data_AF-A0A9D5TLL3-F1
#
_entry.id   AF-A0A9D5TLL3-F1
#
_cell.length_a   1.000
_cell.length_b   1.000
_cell.length_c   1.000
_cell.angle_alpha   90.00
_cell.angle_beta   90.00
_cell.angle_gamma   90.00
#
_symmetry.space_group_name_H-M   'P 1'
#
loop_
_entity.id
_entity.type
_entity.pdbx_description
1 polymer ?
#
loop_
_entity_poly.entity_id
_entity_poly.type
_entity_poly.pdbx_seq_one_letter_code
_entity_poly.pdbx_strand_id
1 'polypeptide(L)'
;MKKRILSLFLVVVLLLSAFPQMSPTAGAATYSGTCGDSLTWSLDTDTGVLTISGTGAMTDYSSSDSVPWYSYRDSITSAQIGEGVTSIGDEAFYDHDNLTSVTIPNSVTSIGDEAFRSCNSLTSVTIPDSVKSIGDEAFSNCSKLTSVTIPGNVTSIGEYAFMDCYWMSNVTICNGVKSIGMGAFSDCYGLTSVSIPDSVMAIGDHAFRCCEQLTGIWVDEANEHYSSDISGVLFNKEKTALLQCPGAYSGAYKIPNSVTSIGEYAFFRCDNLTSIRLFENVAEIGNQAMSDCDSLTGIWVDEANQNYSSDANGILFDKEKTELIQCPGTYSGTYTIPDSVTSIGDYAFESCSNLTSVMLPDSVTSIGDYAFGWCDNLTNVVIGNGVTIIGWFGFCGCESLKHVFFTGTEEQWNSICIEPNNFALSDVALHCEVSVDEAISEVKTCCGFAKYCTVCDLILEYRKVANSEHSFTNGFCSECGVPSYLEYFVEANATVQIINCDSSVTEAMIPDTIEGMQVASIGSYAFEWCPDLMSVTIPDSVTSIFFSAFSGCNSLTGIWVDAANQYYSSDASGVLFNKEKTELIKCPEAYSGEYTIPDSVISIGPSAFSSCDSLKRVTIPDGVTIIDSCVFSGCSNLMEVIIPDSVTSIGSYAFNNCDSLTSVTITANVTSIDTSAFSDCDSLTGFRVNEANQYYSSDASGVLFNKEKTELIQCPGAYSGEYTIPDSVINIDAGAFSGCNVMSIVIPDSMTSINDSAFYFCPSLTSVTIPDSITNIEEFAFYLCHNLNHVFYTGTEEQWNSIQIDSDNHLLTAAVRHYEVDGDKTFASETCCGVVTSCKICDMTISYQTVENAMHDFVDGICAKCDVPSYLEYEISSDAKVRVIGCDESVTEVLIPDTIEGLPVVYINIEENRVFTWIDNLTAIYVEEANHYFSSDANGVLFDKEKTELIRCPGGYSGSYAIPDSVTSIRRFAFYNCNRLTSVTIPDGVISIANYSFSNCSSLTSVIIPDSLTRIDMWTFSDCDNLKDIYYSGTEEAWNKILICAGNDELFNATIHFNYEPSEEPSEPSEETTEPSEEPSEPSEEPSEPSEEPSEPSEEPSEPSEEPSEPSEPEIPTENPFTDVKESDYFATPVLWAVGKNITNGMSATSFAPNENCTRGQIVTFLWRACGSPEPTKSDNPFTDVKADAYYYKAVLWAVENGITTGLSATTFGPNATCTRGQVATFLWRSQGEPEPTSTNNPFSDVKTSDYYFKAVLWAVENEVTQGVGGGKFAPNDS
;
A
#
# COMPACT_ATOMS: atom_id res chain seq x y z
N MET A 1 -34.95 1.86 35.36
CA MET A 1 -35.97 1.43 34.38
C MET A 1 -35.58 0.17 33.59
N LYS A 2 -34.63 -0.65 34.09
CA LYS A 2 -34.04 -1.81 33.41
C LYS A 2 -34.83 -3.14 33.47
N LYS A 3 -36.14 -3.11 33.80
CA LYS A 3 -36.98 -4.34 33.91
C LYS A 3 -38.17 -4.40 32.93
N ARG A 4 -38.27 -3.47 31.97
CA ARG A 4 -39.37 -3.45 30.98
C ARG A 4 -38.95 -3.75 29.54
N ILE A 5 -37.64 -3.83 29.23
CA ILE A 5 -37.15 -4.10 27.88
C ILE A 5 -36.94 -5.61 27.64
N LEU A 6 -36.57 -6.38 28.66
CA LEU A 6 -36.46 -7.85 28.57
C LEU A 6 -37.81 -8.58 28.33
N SER A 7 -38.95 -7.93 28.57
CA SER A 7 -40.28 -8.53 28.44
C SER A 7 -40.93 -8.32 27.07
N LEU A 8 -40.32 -7.52 26.18
CA LEU A 8 -40.81 -7.33 24.82
C LEU A 8 -40.17 -8.34 23.85
N PHE A 9 -38.89 -8.69 24.07
CA PHE A 9 -38.14 -9.62 23.21
C PHE A 9 -38.68 -11.06 23.29
N LEU A 10 -39.12 -11.51 24.47
CA LEU A 10 -39.67 -12.87 24.64
C LEU A 10 -41.07 -13.06 24.03
N VAL A 11 -41.80 -11.98 23.71
CA VAL A 11 -43.17 -12.04 23.20
C VAL A 11 -43.21 -12.11 21.68
N VAL A 12 -42.20 -11.59 20.98
CA VAL A 12 -42.11 -11.67 19.50
C VAL A 12 -41.65 -13.07 19.06
N VAL A 13 -40.73 -13.71 19.81
CA VAL A 13 -40.25 -15.07 19.53
C VAL A 13 -41.33 -16.15 19.80
N LEU A 14 -42.27 -15.91 20.72
CA LEU A 14 -43.35 -16.86 21.05
C LEU A 14 -44.63 -16.71 20.19
N LEU A 15 -44.75 -15.68 19.34
CA LEU A 15 -45.95 -15.44 18.53
C LEU A 15 -45.87 -15.94 17.08
N LEU A 16 -44.69 -16.36 16.59
CA LEU A 16 -44.54 -16.92 15.24
C LEU A 16 -44.86 -18.43 15.15
N SER A 17 -45.00 -19.14 16.28
CA SER A 17 -45.32 -20.58 16.32
C SER A 17 -46.83 -20.91 16.34
N ALA A 18 -47.71 -19.93 16.12
CA ALA A 18 -49.15 -20.09 16.23
C ALA A 18 -49.92 -19.56 15.01
N PHE A 19 -49.61 -20.05 13.81
CA PHE A 19 -50.57 -20.05 12.70
C PHE A 19 -51.08 -21.47 12.43
N PRO A 20 -52.40 -21.68 12.29
CA PRO A 20 -52.95 -22.99 11.98
C PRO A 20 -52.55 -23.40 10.56
N GLN A 21 -52.08 -24.64 10.43
CA GLN A 21 -51.76 -25.26 9.14
C GLN A 21 -52.94 -25.14 8.15
N MET A 22 -52.75 -24.35 7.10
CA MET A 22 -53.54 -24.47 5.89
C MET A 22 -53.00 -25.63 5.07
N SER A 23 -53.91 -26.48 4.60
CA SER A 23 -53.62 -27.70 3.86
C SER A 23 -52.85 -27.39 2.56
N PRO A 24 -51.85 -28.19 2.16
CA PRO A 24 -51.08 -27.90 0.97
C PRO A 24 -51.93 -28.21 -0.27
N THR A 25 -52.21 -27.19 -1.06
CA THR A 25 -52.54 -27.35 -2.48
C THR A 25 -51.25 -27.36 -3.29
N ALA A 26 -50.90 -28.53 -3.81
CA ALA A 26 -50.04 -28.79 -4.98
C ALA A 26 -48.65 -28.13 -5.04
N GLY A 27 -47.67 -28.80 -4.42
CA GLY A 27 -46.30 -29.00 -4.96
C GLY A 27 -45.33 -27.81 -4.96
N ALA A 28 -44.84 -27.43 -3.78
CA ALA A 28 -43.66 -26.56 -3.66
C ALA A 28 -42.38 -27.32 -4.10
N ALA A 29 -41.52 -26.67 -4.89
CA ALA A 29 -40.18 -27.17 -5.19
C ALA A 29 -39.24 -26.74 -4.06
N THR A 30 -39.01 -27.63 -3.10
CA THR A 30 -37.99 -27.47 -2.06
C THR A 30 -36.66 -28.03 -2.55
N TYR A 31 -35.66 -27.18 -2.71
CA TYR A 31 -34.28 -27.61 -2.95
C TYR A 31 -33.59 -27.84 -1.61
N SER A 32 -32.69 -28.82 -1.53
CA SER A 32 -31.99 -29.15 -0.29
C SER A 32 -30.71 -29.94 -0.58
N GLY A 33 -29.75 -29.86 0.33
CA GLY A 33 -28.49 -30.59 0.26
C GLY A 33 -27.72 -30.54 1.56
N THR A 34 -26.43 -30.82 1.50
CA THR A 34 -25.47 -30.73 2.61
C THR A 34 -24.58 -29.51 2.44
N CYS A 35 -24.03 -28.99 3.54
CA CYS A 35 -23.15 -27.82 3.58
C CYS A 35 -22.17 -27.90 4.76
N GLY A 36 -21.63 -29.10 4.98
CA GLY A 36 -20.83 -29.51 6.13
C GLY A 36 -21.15 -30.95 6.52
N ASP A 37 -20.26 -31.60 7.27
CA ASP A 37 -20.36 -33.03 7.63
C ASP A 37 -21.65 -33.41 8.35
N SER A 38 -22.22 -32.46 9.09
CA SER A 38 -23.44 -32.65 9.88
C SER A 38 -24.45 -31.51 9.70
N LEU A 39 -24.29 -30.72 8.64
CA LEU A 39 -25.18 -29.63 8.28
C LEU A 39 -25.92 -29.92 6.97
N THR A 40 -27.18 -29.50 6.95
CA THR A 40 -28.06 -29.58 5.78
C THR A 40 -28.67 -28.22 5.51
N TRP A 41 -28.98 -27.95 4.25
CA TRP A 41 -29.68 -26.75 3.85
C TRP A 41 -31.00 -27.10 3.15
N SER A 42 -31.95 -26.18 3.20
CA SER A 42 -33.17 -26.22 2.38
C SER A 42 -33.59 -24.82 1.96
N LEU A 43 -34.09 -24.69 0.73
CA LEU A 43 -34.62 -23.45 0.17
C LEU A 43 -36.11 -23.60 -0.13
N ASP A 44 -36.91 -22.74 0.47
CA ASP A 44 -38.30 -22.52 0.09
C ASP A 44 -38.37 -21.44 -1.00
N THR A 45 -38.60 -21.86 -2.23
CA THR A 45 -38.61 -20.96 -3.41
C THR A 45 -39.85 -20.06 -3.50
N ASP A 46 -40.93 -20.35 -2.76
CA ASP A 46 -42.10 -19.47 -2.70
C ASP A 46 -41.87 -18.28 -1.78
N THR A 47 -41.04 -18.46 -0.74
CA THR A 47 -40.76 -17.44 0.28
C THR A 47 -39.35 -16.85 0.20
N GLY A 48 -38.44 -17.48 -0.52
CA GLY A 48 -37.03 -17.09 -0.63
C GLY A 48 -36.22 -17.36 0.64
N VAL A 49 -36.70 -18.23 1.53
CA VAL A 49 -36.06 -18.52 2.81
C VAL A 49 -35.09 -19.69 2.66
N LEU A 50 -33.79 -19.43 2.82
CA LEU A 50 -32.77 -20.45 2.99
C LEU A 50 -32.66 -20.81 4.47
N THR A 51 -32.76 -22.11 4.80
CA THR A 51 -32.61 -22.62 6.16
C THR A 51 -31.43 -23.57 6.24
N ILE A 52 -30.48 -23.28 7.13
CA ILE A 52 -29.36 -24.17 7.48
C ILE A 52 -29.69 -24.87 8.80
N SER A 53 -29.53 -26.18 8.86
CA SER A 53 -29.91 -27.00 10.02
C SER A 53 -28.92 -28.12 10.25
N GLY A 54 -28.63 -28.39 11.52
CA GLY A 54 -27.67 -29.42 11.91
C GLY A 54 -26.85 -28.98 13.11
N THR A 55 -25.72 -29.63 13.33
CA THR A 55 -24.79 -29.24 14.39
C THR A 55 -23.37 -29.36 13.85
N GLY A 56 -22.53 -28.34 14.06
CA GLY A 56 -21.15 -28.28 13.56
C GLY A 56 -20.88 -27.09 12.64
N ALA A 57 -19.69 -27.07 12.07
CA ALA A 57 -19.21 -26.02 11.17
C ALA A 57 -19.87 -26.12 9.79
N MET A 58 -20.10 -24.96 9.17
CA MET A 58 -20.37 -24.90 7.73
C MET A 58 -19.07 -25.18 6.96
N THR A 59 -19.18 -25.75 5.76
CA THR A 59 -18.04 -25.86 4.84
C THR A 59 -17.55 -24.48 4.42
N ASP A 60 -16.25 -24.30 4.41
CA ASP A 60 -15.58 -23.15 3.80
C ASP A 60 -15.46 -23.38 2.29
N TYR A 61 -15.88 -22.41 1.49
CA TYR A 61 -15.96 -22.52 0.04
C TYR A 61 -14.81 -21.73 -0.61
N SER A 62 -14.13 -22.34 -1.57
CA SER A 62 -13.00 -21.72 -2.30
C SER A 62 -13.42 -21.08 -3.63
N SER A 63 -14.73 -21.04 -3.89
CA SER A 63 -15.36 -20.36 -5.04
C SER A 63 -16.88 -20.42 -4.90
N SER A 64 -17.56 -19.36 -5.34
CA SER A 64 -19.01 -19.25 -5.36
C SER A 64 -19.73 -20.40 -6.08
N ASP A 65 -19.10 -21.00 -7.11
CA ASP A 65 -19.64 -22.18 -7.82
C ASP A 65 -19.73 -23.45 -6.95
N SER A 66 -18.96 -23.52 -5.87
CA SER A 66 -18.95 -24.65 -4.93
C SER A 66 -20.02 -24.54 -3.84
N VAL A 67 -20.60 -23.35 -3.65
CA VAL A 67 -21.66 -23.09 -2.67
C VAL A 67 -22.97 -23.76 -3.16
N PRO A 68 -23.57 -24.70 -2.40
CA PRO A 68 -24.68 -25.52 -2.87
C PRO A 68 -25.94 -24.75 -3.29
N TRP A 69 -26.12 -23.54 -2.78
CA TRP A 69 -27.29 -22.69 -3.05
C TRP A 69 -27.01 -21.48 -3.94
N TYR A 70 -25.77 -21.27 -4.41
CA TYR A 70 -25.39 -20.06 -5.16
C TYR A 70 -26.15 -19.89 -6.47
N SER A 71 -26.45 -20.99 -7.17
CA SER A 71 -27.32 -20.98 -8.36
C SER A 71 -28.75 -20.47 -8.12
N TYR A 72 -29.15 -20.30 -6.85
CA TYR A 72 -30.45 -19.77 -6.44
C TYR A 72 -30.36 -18.40 -5.75
N ARG A 73 -29.19 -17.74 -5.72
CA ARG A 73 -28.96 -16.48 -4.99
C ARG A 73 -29.99 -15.39 -5.28
N ASP A 74 -30.42 -15.26 -6.53
CA ASP A 74 -31.48 -14.30 -6.93
C ASP A 74 -32.83 -14.54 -6.24
N SER A 75 -33.09 -15.77 -5.80
CA SER A 75 -34.34 -16.16 -5.13
C SER A 75 -34.23 -16.13 -3.61
N ILE A 76 -33.03 -16.01 -3.04
CA ILE A 76 -32.80 -16.05 -1.60
C ILE A 76 -32.95 -14.63 -1.04
N THR A 77 -34.00 -14.42 -0.24
CA THR A 77 -34.30 -13.11 0.38
C THR A 77 -33.96 -13.05 1.86
N SER A 78 -33.85 -14.22 2.52
CA SER A 78 -33.45 -14.31 3.94
C SER A 78 -32.77 -15.64 4.25
N ALA A 79 -31.78 -15.63 5.14
CA ALA A 79 -31.10 -16.82 5.62
C ALA A 79 -31.35 -17.07 7.11
N GLN A 80 -31.71 -18.29 7.47
CA GLN A 80 -31.94 -18.74 8.83
C GLN A 80 -30.87 -19.78 9.21
N ILE A 81 -29.89 -19.38 10.01
CA ILE A 81 -28.87 -20.28 10.53
C ILE A 81 -29.40 -20.93 11.80
N GLY A 82 -29.49 -22.26 11.80
CA GLY A 82 -30.08 -23.03 12.89
C GLY A 82 -29.18 -23.14 14.12
N GLU A 83 -29.80 -23.22 15.30
CA GLU A 83 -29.10 -23.53 16.56
C GLU A 83 -28.28 -24.84 16.43
N GLY A 84 -27.01 -24.76 16.81
CA GLY A 84 -26.04 -25.86 16.69
C GLY A 84 -25.02 -25.66 15.58
N VAL A 85 -25.26 -24.75 14.62
CA VAL A 85 -24.23 -24.32 13.67
C VAL A 85 -23.17 -23.53 14.43
N THR A 86 -21.90 -23.90 14.27
CA THR A 86 -20.77 -23.32 15.04
C THR A 86 -19.97 -22.28 14.25
N SER A 87 -19.99 -22.33 12.92
CA SER A 87 -19.36 -21.32 12.06
C SER A 87 -20.21 -21.08 10.81
N ILE A 88 -20.11 -19.88 10.25
CA ILE A 88 -20.50 -19.58 8.87
C ILE A 88 -19.21 -19.63 8.06
N GLY A 89 -19.19 -20.44 6.99
CA GLY A 89 -17.97 -20.70 6.23
C GLY A 89 -17.69 -19.64 5.17
N ASP A 90 -16.49 -19.69 4.63
CA ASP A 90 -15.99 -18.73 3.64
C ASP A 90 -16.87 -18.70 2.38
N GLU A 91 -17.10 -17.52 1.80
CA GLU A 91 -17.97 -17.25 0.64
C GLU A 91 -19.43 -17.75 0.75
N ALA A 92 -19.91 -18.21 1.91
CA ALA A 92 -21.20 -18.91 2.05
C ALA A 92 -22.42 -18.13 1.50
N PHE A 93 -22.38 -16.81 1.53
CA PHE A 93 -23.39 -15.90 0.98
C PHE A 93 -22.79 -14.84 0.05
N TYR A 94 -21.65 -15.11 -0.56
CA TYR A 94 -21.05 -14.24 -1.57
C TYR A 94 -22.06 -13.88 -2.69
N ASP A 95 -22.14 -12.61 -3.07
CA ASP A 95 -22.99 -12.08 -4.15
C ASP A 95 -24.50 -12.40 -3.99
N HIS A 96 -25.00 -12.47 -2.76
CA HIS A 96 -26.43 -12.64 -2.49
C HIS A 96 -27.17 -11.29 -2.43
N ASP A 97 -27.21 -10.58 -3.55
CA ASP A 97 -27.76 -9.22 -3.71
C ASP A 97 -29.19 -9.02 -3.17
N ASN A 98 -30.02 -10.07 -3.18
CA ASN A 98 -31.42 -10.02 -2.72
C ASN A 98 -31.57 -10.38 -1.23
N LEU A 99 -30.49 -10.77 -0.54
CA LEU A 99 -30.52 -11.14 0.87
C LEU A 99 -30.75 -9.90 1.74
N THR A 100 -31.90 -9.83 2.40
CA THR A 100 -32.30 -8.66 3.22
C THR A 100 -32.06 -8.85 4.71
N SER A 101 -31.98 -10.10 5.17
CA SER A 101 -31.82 -10.41 6.59
C SER A 101 -31.19 -11.78 6.81
N VAL A 102 -30.33 -11.87 7.82
CA VAL A 102 -29.70 -13.11 8.27
C VAL A 102 -29.96 -13.27 9.77
N THR A 103 -30.36 -14.46 10.20
CA THR A 103 -30.45 -14.81 11.63
C THR A 103 -29.27 -15.68 12.01
N ILE A 104 -28.37 -15.15 12.85
CA ILE A 104 -27.18 -15.84 13.37
C ILE A 104 -27.45 -16.23 14.83
N PRO A 105 -27.44 -17.53 15.20
CA PRO A 105 -27.69 -17.99 16.56
C PRO A 105 -26.45 -17.86 17.46
N ASN A 106 -26.66 -17.88 18.78
CA ASN A 106 -25.57 -17.82 19.78
C ASN A 106 -24.67 -19.08 19.80
N SER A 107 -24.93 -20.07 18.96
CA SER A 107 -24.02 -21.20 18.75
C SER A 107 -22.87 -20.88 17.80
N VAL A 108 -23.01 -19.84 16.97
CA VAL A 108 -21.97 -19.44 16.00
C VAL A 108 -20.85 -18.70 16.72
N THR A 109 -19.61 -19.14 16.50
CA THR A 109 -18.40 -18.61 17.11
C THR A 109 -17.47 -17.91 16.11
N SER A 110 -17.64 -18.10 14.81
CA SER A 110 -16.87 -17.42 13.76
C SER A 110 -17.72 -17.16 12.51
N ILE A 111 -17.37 -16.09 11.81
CA ILE A 111 -17.86 -15.74 10.48
C ILE A 111 -16.64 -15.74 9.56
N GLY A 112 -16.63 -16.61 8.55
CA GLY A 112 -15.52 -16.79 7.61
C GLY A 112 -15.32 -15.65 6.62
N ASP A 113 -14.31 -15.81 5.78
CA ASP A 113 -13.85 -14.82 4.81
C ASP A 113 -14.86 -14.68 3.66
N GLU A 114 -15.10 -13.44 3.21
CA GLU A 114 -16.09 -13.11 2.18
C GLU A 114 -17.52 -13.63 2.44
N ALA A 115 -17.84 -14.07 3.67
CA ALA A 115 -19.04 -14.85 3.97
C ALA A 115 -20.35 -14.16 3.55
N PHE A 116 -20.41 -12.82 3.59
CA PHE A 116 -21.54 -11.99 3.14
C PHE A 116 -21.09 -10.90 2.14
N ARG A 117 -19.94 -11.07 1.48
CA ARG A 117 -19.44 -10.08 0.52
C ARG A 117 -20.46 -9.83 -0.60
N SER A 118 -20.64 -8.56 -0.97
CA SER A 118 -21.62 -8.10 -1.96
C SER A 118 -23.09 -8.46 -1.65
N CYS A 119 -23.47 -8.60 -0.38
CA CYS A 119 -24.88 -8.70 0.02
C CYS A 119 -25.59 -7.33 0.02
N ASN A 120 -25.73 -6.71 -1.14
CA ASN A 120 -26.16 -5.31 -1.30
C ASN A 120 -27.55 -4.94 -0.77
N SER A 121 -28.42 -5.91 -0.47
CA SER A 121 -29.73 -5.65 0.15
C SER A 121 -29.79 -5.88 1.66
N LEU A 122 -28.69 -6.32 2.28
CA LEU A 122 -28.64 -6.61 3.71
C LEU A 122 -28.66 -5.29 4.49
N THR A 123 -29.76 -5.01 5.19
CA THR A 123 -29.91 -3.72 5.91
C THR A 123 -29.35 -3.74 7.32
N SER A 124 -29.27 -4.94 7.93
CA SER A 124 -28.82 -5.12 9.30
C SER A 124 -28.37 -6.57 9.52
N VAL A 125 -27.29 -6.74 10.27
CA VAL A 125 -26.86 -8.03 10.82
C VAL A 125 -26.70 -7.89 12.34
N THR A 126 -27.13 -8.91 13.08
CA THR A 126 -26.87 -9.00 14.52
C THR A 126 -25.79 -10.06 14.73
N ILE A 127 -24.60 -9.62 15.11
CA ILE A 127 -23.48 -10.50 15.45
C ILE A 127 -23.66 -10.90 16.92
N PRO A 128 -23.87 -12.18 17.24
CA PRO A 128 -24.11 -12.61 18.61
C PRO A 128 -22.82 -12.53 19.45
N ASP A 129 -22.98 -12.36 20.78
CA ASP A 129 -21.87 -12.30 21.74
C ASP A 129 -20.98 -13.55 21.73
N SER A 130 -21.42 -14.66 21.11
CA SER A 130 -20.63 -15.88 20.96
C SER A 130 -19.55 -15.80 19.89
N VAL A 131 -19.64 -14.85 18.95
CA VAL A 131 -18.67 -14.70 17.86
C VAL A 131 -17.35 -14.16 18.41
N LYS A 132 -16.26 -14.81 18.00
CA LYS A 132 -14.88 -14.51 18.37
C LYS A 132 -14.09 -13.86 17.24
N SER A 133 -14.41 -14.18 15.98
CA SER A 133 -13.72 -13.61 14.82
C SER A 133 -14.70 -13.29 13.70
N ILE A 134 -14.38 -12.22 12.98
CA ILE A 134 -14.99 -11.82 11.70
C ILE A 134 -13.86 -11.87 10.68
N GLY A 135 -14.01 -12.72 9.66
CA GLY A 135 -13.03 -12.92 8.61
C GLY A 135 -12.86 -11.72 7.67
N ASP A 136 -11.90 -11.86 6.76
CA ASP A 136 -11.53 -10.83 5.80
C ASP A 136 -12.64 -10.65 4.76
N GLU A 137 -12.92 -9.41 4.38
CA GLU A 137 -14.02 -9.04 3.47
C GLU A 137 -15.42 -9.58 3.85
N ALA A 138 -15.62 -10.06 5.08
CA ALA A 138 -16.80 -10.83 5.48
C ALA A 138 -18.13 -10.11 5.21
N PHE A 139 -18.18 -8.78 5.29
CA PHE A 139 -19.32 -7.93 4.94
C PHE A 139 -18.95 -6.84 3.93
N SER A 140 -17.86 -7.02 3.17
CA SER A 140 -17.43 -6.08 2.14
C SER A 140 -18.54 -5.87 1.10
N ASN A 141 -18.73 -4.64 0.63
CA ASN A 141 -19.76 -4.23 -0.32
C ASN A 141 -21.20 -4.59 0.13
N CYS A 142 -21.47 -4.63 1.44
CA CYS A 142 -22.84 -4.67 1.97
C CYS A 142 -23.49 -3.27 1.94
N SER A 143 -23.68 -2.72 0.74
CA SER A 143 -23.95 -1.29 0.54
C SER A 143 -25.15 -0.71 1.32
N LYS A 144 -26.20 -1.50 1.64
CA LYS A 144 -27.36 -1.02 2.42
C LYS A 144 -27.26 -1.25 3.93
N LEU A 145 -26.18 -1.82 4.43
CA LEU A 145 -25.99 -2.08 5.85
C LEU A 145 -25.88 -0.75 6.61
N THR A 146 -26.84 -0.42 7.47
CA THR A 146 -26.90 0.92 8.08
C THR A 146 -26.14 1.04 9.40
N SER A 147 -25.97 -0.08 10.10
CA SER A 147 -25.27 -0.13 11.38
C SER A 147 -24.87 -1.55 11.74
N VAL A 148 -23.75 -1.69 12.45
CA VAL A 148 -23.33 -2.96 13.04
C VAL A 148 -22.87 -2.77 14.48
N THR A 149 -23.07 -3.78 15.31
CA THR A 149 -22.50 -3.84 16.66
C THR A 149 -21.55 -5.02 16.70
N ILE A 150 -20.27 -4.73 16.88
CA ILE A 150 -19.22 -5.73 17.08
C ILE A 150 -19.17 -6.02 18.59
N PRO A 151 -19.57 -7.23 19.03
CA PRO A 151 -19.60 -7.56 20.44
C PRO A 151 -18.17 -7.70 20.98
N GLY A 152 -17.99 -7.43 22.29
CA GLY A 152 -16.66 -7.39 22.92
C GLY A 152 -15.94 -8.74 22.99
N ASN A 153 -16.60 -9.83 22.62
CA ASN A 153 -15.95 -11.15 22.54
C ASN A 153 -15.29 -11.39 21.18
N VAL A 154 -15.53 -10.54 20.18
CA VAL A 154 -14.78 -10.54 18.92
C VAL A 154 -13.38 -10.03 19.23
N THR A 155 -12.35 -10.83 18.97
CA THR A 155 -10.95 -10.44 19.21
C THR A 155 -10.40 -9.62 18.05
N SER A 156 -10.76 -9.97 16.81
CA SER A 156 -10.28 -9.31 15.60
C SER A 156 -11.42 -9.04 14.60
N ILE A 157 -11.34 -7.88 13.95
CA ILE A 157 -12.10 -7.55 12.75
C ILE A 157 -11.14 -7.72 11.58
N GLY A 158 -11.46 -8.62 10.63
CA GLY A 158 -10.62 -8.91 9.46
C GLY A 158 -10.38 -7.72 8.54
N GLU A 159 -9.43 -7.89 7.63
CA GLU A 159 -9.08 -6.91 6.60
C GLU A 159 -10.27 -6.67 5.68
N TYR A 160 -10.53 -5.41 5.36
CA TYR A 160 -11.65 -4.99 4.49
C TYR A 160 -13.03 -5.52 4.93
N ALA A 161 -13.20 -5.99 6.17
CA ALA A 161 -14.38 -6.73 6.62
C ALA A 161 -15.70 -5.97 6.42
N PHE A 162 -15.68 -4.64 6.48
CA PHE A 162 -16.83 -3.76 6.19
C PHE A 162 -16.52 -2.71 5.12
N MET A 163 -15.54 -2.95 4.25
CA MET A 163 -15.24 -2.08 3.11
C MET A 163 -16.50 -1.86 2.25
N ASP A 164 -16.65 -0.67 1.65
CA ASP A 164 -17.78 -0.33 0.76
C ASP A 164 -19.18 -0.48 1.40
N CYS A 165 -19.28 -0.46 2.72
CA CYS A 165 -20.57 -0.36 3.42
C CYS A 165 -21.11 1.09 3.36
N TYR A 166 -21.39 1.59 2.16
CA TYR A 166 -21.66 3.01 1.86
C TYR A 166 -22.69 3.70 2.75
N TRP A 167 -23.73 2.98 3.21
CA TRP A 167 -24.79 3.54 4.05
C TRP A 167 -24.61 3.29 5.55
N MET A 168 -23.48 2.70 5.97
CA MET A 168 -23.20 2.44 7.38
C MET A 168 -22.98 3.75 8.11
N SER A 169 -23.98 4.15 8.91
CA SER A 169 -23.95 5.42 9.66
C SER A 169 -23.35 5.31 11.05
N ASN A 170 -23.32 4.08 11.60
CA ASN A 170 -22.87 3.84 12.96
C ASN A 170 -22.28 2.44 13.11
N VAL A 171 -21.06 2.38 13.65
CA VAL A 171 -20.42 1.16 14.14
C VAL A 171 -20.25 1.27 15.65
N THR A 172 -20.61 0.21 16.38
CA THR A 172 -20.29 0.09 17.80
C THR A 172 -19.25 -0.99 17.98
N ILE A 173 -18.03 -0.60 18.32
CA ILE A 173 -16.93 -1.50 18.67
C ILE A 173 -16.94 -1.63 20.20
N CYS A 174 -17.36 -2.79 20.70
CA CYS A 174 -17.43 -3.01 22.15
C CYS A 174 -16.04 -3.29 22.74
N ASN A 175 -15.87 -2.93 24.00
CA ASN A 175 -14.66 -3.24 24.77
C ASN A 175 -14.44 -4.77 24.80
N GLY A 176 -13.24 -5.17 24.38
CA GLY A 176 -12.75 -6.54 24.24
C GLY A 176 -12.19 -6.84 22.85
N VAL A 177 -12.58 -6.07 21.82
CA VAL A 177 -11.93 -6.07 20.49
C VAL A 177 -10.48 -5.65 20.62
N LYS A 178 -9.58 -6.42 20.02
CA LYS A 178 -8.12 -6.24 20.08
C LYS A 178 -7.54 -5.62 18.82
N SER A 179 -8.03 -6.02 17.66
CA SER A 179 -7.54 -5.50 16.38
C SER A 179 -8.66 -5.10 15.41
N ILE A 180 -8.37 -4.07 14.62
CA ILE A 180 -9.15 -3.63 13.47
C ILE A 180 -8.23 -3.79 12.25
N GLY A 181 -8.58 -4.65 11.29
CA GLY A 181 -7.74 -4.95 10.12
C GLY A 181 -7.56 -3.77 9.14
N MET A 182 -6.63 -3.94 8.20
CA MET A 182 -6.38 -3.00 7.11
C MET A 182 -7.68 -2.71 6.35
N GLY A 183 -7.99 -1.44 6.10
CA GLY A 183 -9.18 -1.03 5.33
C GLY A 183 -10.53 -1.51 5.90
N ALA A 184 -10.60 -1.99 7.15
CA ALA A 184 -11.79 -2.68 7.68
C ALA A 184 -13.09 -1.88 7.57
N PHE A 185 -13.02 -0.53 7.60
CA PHE A 185 -14.15 0.37 7.37
C PHE A 185 -13.86 1.38 6.23
N SER A 186 -12.97 1.05 5.28
CA SER A 186 -12.71 1.91 4.11
C SER A 186 -14.00 2.13 3.31
N ASP A 187 -14.15 3.32 2.75
CA ASP A 187 -15.26 3.69 1.87
C ASP A 187 -16.65 3.57 2.53
N CYS A 188 -16.70 3.61 3.86
CA CYS A 188 -17.94 3.76 4.62
C CYS A 188 -18.43 5.24 4.61
N TYR A 189 -18.82 5.76 3.45
CA TYR A 189 -19.22 7.18 3.26
C TYR A 189 -20.31 7.70 4.22
N GLY A 190 -21.13 6.81 4.76
CA GLY A 190 -22.19 7.13 5.71
C GLY A 190 -21.72 7.34 7.16
N LEU A 191 -20.50 6.89 7.52
CA LEU A 191 -20.08 6.69 8.90
C LEU A 191 -19.78 8.03 9.57
N THR A 192 -20.49 8.36 10.65
CA THR A 192 -20.41 9.73 11.24
C THR A 192 -19.47 9.86 12.43
N SER A 193 -19.24 8.78 13.17
CA SER A 193 -18.37 8.75 14.35
C SER A 193 -17.97 7.32 14.69
N VAL A 194 -16.73 7.14 15.13
CA VAL A 194 -16.23 5.86 15.65
C VAL A 194 -15.60 6.10 17.02
N SER A 195 -15.77 5.14 17.94
CA SER A 195 -15.05 5.13 19.20
C SER A 195 -14.17 3.88 19.29
N ILE A 196 -12.89 4.11 19.56
CA ILE A 196 -11.88 3.08 19.76
C ILE A 196 -11.80 2.78 21.27
N PRO A 197 -12.22 1.59 21.73
CA PRO A 197 -12.19 1.26 23.15
C PRO A 197 -10.76 1.04 23.66
N ASP A 198 -10.59 1.02 24.99
CA ASP A 198 -9.31 0.78 25.67
C ASP A 198 -8.62 -0.53 25.27
N SER A 199 -9.39 -1.52 24.84
CA SER A 199 -8.92 -2.86 24.49
C SER A 199 -8.22 -2.97 23.14
N VAL A 200 -8.39 -2.00 22.24
CA VAL A 200 -7.82 -2.05 20.88
C VAL A 200 -6.33 -1.75 20.94
N MET A 201 -5.54 -2.69 20.43
CA MET A 201 -4.09 -2.69 20.43
C MET A 201 -3.51 -2.47 19.03
N ALA A 202 -4.25 -2.83 17.99
CA ALA A 202 -3.85 -2.67 16.59
C ALA A 202 -5.00 -2.12 15.73
N ILE A 203 -4.68 -1.15 14.87
CA ILE A 203 -5.52 -0.59 13.82
C ILE A 203 -4.66 -0.64 12.55
N GLY A 204 -5.07 -1.45 11.59
CA GLY A 204 -4.38 -1.58 10.31
C GLY A 204 -4.52 -0.33 9.46
N ASP A 205 -3.68 -0.25 8.44
CA ASP A 205 -3.59 0.92 7.58
C ASP A 205 -4.94 1.22 6.91
N HIS A 206 -5.24 2.51 6.81
CA HIS A 206 -6.40 3.03 6.06
C HIS A 206 -7.74 2.50 6.56
N ALA A 207 -7.80 2.01 7.80
CA ALA A 207 -9.00 1.39 8.38
C ALA A 207 -10.26 2.27 8.29
N PHE A 208 -10.12 3.60 8.19
CA PHE A 208 -11.22 4.56 8.04
C PHE A 208 -11.04 5.48 6.82
N ARG A 209 -10.26 5.07 5.80
CA ARG A 209 -10.09 5.82 4.55
C ARG A 209 -11.44 6.07 3.86
N CYS A 210 -11.58 7.21 3.20
CA CYS A 210 -12.81 7.61 2.48
C CYS A 210 -14.09 7.64 3.35
N CYS A 211 -13.99 7.71 4.68
CA CYS A 211 -15.15 7.94 5.55
C CYS A 211 -15.53 9.45 5.57
N GLU A 212 -16.03 9.97 4.46
CA GLU A 212 -16.25 11.42 4.21
C GLU A 212 -17.16 12.12 5.23
N GLN A 213 -18.10 11.40 5.87
CA GLN A 213 -18.98 11.97 6.90
C GLN A 213 -18.47 11.80 8.33
N LEU A 214 -17.29 11.19 8.51
CA LEU A 214 -16.72 10.93 9.81
C LEU A 214 -16.28 12.25 10.44
N THR A 215 -16.89 12.59 11.58
CA THR A 215 -16.61 13.81 12.33
C THR A 215 -15.50 13.64 13.36
N GLY A 216 -15.13 12.39 13.67
CA GLY A 216 -14.09 12.08 14.64
C GLY A 216 -13.95 10.59 14.90
N ILE A 217 -12.70 10.19 15.10
CA ILE A 217 -12.27 8.89 15.61
C ILE A 217 -11.86 9.13 17.06
N TRP A 218 -12.68 8.65 18.00
CA TRP A 218 -12.52 8.98 19.42
C TRP A 218 -11.92 7.82 20.18
N VAL A 219 -10.71 8.01 20.70
CA VAL A 219 -10.01 6.97 21.46
C VAL A 219 -10.32 7.11 22.96
N ASP A 220 -10.63 6.00 23.62
CA ASP A 220 -10.79 5.95 25.08
C ASP A 220 -9.50 6.43 25.77
N GLU A 221 -9.62 7.24 26.83
CA GLU A 221 -8.46 7.79 27.56
C GLU A 221 -7.56 6.68 28.12
N ALA A 222 -8.15 5.51 28.43
CA ALA A 222 -7.44 4.33 28.94
C ALA A 222 -6.79 3.47 27.85
N ASN A 223 -6.99 3.75 26.56
CA ASN A 223 -6.29 3.01 25.49
C ASN A 223 -4.78 3.28 25.58
N GLU A 224 -3.97 2.21 25.58
CA GLU A 224 -2.52 2.29 25.77
C GLU A 224 -1.74 2.50 24.45
N HIS A 225 -2.37 2.32 23.29
CA HIS A 225 -1.71 2.27 21.98
C HIS A 225 -2.04 3.46 21.08
N TYR A 226 -3.25 4.01 21.22
CA TYR A 226 -3.76 5.08 20.38
C TYR A 226 -4.21 6.27 21.21
N SER A 227 -4.33 7.41 20.55
CA SER A 227 -4.96 8.59 21.12
C SER A 227 -5.67 9.38 20.04
N SER A 228 -6.63 10.20 20.43
CA SER A 228 -7.20 11.21 19.56
C SER A 228 -6.97 12.61 20.12
N ASP A 229 -6.95 13.60 19.25
CA ASP A 229 -7.03 15.01 19.67
C ASP A 229 -8.49 15.46 19.83
N ILE A 230 -8.67 16.74 20.18
CA ILE A 230 -10.01 17.34 20.34
C ILE A 230 -10.79 17.44 19.02
N SER A 231 -10.09 17.30 17.89
CA SER A 231 -10.65 17.31 16.55
C SER A 231 -11.06 15.92 16.07
N GLY A 232 -10.80 14.88 16.88
CA GLY A 232 -11.08 13.49 16.52
C GLY A 232 -10.09 12.92 15.50
N VAL A 233 -8.92 13.53 15.34
CA VAL A 233 -7.82 12.97 14.53
C VAL A 233 -7.15 11.84 15.31
N LEU A 234 -6.94 10.71 14.65
CA LEU A 234 -6.35 9.50 15.22
C LEU A 234 -4.81 9.56 15.14
N PHE A 235 -4.18 9.21 16.26
CA PHE A 235 -2.75 9.11 16.42
C PHE A 235 -2.39 7.81 17.13
N ASN A 236 -1.11 7.44 17.08
CA ASN A 236 -0.53 6.60 18.12
C ASN A 236 -0.64 7.27 19.51
N LYS A 237 -0.36 6.52 20.58
CA LYS A 237 -0.53 6.99 21.96
C LYS A 237 0.25 8.27 22.25
N GLU A 238 1.49 8.31 21.77
CA GLU A 238 2.44 9.40 22.00
C GLU A 238 2.23 10.63 21.09
N LYS A 239 1.32 10.53 20.10
CA LYS A 239 1.08 11.56 19.08
C LYS A 239 2.33 11.90 18.26
N THR A 240 3.15 10.90 17.98
CA THR A 240 4.30 10.99 17.07
C THR A 240 3.93 10.56 15.66
N ALA A 241 2.94 9.68 15.48
CA ALA A 241 2.40 9.30 14.18
C ALA A 241 0.94 9.73 14.06
N LEU A 242 0.62 10.50 13.01
CA LEU A 242 -0.76 10.83 12.63
C LEU A 242 -1.26 9.75 11.66
N LEU A 243 -2.26 8.99 12.09
CA LEU A 243 -2.72 7.82 11.35
C LEU A 243 -3.89 8.14 10.43
N GLN A 244 -4.89 8.87 10.92
CA GLN A 244 -6.07 9.21 10.11
C GLN A 244 -6.77 10.47 10.62
N CYS A 245 -7.00 11.40 9.69
CA CYS A 245 -7.89 12.54 9.86
C CYS A 245 -9.33 12.14 9.49
N PRO A 246 -10.34 12.52 10.29
CA PRO A 246 -11.73 12.20 9.98
C PRO A 246 -12.20 12.99 8.74
N GLY A 247 -12.83 12.34 7.77
CA GLY A 247 -13.13 12.92 6.45
C GLY A 247 -14.02 14.17 6.47
N ALA A 248 -14.90 14.31 7.48
CA ALA A 248 -15.73 15.49 7.66
C ALA A 248 -15.02 16.63 8.41
N TYR A 249 -13.73 16.48 8.75
CA TYR A 249 -12.95 17.55 9.37
C TYR A 249 -12.99 18.80 8.49
N SER A 250 -13.35 19.94 9.10
CA SER A 250 -13.50 21.19 8.38
C SER A 250 -12.62 22.29 8.97
N GLY A 251 -11.90 22.97 8.09
CA GLY A 251 -11.05 24.11 8.45
C GLY A 251 -9.56 23.80 8.39
N ALA A 252 -8.77 24.61 9.10
CA ALA A 252 -7.31 24.50 9.06
C ALA A 252 -6.81 23.54 10.13
N TYR A 253 -6.08 22.50 9.72
CA TYR A 253 -5.43 21.59 10.64
C TYR A 253 -3.98 22.00 10.89
N LYS A 254 -3.60 22.04 12.17
CA LYS A 254 -2.21 22.24 12.60
C LYS A 254 -1.74 20.94 13.19
N ILE A 255 -0.80 20.31 12.51
CA ILE A 255 -0.20 19.08 13.00
C ILE A 255 0.48 19.40 14.34
N PRO A 256 0.37 18.58 15.39
CA PRO A 256 1.09 18.83 16.64
C PRO A 256 2.62 18.77 16.45
N ASN A 257 3.39 19.56 17.22
CA ASN A 257 4.86 19.50 17.19
C ASN A 257 5.42 18.13 17.58
N SER A 258 4.66 17.28 18.26
CA SER A 258 5.08 15.92 18.63
C SER A 258 5.13 14.99 17.41
N VAL A 259 4.42 15.30 16.33
CA VAL A 259 4.31 14.43 15.16
C VAL A 259 5.60 14.46 14.35
N THR A 260 6.11 13.26 14.06
CA THR A 260 7.27 12.98 13.21
C THR A 260 6.87 12.33 11.90
N SER A 261 5.81 11.53 11.87
CA SER A 261 5.31 10.87 10.65
C SER A 261 3.82 11.09 10.42
N ILE A 262 3.43 11.20 9.15
CA ILE A 262 2.04 11.24 8.68
C ILE A 262 1.83 10.00 7.84
N GLY A 263 0.88 9.15 8.23
CA GLY A 263 0.59 7.90 7.53
C GLY A 263 0.09 8.11 6.10
N GLU A 264 0.21 7.06 5.29
CA GLU A 264 -0.38 6.98 3.96
C GLU A 264 -1.91 7.23 4.04
N TYR A 265 -2.48 7.94 3.05
CA TYR A 265 -3.89 8.38 3.03
C TYR A 265 -4.43 9.12 4.28
N ALA A 266 -3.58 9.61 5.19
CA ALA A 266 -4.03 10.14 6.47
C ALA A 266 -5.05 11.29 6.34
N PHE A 267 -4.96 12.14 5.31
CA PHE A 267 -5.94 13.19 4.99
C PHE A 267 -6.69 12.93 3.67
N PHE A 268 -6.58 11.75 3.06
CA PHE A 268 -7.22 11.44 1.79
C PHE A 268 -8.74 11.70 1.86
N ARG A 269 -9.30 12.40 0.86
CA ARG A 269 -10.73 12.77 0.80
C ARG A 269 -11.23 13.56 2.02
N CYS A 270 -10.35 14.31 2.69
CA CYS A 270 -10.76 15.32 3.68
C CYS A 270 -11.27 16.59 2.97
N ASP A 271 -12.39 16.47 2.25
CA ASP A 271 -12.88 17.49 1.30
C ASP A 271 -13.19 18.85 1.90
N ASN A 272 -13.35 18.94 3.23
CA ASN A 272 -13.64 20.18 3.95
C ASN A 272 -12.40 20.80 4.63
N LEU A 273 -11.24 20.14 4.56
CA LEU A 273 -9.97 20.62 5.08
C LEU A 273 -9.46 21.77 4.23
N THR A 274 -9.17 22.93 4.84
CA THR A 274 -8.81 24.14 4.10
C THR A 274 -7.31 24.38 3.99
N SER A 275 -6.53 23.94 4.98
CA SER A 275 -5.08 24.08 5.00
C SER A 275 -4.44 23.15 6.01
N ILE A 276 -3.24 22.68 5.73
CA ILE A 276 -2.41 21.90 6.65
C ILE A 276 -1.19 22.73 7.02
N ARG A 277 -0.74 22.65 8.29
CA ARG A 277 0.55 23.20 8.71
C ARG A 277 1.44 22.13 9.32
N LEU A 278 2.62 21.93 8.74
CA LEU A 278 3.68 21.06 9.22
C LEU A 278 4.62 21.87 10.13
N PHE A 279 5.00 21.32 11.28
CA PHE A 279 5.98 21.93 12.20
C PHE A 279 7.32 21.19 12.19
N GLU A 280 8.24 21.59 13.07
CA GLU A 280 9.67 21.31 12.92
C GLU A 280 10.04 19.83 12.84
N ASN A 281 9.26 18.96 13.50
CA ASN A 281 9.62 17.55 13.70
C ASN A 281 9.08 16.60 12.63
N VAL A 282 8.19 17.05 11.73
CA VAL A 282 7.67 16.19 10.66
C VAL A 282 8.81 15.82 9.71
N ALA A 283 9.11 14.53 9.66
CA ALA A 283 10.20 13.93 8.90
C ALA A 283 9.73 13.02 7.77
N GLU A 284 8.54 12.43 7.92
CA GLU A 284 7.98 11.48 6.95
C GLU A 284 6.52 11.81 6.63
N ILE A 285 6.16 11.67 5.37
CA ILE A 285 4.82 11.86 4.83
C ILE A 285 4.56 10.69 3.88
N GLY A 286 3.61 9.82 4.24
CA GLY A 286 3.24 8.67 3.44
C GLY A 286 2.58 9.05 2.11
N ASN A 287 2.52 8.08 1.20
CA ASN A 287 1.92 8.27 -0.13
C ASN A 287 0.46 8.71 -0.03
N GLN A 288 0.06 9.62 -0.92
CA GLN A 288 -1.29 10.18 -0.99
C GLN A 288 -1.84 10.73 0.35
N ALA A 289 -0.98 11.02 1.34
CA ALA A 289 -1.39 11.45 2.67
C ALA A 289 -2.24 12.72 2.63
N MET A 290 -2.12 13.55 1.59
CA MET A 290 -2.85 14.80 1.41
C MET A 290 -3.51 14.92 0.02
N SER A 291 -3.69 13.80 -0.69
CA SER A 291 -4.37 13.74 -1.99
C SER A 291 -5.89 13.88 -1.85
N ASP A 292 -6.57 14.20 -2.96
CA ASP A 292 -8.03 14.25 -3.05
C ASP A 292 -8.72 15.14 -1.99
N CYS A 293 -8.06 16.22 -1.55
CA CYS A 293 -8.66 17.19 -0.62
C CYS A 293 -9.27 18.38 -1.35
N ASP A 294 -10.56 18.31 -1.71
CA ASP A 294 -11.25 19.28 -2.58
C ASP A 294 -11.28 20.74 -2.10
N SER A 295 -11.07 20.99 -0.79
CA SER A 295 -11.00 22.35 -0.22
C SER A 295 -9.60 22.77 0.20
N LEU A 296 -8.58 21.93 0.04
CA LEU A 296 -7.24 22.21 0.54
C LEU A 296 -6.59 23.30 -0.29
N THR A 297 -6.31 24.45 0.33
CA THR A 297 -5.75 25.65 -0.31
C THR A 297 -4.25 25.80 -0.16
N GLY A 298 -3.62 24.99 0.69
CA GLY A 298 -2.19 25.06 0.91
C GLY A 298 -1.71 24.16 2.04
N ILE A 299 -0.52 23.62 1.84
CA ILE A 299 0.28 22.88 2.81
C ILE A 299 1.45 23.79 3.18
N TRP A 300 1.50 24.20 4.45
CA TRP A 300 2.44 25.20 4.93
C TRP A 300 3.48 24.56 5.85
N VAL A 301 4.75 24.73 5.54
CA VAL A 301 5.83 24.19 6.36
C VAL A 301 6.46 25.30 7.20
N ASP A 302 6.67 25.04 8.49
CA ASP A 302 7.42 25.95 9.36
C ASP A 302 8.90 26.04 8.92
N GLU A 303 9.49 27.24 9.03
CA GLU A 303 10.86 27.49 8.56
C GLU A 303 11.90 26.60 9.27
N ALA A 304 11.57 26.19 10.51
CA ALA A 304 12.38 25.32 11.34
C ALA A 304 12.37 23.83 10.92
N ASN A 305 11.42 23.38 10.09
CA ASN A 305 11.39 22.00 9.62
C ASN A 305 12.63 21.70 8.77
N GLN A 306 13.28 20.56 9.03
CA GLN A 306 14.55 20.18 8.40
C GLN A 306 14.39 19.35 7.12
N ASN A 307 13.22 18.76 6.89
CA ASN A 307 12.99 17.76 5.83
C ASN A 307 12.14 18.30 4.68
N TYR A 308 11.24 19.25 4.97
CA TYR A 308 10.30 19.79 4.01
C TYR A 308 10.35 21.30 3.93
N SER A 309 9.80 21.83 2.84
CA SER A 309 9.56 23.25 2.66
C SER A 309 8.28 23.47 1.86
N SER A 310 7.66 24.66 2.01
CA SER A 310 6.57 25.07 1.13
C SER A 310 6.90 26.36 0.40
N ASP A 311 6.33 26.56 -0.78
CA ASP A 311 6.40 27.84 -1.48
C ASP A 311 5.31 28.82 -1.00
N ALA A 312 5.22 29.99 -1.65
CA ALA A 312 4.22 31.01 -1.31
C ALA A 312 2.78 30.63 -1.70
N ASN A 313 2.62 29.56 -2.50
CA ASN A 313 1.33 29.02 -2.92
C ASN A 313 0.88 27.83 -2.05
N GLY A 314 1.69 27.43 -1.07
CA GLY A 314 1.40 26.28 -0.22
C GLY A 314 1.59 24.94 -0.93
N ILE A 315 2.48 24.89 -1.93
CA ILE A 315 2.92 23.64 -2.56
C ILE A 315 4.09 23.08 -1.75
N LEU A 316 4.05 21.78 -1.48
CA LEU A 316 4.98 21.04 -0.64
C LEU A 316 6.15 20.49 -1.46
N PHE A 317 7.35 20.65 -0.91
CA PHE A 317 8.62 20.17 -1.44
C PHE A 317 9.42 19.51 -0.32
N ASP A 318 10.45 18.77 -0.70
CA ASP A 318 11.59 18.53 0.17
C ASP A 318 12.24 19.85 0.63
N LYS A 319 13.16 19.75 1.59
CA LYS A 319 13.79 20.94 2.19
C LYS A 319 14.55 21.77 1.16
N GLU A 320 15.25 21.09 0.26
CA GLU A 320 16.12 21.70 -0.74
C GLU A 320 15.38 22.12 -2.02
N LYS A 321 14.09 21.76 -2.14
CA LYS A 321 13.25 21.99 -3.33
C LYS A 321 13.81 21.31 -4.57
N THR A 322 14.34 20.11 -4.39
CA THR A 322 14.73 19.20 -5.46
C THR A 322 13.60 18.25 -5.87
N GLU A 323 12.62 18.04 -5.01
CA GLU A 323 11.44 17.22 -5.29
C GLU A 323 10.16 17.96 -4.95
N LEU A 324 9.20 17.95 -5.88
CA LEU A 324 7.84 18.42 -5.62
C LEU A 324 7.00 17.25 -5.13
N ILE A 325 6.56 17.33 -3.87
CA ILE A 325 5.90 16.22 -3.16
C ILE A 325 4.38 16.30 -3.32
N GLN A 326 3.77 17.46 -3.07
CA GLN A 326 2.31 17.60 -3.15
C GLN A 326 1.87 19.02 -3.47
N CYS A 327 0.97 19.13 -4.44
CA CYS A 327 0.20 20.31 -4.78
C CYS A 327 -1.20 20.21 -4.16
N PRO A 328 -1.71 21.27 -3.53
CA PRO A 328 -3.08 21.29 -3.01
C PRO A 328 -4.10 21.26 -4.16
N GLY A 329 -5.10 20.39 -4.09
CA GLY A 329 -6.08 20.16 -5.18
C GLY A 329 -6.87 21.40 -5.63
N THR A 330 -7.02 22.41 -4.76
CA THR A 330 -7.67 23.69 -5.13
C THR A 330 -6.77 24.66 -5.86
N TYR A 331 -5.47 24.36 -6.02
CA TYR A 331 -4.57 25.23 -6.76
C TYR A 331 -5.15 25.50 -8.14
N SER A 332 -5.26 26.78 -8.50
CA SER A 332 -5.92 27.21 -9.72
C SER A 332 -5.04 28.12 -10.54
N GLY A 333 -5.15 27.98 -11.86
CA GLY A 333 -4.40 28.79 -12.82
C GLY A 333 -3.12 28.11 -13.28
N THR A 334 -2.04 28.89 -13.37
CA THR A 334 -0.76 28.46 -13.94
C THR A 334 0.31 28.37 -12.86
N TYR A 335 0.95 27.21 -12.73
CA TYR A 335 2.10 27.04 -11.84
C TYR A 335 3.42 26.96 -12.61
N THR A 336 4.47 27.59 -12.07
CA THR A 336 5.84 27.49 -12.59
C THR A 336 6.69 26.84 -11.51
N ILE A 337 7.18 25.64 -11.80
CA ILE A 337 8.00 24.86 -10.88
C ILE A 337 9.41 25.49 -10.82
N PRO A 338 10.02 25.62 -9.63
CA PRO A 338 11.36 26.21 -9.48
C PRO A 338 12.47 25.41 -10.19
N ASP A 339 13.46 26.10 -10.76
CA ASP A 339 14.64 25.50 -11.43
C ASP A 339 15.51 24.59 -10.53
N SER A 340 15.25 24.57 -9.22
CA SER A 340 15.91 23.65 -8.29
C SER A 340 15.34 22.23 -8.34
N VAL A 341 14.11 22.07 -8.84
CA VAL A 341 13.39 20.79 -8.83
C VAL A 341 13.93 19.88 -9.92
N THR A 342 14.26 18.65 -9.53
CA THR A 342 14.78 17.58 -10.38
C THR A 342 13.79 16.43 -10.57
N SER A 343 12.83 16.23 -9.67
CA SER A 343 11.78 15.22 -9.81
C SER A 343 10.41 15.76 -9.40
N ILE A 344 9.37 15.25 -10.06
CA ILE A 344 7.99 15.39 -9.62
C ILE A 344 7.62 14.04 -8.99
N GLY A 345 7.29 14.05 -7.70
CA GLY A 345 6.94 12.83 -6.97
C GLY A 345 5.63 12.21 -7.46
N ASP A 346 5.39 10.99 -7.01
CA ASP A 346 4.14 10.27 -7.32
C ASP A 346 2.94 11.03 -6.75
N TYR A 347 1.83 11.04 -7.48
CA TYR A 347 0.58 11.72 -7.09
C TYR A 347 0.69 13.24 -6.81
N ALA A 348 1.82 13.88 -7.14
CA ALA A 348 2.12 15.22 -6.67
C ALA A 348 1.11 16.30 -7.10
N PHE A 349 0.46 16.16 -8.25
CA PHE A 349 -0.65 16.99 -8.71
C PHE A 349 -1.95 16.19 -8.91
N GLU A 350 -2.05 14.99 -8.34
CA GLU A 350 -3.26 14.17 -8.46
C GLU A 350 -4.51 14.96 -8.06
N SER A 351 -5.55 14.89 -8.90
CA SER A 351 -6.83 15.56 -8.70
C SER A 351 -6.74 17.08 -8.51
N CYS A 352 -5.68 17.73 -8.99
CA CYS A 352 -5.59 19.19 -9.11
C CYS A 352 -6.51 19.71 -10.22
N SER A 353 -7.81 19.49 -10.06
CA SER A 353 -8.85 19.72 -11.08
C SER A 353 -8.95 21.18 -11.51
N ASN A 354 -8.45 22.15 -10.73
CA ASN A 354 -8.47 23.57 -11.10
C ASN A 354 -7.16 24.07 -11.73
N LEU A 355 -6.13 23.24 -11.80
CA LEU A 355 -4.87 23.54 -12.47
C LEU A 355 -5.13 23.64 -13.97
N THR A 356 -4.74 24.76 -14.59
CA THR A 356 -4.98 24.99 -16.03
C THR A 356 -3.71 24.85 -16.85
N SER A 357 -2.56 25.12 -16.24
CA SER A 357 -1.26 24.92 -16.85
C SER A 357 -0.16 24.76 -15.80
N VAL A 358 0.87 23.99 -16.13
CA VAL A 358 2.05 23.79 -15.30
C VAL A 358 3.30 23.90 -16.16
N MET A 359 4.39 24.38 -15.58
CA MET A 359 5.67 24.49 -16.27
C MET A 359 6.77 23.80 -15.49
N LEU A 360 7.35 22.78 -16.11
CA LEU A 360 8.47 21.99 -15.60
C LEU A 360 9.77 22.55 -16.20
N PRO A 361 10.76 22.95 -15.38
CA PRO A 361 12.05 23.42 -15.87
C PRO A 361 12.90 22.29 -16.46
N ASP A 362 13.96 22.64 -17.20
CA ASP A 362 14.92 21.70 -17.79
C ASP A 362 15.68 20.87 -16.73
N SER A 363 15.64 21.27 -15.45
CA SER A 363 16.24 20.52 -14.35
C SER A 363 15.46 19.26 -13.98
N VAL A 364 14.16 19.18 -14.32
CA VAL A 364 13.33 18.01 -14.02
C VAL A 364 13.72 16.86 -14.94
N THR A 365 14.08 15.73 -14.35
CA THR A 365 14.48 14.50 -15.06
C THR A 365 13.41 13.41 -15.04
N SER A 366 12.53 13.41 -14.04
CA SER A 366 11.47 12.40 -13.90
C SER A 366 10.13 13.02 -13.49
N ILE A 367 9.07 12.44 -14.04
CA ILE A 367 7.67 12.65 -13.61
C ILE A 367 7.18 11.31 -13.06
N GLY A 368 6.80 11.27 -11.79
CA GLY A 368 6.36 10.06 -11.08
C GLY A 368 5.01 9.50 -11.54
N ASP A 369 4.63 8.39 -10.94
CA ASP A 369 3.37 7.68 -11.18
C ASP A 369 2.19 8.55 -10.73
N TYR A 370 1.14 8.61 -11.55
CA TYR A 370 -0.04 9.47 -11.30
C TYR A 370 0.28 10.95 -11.00
N ALA A 371 1.48 11.45 -11.32
CA ALA A 371 1.93 12.78 -10.91
C ALA A 371 0.99 13.91 -11.33
N PHE A 372 0.29 13.79 -12.47
CA PHE A 372 -0.78 14.69 -12.93
C PHE A 372 -2.12 13.96 -13.12
N GLY A 373 -2.32 12.83 -12.45
CA GLY A 373 -3.56 12.05 -12.51
C GLY A 373 -4.79 12.92 -12.23
N TRP A 374 -5.86 12.74 -13.00
CA TRP A 374 -7.17 13.40 -12.82
C TRP A 374 -7.11 14.94 -12.78
N CYS A 375 -6.14 15.56 -13.44
CA CYS A 375 -6.08 17.02 -13.63
C CYS A 375 -7.05 17.49 -14.73
N ASP A 376 -8.36 17.42 -14.47
CA ASP A 376 -9.42 17.56 -15.48
C ASP A 376 -9.39 18.85 -16.32
N ASN A 377 -8.94 19.99 -15.75
CA ASN A 377 -8.88 21.28 -16.46
C ASN A 377 -7.46 21.66 -16.93
N LEU A 378 -6.47 20.76 -16.80
CA LEU A 378 -5.12 20.99 -17.28
C LEU A 378 -5.16 21.03 -18.81
N THR A 379 -4.85 22.19 -19.40
CA THR A 379 -4.96 22.42 -20.85
C THR A 379 -3.61 22.49 -21.54
N ASN A 380 -2.59 22.97 -20.82
CA ASN A 380 -1.25 23.22 -21.35
C ASN A 380 -0.18 22.78 -20.34
N VAL A 381 0.78 21.96 -20.77
CA VAL A 381 1.93 21.59 -19.95
C VAL A 381 3.20 22.03 -20.67
N VAL A 382 4.12 22.70 -19.99
CA VAL A 382 5.47 22.93 -20.49
C VAL A 382 6.39 21.89 -19.86
N ILE A 383 7.07 21.09 -20.68
CA ILE A 383 7.98 20.02 -20.25
C ILE A 383 9.41 20.40 -20.63
N GLY A 384 10.29 20.45 -19.63
CA GLY A 384 11.72 20.72 -19.82
C GLY A 384 12.45 19.57 -20.53
N ASN A 385 13.53 19.88 -21.23
CA ASN A 385 14.29 18.91 -22.02
C ASN A 385 15.12 17.91 -21.20
N GLY A 386 15.15 18.09 -19.87
CA GLY A 386 15.76 17.16 -18.94
C GLY A 386 14.92 15.92 -18.68
N VAL A 387 13.60 15.95 -18.96
CA VAL A 387 12.70 14.84 -18.64
C VAL A 387 13.05 13.63 -19.50
N THR A 388 13.39 12.52 -18.85
CA THR A 388 13.74 11.25 -19.50
C THR A 388 12.70 10.16 -19.23
N ILE A 389 11.86 10.31 -18.20
CA ILE A 389 10.83 9.35 -17.83
C ILE A 389 9.53 10.02 -17.38
N ILE A 390 8.40 9.43 -17.78
CA ILE A 390 7.04 9.72 -17.31
C ILE A 390 6.45 8.40 -16.81
N GLY A 391 6.16 8.34 -15.51
CA GLY A 391 5.67 7.17 -14.80
C GLY A 391 4.29 6.68 -15.23
N TRP A 392 3.89 5.52 -14.70
CA TRP A 392 2.61 4.87 -14.97
C TRP A 392 1.48 5.84 -14.63
N PHE A 393 0.51 5.98 -15.54
CA PHE A 393 -0.63 6.89 -15.36
C PHE A 393 -0.27 8.37 -15.10
N GLY A 394 0.97 8.81 -15.38
CA GLY A 394 1.45 10.16 -15.08
C GLY A 394 0.53 11.31 -15.50
N PHE A 395 -0.16 11.19 -16.63
CA PHE A 395 -1.19 12.13 -17.13
C PHE A 395 -2.56 11.46 -17.33
N CYS A 396 -2.86 10.38 -16.62
CA CYS A 396 -4.17 9.73 -16.67
C CYS A 396 -5.28 10.72 -16.28
N GLY A 397 -6.44 10.66 -16.95
CA GLY A 397 -7.59 11.52 -16.62
C GLY A 397 -7.43 13.01 -16.95
N CYS A 398 -6.33 13.45 -17.58
CA CYS A 398 -6.14 14.84 -18.04
C CYS A 398 -6.95 15.16 -19.31
N GLU A 399 -8.28 15.00 -19.27
CA GLU A 399 -9.15 15.05 -20.47
C GLU A 399 -9.14 16.39 -21.22
N SER A 400 -8.79 17.50 -20.54
CA SER A 400 -8.70 18.82 -21.18
C SER A 400 -7.34 19.15 -21.78
N LEU A 401 -6.35 18.26 -21.64
CA LEU A 401 -5.00 18.52 -22.10
C LEU A 401 -4.99 18.61 -23.62
N LYS A 402 -4.48 19.74 -24.14
CA LYS A 402 -4.50 20.05 -25.57
C LYS A 402 -3.15 20.38 -26.13
N HIS A 403 -2.26 20.90 -25.29
CA HIS A 403 -0.95 21.36 -25.71
C HIS A 403 0.13 20.90 -24.76
N VAL A 404 1.17 20.32 -25.33
CA VAL A 404 2.43 20.07 -24.63
C VAL A 404 3.50 20.92 -25.31
N PHE A 405 4.17 21.78 -24.54
CA PHE A 405 5.28 22.58 -25.00
C PHE A 405 6.57 21.97 -24.45
N PHE A 406 7.29 21.24 -25.30
CA PHE A 406 8.55 20.63 -24.95
C PHE A 406 9.71 21.56 -25.31
N THR A 407 10.61 21.85 -24.37
CA THR A 407 11.73 22.76 -24.62
C THR A 407 12.83 22.13 -25.47
N GLY A 408 12.85 20.79 -25.56
CA GLY A 408 13.79 20.02 -26.37
C GLY A 408 13.28 19.77 -27.79
N THR A 409 14.05 19.00 -28.56
CA THR A 409 13.67 18.60 -29.92
C THR A 409 12.59 17.51 -29.91
N GLU A 410 11.90 17.33 -31.04
CA GLU A 410 10.94 16.21 -31.19
C GLU A 410 11.63 14.83 -31.04
N GLU A 411 12.90 14.73 -31.44
CA GLU A 411 13.73 13.54 -31.23
C GLU A 411 13.95 13.25 -29.74
N GLN A 412 14.24 14.29 -28.95
CA GLN A 412 14.36 14.16 -27.49
C GLN A 412 13.02 13.78 -26.85
N TRP A 413 11.90 14.33 -27.33
CA TRP A 413 10.56 13.94 -26.87
C TRP A 413 10.29 12.45 -27.12
N ASN A 414 10.57 11.98 -28.33
CA ASN A 414 10.37 10.58 -28.71
C ASN A 414 11.32 9.61 -27.98
N SER A 415 12.37 10.12 -27.32
CA SER A 415 13.29 9.34 -26.48
C SER A 415 12.89 9.27 -25.01
N ILE A 416 11.85 10.00 -24.59
CA ILE A 416 11.33 9.92 -23.23
C ILE A 416 10.67 8.55 -23.03
N CYS A 417 11.03 7.85 -21.96
CA CYS A 417 10.33 6.64 -21.54
C CYS A 417 8.96 7.04 -20.97
N ILE A 418 7.88 6.79 -21.71
CA ILE A 418 6.52 7.05 -21.25
C ILE A 418 5.89 5.70 -20.92
N GLU A 419 5.70 5.46 -19.63
CA GLU A 419 5.05 4.25 -19.12
C GLU A 419 3.56 4.20 -19.54
N PRO A 420 2.92 3.02 -19.52
CA PRO A 420 1.54 2.85 -19.95
C PRO A 420 0.50 3.77 -19.25
N ASN A 421 -0.67 3.88 -19.89
CA ASN A 421 -1.85 4.63 -19.42
C ASN A 421 -1.71 6.17 -19.33
N ASN A 422 -0.79 6.75 -20.10
CA ASN A 422 -0.65 8.18 -20.33
C ASN A 422 -1.48 8.69 -21.53
N PHE A 423 -2.73 8.22 -21.67
CA PHE A 423 -3.58 8.49 -22.85
C PHE A 423 -3.80 9.97 -23.14
N ALA A 424 -3.77 10.85 -22.13
CA ALA A 424 -3.90 12.28 -22.36
C ALA A 424 -2.74 12.87 -23.18
N LEU A 425 -1.57 12.20 -23.24
CA LEU A 425 -0.43 12.61 -24.08
C LEU A 425 -0.54 12.11 -25.53
N SER A 426 -1.51 11.27 -25.89
CA SER A 426 -1.65 10.78 -27.27
C SER A 426 -2.33 11.78 -28.21
N ASP A 427 -3.26 12.59 -27.67
CA ASP A 427 -4.17 13.45 -28.45
C ASP A 427 -3.79 14.95 -28.37
N VAL A 428 -2.62 15.26 -27.84
CA VAL A 428 -2.15 16.64 -27.58
C VAL A 428 -1.33 17.18 -28.75
N ALA A 429 -1.50 18.48 -29.02
CA ALA A 429 -0.59 19.19 -29.91
C ALA A 429 0.75 19.42 -29.20
N LEU A 430 1.75 18.65 -29.62
CA LEU A 430 3.14 18.79 -29.18
C LEU A 430 3.82 19.95 -29.93
N HIS A 431 4.45 20.85 -29.17
CA HIS A 431 5.26 21.96 -29.68
C HIS A 431 6.68 21.80 -29.14
N CYS A 432 7.63 21.51 -30.02
CA CYS A 432 9.04 21.32 -29.64
C CYS A 432 9.89 22.58 -29.88
N GLU A 433 11.07 22.63 -29.28
CA GLU A 433 12.05 23.73 -29.36
C GLU A 433 11.48 25.08 -28.90
N VAL A 434 10.47 25.07 -28.03
CA VAL A 434 9.86 26.28 -27.49
C VAL A 434 10.64 26.72 -26.27
N SER A 435 11.20 27.93 -26.29
CA SER A 435 11.87 28.44 -25.09
C SER A 435 10.87 28.63 -23.94
N VAL A 436 11.29 28.41 -22.69
CA VAL A 436 10.43 28.59 -21.50
C VAL A 436 9.77 29.98 -21.50
N ASP A 437 10.49 31.03 -21.90
CA ASP A 437 9.97 32.40 -22.02
C ASP A 437 8.91 32.56 -23.14
N GLU A 438 9.06 31.87 -24.27
CA GLU A 438 8.07 31.86 -25.36
C GLU A 438 6.81 31.08 -24.95
N ALA A 439 6.98 29.91 -24.33
CA ALA A 439 5.91 29.11 -23.75
C ALA A 439 5.12 29.88 -22.68
N ILE A 440 5.80 30.63 -21.79
CA ILE A 440 5.17 31.54 -20.82
C ILE A 440 4.29 32.58 -21.52
N SER A 441 4.76 33.14 -22.64
CA SER A 441 4.05 34.19 -23.36
C SER A 441 2.79 33.64 -24.06
N GLU A 442 2.87 32.43 -24.59
CA GLU A 442 1.77 31.74 -25.26
C GLU A 442 0.71 31.30 -24.25
N VAL A 443 1.11 30.68 -23.12
CA VAL A 443 0.22 30.27 -22.02
C VAL A 443 -0.53 31.47 -21.40
N LYS A 444 0.11 32.64 -21.26
CA LYS A 444 -0.52 33.85 -20.69
C LYS A 444 -1.59 34.50 -21.58
N THR A 445 -1.63 34.19 -22.87
CA THR A 445 -2.58 34.84 -23.80
C THR A 445 -3.94 34.14 -23.92
N CYS A 446 -4.11 32.97 -23.31
CA CYS A 446 -5.32 32.15 -23.42
C CYS A 446 -6.41 32.41 -22.36
N CYS A 447 -6.16 33.22 -21.32
CA CYS A 447 -7.08 33.42 -20.19
C CYS A 447 -7.52 34.89 -19.98
N GLY A 448 -8.67 35.30 -20.56
CA GLY A 448 -9.41 36.50 -20.12
C GLY A 448 -10.16 37.32 -21.18
N PHE A 449 -11.49 37.42 -21.07
CA PHE A 449 -12.39 38.19 -21.94
C PHE A 449 -12.12 39.73 -21.95
N ALA A 450 -11.74 40.31 -23.12
CA ALA A 450 -12.43 41.40 -23.83
C ALA A 450 -11.54 42.15 -24.85
N LYS A 451 -11.85 41.95 -26.15
CA LYS A 451 -11.64 42.83 -27.32
C LYS A 451 -10.20 43.28 -27.67
N TYR A 452 -9.69 42.60 -28.70
CA TYR A 452 -8.57 42.91 -29.60
C TYR A 452 -7.18 42.54 -29.10
N CYS A 453 -6.75 41.33 -29.46
CA CYS A 453 -5.35 40.98 -29.66
C CYS A 453 -5.16 40.58 -31.13
N THR A 454 -4.25 41.26 -31.83
CA THR A 454 -4.00 41.15 -33.29
C THR A 454 -3.22 39.89 -33.71
N VAL A 455 -3.28 38.82 -32.90
CA VAL A 455 -2.58 37.55 -33.14
C VAL A 455 -3.57 36.36 -33.24
N CYS A 456 -4.85 36.56 -32.96
CA CYS A 456 -5.84 35.48 -32.84
C CYS A 456 -7.02 35.67 -33.80
N ASP A 457 -6.75 35.81 -35.10
CA ASP A 457 -7.80 35.88 -36.13
C ASP A 457 -8.01 34.52 -36.82
N LEU A 458 -8.16 33.45 -36.03
CA LEU A 458 -9.00 32.32 -36.43
C LEU A 458 -9.60 31.58 -35.22
N ILE A 459 -10.93 31.58 -35.28
CA ILE A 459 -11.94 31.12 -34.35
C ILE A 459 -12.05 29.58 -34.36
N LEU A 460 -12.42 29.02 -33.20
CA LEU A 460 -13.17 27.76 -33.01
C LEU A 460 -14.12 27.41 -34.17
N GLU A 461 -13.68 26.48 -35.01
CA GLU A 461 -14.41 25.48 -35.80
C GLU A 461 -13.25 24.79 -36.56
N TYR A 462 -12.92 23.51 -36.36
CA TYR A 462 -13.37 22.44 -37.25
C TYR A 462 -12.65 21.12 -36.89
N ARG A 463 -13.30 20.20 -36.17
CA ARG A 463 -13.24 18.80 -36.61
C ARG A 463 -14.04 18.80 -37.92
N LYS A 464 -13.37 18.91 -39.06
CA LYS A 464 -14.05 18.71 -40.35
C LYS A 464 -14.07 17.21 -40.62
N VAL A 465 -15.05 16.54 -40.03
CA VAL A 465 -15.54 15.29 -40.61
C VAL A 465 -16.10 15.64 -41.98
N ALA A 466 -15.81 14.85 -43.00
CA ALA A 466 -16.53 14.93 -44.26
C ALA A 466 -18.01 14.58 -44.00
N ASN A 467 -18.81 15.56 -43.55
CA ASN A 467 -20.21 15.34 -43.20
C ASN A 467 -20.98 14.80 -44.42
N SER A 468 -21.93 13.90 -44.15
CA SER A 468 -22.80 13.23 -45.11
C SER A 468 -23.66 14.13 -46.02
N GLU A 469 -23.52 15.46 -45.93
CA GLU A 469 -24.23 16.46 -46.74
C GLU A 469 -23.43 16.98 -47.95
N HIS A 470 -22.12 16.68 -48.06
CA HIS A 470 -21.30 17.09 -49.21
C HIS A 470 -21.47 16.17 -50.43
N SER A 471 -21.41 16.74 -51.64
CA SER A 471 -21.35 15.92 -52.86
C SER A 471 -19.95 15.35 -53.07
N PHE A 472 -19.84 14.03 -53.17
CA PHE A 472 -18.58 13.36 -53.44
C PHE A 472 -18.45 13.02 -54.92
N THR A 473 -17.29 13.31 -55.50
CA THR A 473 -16.97 12.90 -56.88
C THR A 473 -15.69 12.07 -56.83
N ASN A 474 -15.76 10.80 -57.22
CA ASN A 474 -14.63 9.85 -57.14
C ASN A 474 -14.00 9.69 -55.73
N GLY A 475 -14.77 9.77 -54.65
CA GLY A 475 -14.27 9.58 -53.27
C GLY A 475 -13.72 10.82 -52.56
N PHE A 476 -13.68 11.97 -53.26
CA PHE A 476 -13.24 13.25 -52.69
C PHE A 476 -14.41 14.21 -52.52
N CYS A 477 -14.39 14.97 -51.43
CA CYS A 477 -15.27 16.10 -51.15
C CYS A 477 -15.18 17.13 -52.29
N SER A 478 -16.28 17.41 -53.02
CA SER A 478 -16.26 18.33 -54.17
C SER A 478 -16.02 19.80 -53.81
N GLU A 479 -16.13 20.15 -52.53
CA GLU A 479 -15.97 21.52 -52.02
C GLU A 479 -14.60 21.75 -51.37
N CYS A 480 -14.10 20.75 -50.64
CA CYS A 480 -12.93 20.86 -49.78
C CYS A 480 -11.73 20.00 -50.23
N GLY A 481 -11.92 19.07 -51.18
CA GLY A 481 -10.85 18.23 -51.73
C GLY A 481 -10.37 17.11 -50.81
N VAL A 482 -10.92 17.01 -49.60
CA VAL A 482 -10.56 15.98 -48.61
C VAL A 482 -11.11 14.62 -49.01
N PRO A 483 -10.31 13.54 -48.95
CA PRO A 483 -10.85 12.19 -49.07
C PRO A 483 -11.87 11.92 -47.95
N SER A 484 -13.00 11.27 -48.27
CA SER A 484 -14.08 11.07 -47.30
C SER A 484 -13.71 10.25 -46.06
N TYR A 485 -12.55 9.58 -46.11
CA TYR A 485 -12.06 8.63 -45.10
C TYR A 485 -10.98 9.22 -44.18
N LEU A 486 -10.57 10.48 -44.33
CA LEU A 486 -9.57 11.11 -43.44
C LEU A 486 -10.23 12.16 -42.55
N GLU A 487 -9.91 12.12 -41.26
CA GLU A 487 -10.14 13.23 -40.35
C GLU A 487 -8.82 13.99 -40.15
N TYR A 488 -8.94 15.31 -40.11
CA TYR A 488 -7.80 16.20 -40.03
C TYR A 488 -8.08 17.35 -39.08
N PHE A 489 -6.99 17.89 -38.56
CA PHE A 489 -6.95 19.06 -37.69
C PHE A 489 -6.11 20.15 -38.37
N VAL A 490 -6.54 21.40 -38.27
CA VAL A 490 -5.77 22.55 -38.76
C VAL A 490 -4.96 23.11 -37.59
N GLU A 491 -3.64 23.03 -37.69
CA GLU A 491 -2.70 23.54 -36.71
C GLU A 491 -2.66 25.08 -36.72
N ALA A 492 -2.25 25.67 -35.59
CA ALA A 492 -2.29 27.13 -35.38
C ALA A 492 -1.42 27.93 -36.38
N ASN A 493 -0.41 27.28 -36.96
CA ASN A 493 0.48 27.80 -38.01
C ASN A 493 -0.13 27.74 -39.43
N ALA A 494 -1.40 27.34 -39.55
CA ALA A 494 -2.12 27.10 -40.81
C ALA A 494 -1.58 25.94 -41.66
N THR A 495 -0.98 24.92 -41.02
CA THR A 495 -0.77 23.59 -41.59
C THR A 495 -1.82 22.61 -41.10
N VAL A 496 -1.85 21.41 -41.67
CA VAL A 496 -2.87 20.39 -41.43
C VAL A 496 -2.21 19.11 -40.94
N GLN A 497 -2.73 18.55 -39.86
CA GLN A 497 -2.40 17.24 -39.33
C GLN A 497 -3.50 16.23 -39.67
N ILE A 498 -3.12 15.03 -40.11
CA ILE A 498 -4.06 13.90 -40.20
C ILE A 498 -4.17 13.25 -38.83
N ILE A 499 -5.37 13.12 -38.29
CA ILE A 499 -5.60 12.65 -36.90
C ILE A 499 -6.39 11.36 -36.81
N ASN A 500 -7.11 10.97 -37.87
CA ASN A 500 -7.85 9.71 -37.88
C ASN A 500 -8.13 9.26 -39.32
N CYS A 501 -8.37 7.97 -39.50
CA CYS A 501 -8.77 7.37 -40.75
C CYS A 501 -9.93 6.39 -40.53
N ASP A 502 -10.89 6.38 -41.46
CA ASP A 502 -11.96 5.38 -41.48
C ASP A 502 -11.35 3.97 -41.61
N SER A 503 -11.63 3.10 -40.65
CA SER A 503 -11.07 1.75 -40.55
C SER A 503 -11.44 0.82 -41.72
N SER A 504 -12.43 1.20 -42.53
CA SER A 504 -12.82 0.48 -43.76
C SER A 504 -12.04 0.89 -45.01
N VAL A 505 -11.14 1.87 -44.91
CA VAL A 505 -10.33 2.30 -46.06
C VAL A 505 -9.35 1.22 -46.47
N THR A 506 -9.17 1.01 -47.78
CA THR A 506 -8.16 0.08 -48.31
C THR A 506 -6.93 0.79 -48.87
N GLU A 507 -7.05 2.03 -49.31
CA GLU A 507 -5.94 2.84 -49.82
C GLU A 507 -6.08 4.28 -49.30
N ALA A 508 -5.11 4.76 -48.53
CA ALA A 508 -5.10 6.12 -48.00
C ALA A 508 -4.08 6.99 -48.75
N MET A 509 -4.57 7.87 -49.61
CA MET A 509 -3.76 8.93 -50.21
C MET A 509 -3.87 10.19 -49.36
N ILE A 510 -2.76 10.61 -48.75
CA ILE A 510 -2.71 11.87 -48.00
C ILE A 510 -2.41 13.00 -48.99
N PRO A 511 -3.27 14.03 -49.09
CA PRO A 511 -3.09 15.12 -50.06
C PRO A 511 -2.01 16.12 -49.60
N ASP A 512 -1.31 16.78 -50.53
CA ASP A 512 -0.32 17.84 -50.18
C ASP A 512 -0.97 19.03 -49.46
N THR A 513 -2.25 19.28 -49.77
CA THR A 513 -3.03 20.36 -49.17
C THR A 513 -4.46 19.93 -48.88
N ILE A 514 -5.01 20.41 -47.78
CA ILE A 514 -6.42 20.33 -47.42
C ILE A 514 -6.95 21.75 -47.27
N GLU A 515 -8.01 22.11 -48.00
CA GLU A 515 -8.58 23.47 -48.03
C GLU A 515 -7.58 24.58 -48.40
N GLY A 516 -6.53 24.23 -49.16
CA GLY A 516 -5.45 25.15 -49.55
C GLY A 516 -4.38 25.36 -48.48
N MET A 517 -4.48 24.68 -47.34
CA MET A 517 -3.46 24.62 -46.28
C MET A 517 -2.61 23.37 -46.43
N GLN A 518 -1.31 23.47 -46.14
CA GLN A 518 -0.35 22.38 -46.34
C GLN A 518 -0.55 21.28 -45.31
N VAL A 519 -0.62 20.01 -45.72
CA VAL A 519 -0.62 18.88 -44.79
C VAL A 519 0.81 18.64 -44.31
N ALA A 520 1.11 18.95 -43.06
CA ALA A 520 2.46 18.93 -42.50
C ALA A 520 2.75 17.69 -41.65
N SER A 521 1.74 17.05 -41.06
CA SER A 521 1.97 15.99 -40.09
C SER A 521 0.94 14.85 -40.16
N ILE A 522 1.37 13.66 -39.72
CA ILE A 522 0.51 12.51 -39.43
C ILE A 522 0.56 12.28 -37.91
N GLY A 523 -0.58 12.39 -37.25
CA GLY A 523 -0.70 12.29 -35.79
C GLY A 523 -0.47 10.88 -35.24
N SER A 524 -0.26 10.80 -33.93
CA SER A 524 -0.19 9.53 -33.21
C SER A 524 -1.49 8.78 -33.41
N TYR A 525 -1.41 7.46 -33.61
CA TYR A 525 -2.58 6.59 -33.81
C TYR A 525 -3.52 7.00 -34.97
N ALA A 526 -3.08 7.87 -35.88
CA ALA A 526 -3.95 8.41 -36.94
C ALA A 526 -4.52 7.35 -37.90
N PHE A 527 -3.87 6.19 -38.00
CA PHE A 527 -4.37 5.02 -38.73
C PHE A 527 -4.44 3.78 -37.82
N GLU A 528 -4.50 3.95 -36.49
CA GLU A 528 -4.56 2.81 -35.57
C GLU A 528 -5.79 1.93 -35.86
N TRP A 529 -5.62 0.61 -35.77
CA TRP A 529 -6.70 -0.35 -36.00
C TRP A 529 -7.47 -0.11 -37.31
N CYS A 530 -6.74 0.20 -38.39
CA CYS A 530 -7.26 0.20 -39.75
C CYS A 530 -6.99 -1.17 -40.42
N PRO A 531 -7.74 -2.23 -40.10
CA PRO A 531 -7.41 -3.61 -40.49
C PRO A 531 -7.50 -3.84 -42.00
N ASP A 532 -8.26 -3.01 -42.73
CA ASP A 532 -8.46 -3.15 -44.17
C ASP A 532 -7.47 -2.30 -45.00
N LEU A 533 -6.68 -1.42 -44.36
CA LEU A 533 -5.77 -0.48 -45.03
C LEU A 533 -4.59 -1.23 -45.65
N MET A 534 -4.48 -1.19 -46.97
CA MET A 534 -3.46 -1.90 -47.74
C MET A 534 -2.28 -1.03 -48.16
N SER A 535 -2.48 0.27 -48.33
CA SER A 535 -1.39 1.19 -48.70
C SER A 535 -1.64 2.62 -48.27
N VAL A 536 -0.58 3.31 -47.85
CA VAL A 536 -0.58 4.75 -47.54
C VAL A 536 0.37 5.48 -48.48
N THR A 537 -0.02 6.64 -49.00
CA THR A 537 0.89 7.54 -49.74
C THR A 537 1.08 8.86 -48.99
N ILE A 538 2.33 9.17 -48.67
CA ILE A 538 2.79 10.35 -47.94
C ILE A 538 3.26 11.42 -48.96
N PRO A 539 2.67 12.62 -48.96
CA PRO A 539 2.97 13.70 -49.90
C PRO A 539 4.33 14.38 -49.65
N ASP A 540 4.73 15.32 -50.52
CA ASP A 540 5.98 16.09 -50.34
C ASP A 540 5.91 17.07 -49.17
N SER A 541 4.69 17.39 -48.74
CA SER A 541 4.35 18.39 -47.75
C SER A 541 4.53 17.94 -46.30
N VAL A 542 4.48 16.63 -46.04
CA VAL A 542 4.55 16.04 -44.69
C VAL A 542 5.98 16.08 -44.17
N THR A 543 6.15 16.70 -43.02
CA THR A 543 7.42 16.91 -42.33
C THR A 543 7.58 16.07 -41.06
N SER A 544 6.47 15.66 -40.43
CA SER A 544 6.48 14.85 -39.20
C SER A 544 5.47 13.68 -39.24
N ILE A 545 5.81 12.55 -38.62
CA ILE A 545 4.97 11.34 -38.46
C ILE A 545 5.17 10.87 -37.02
N PHE A 546 4.11 10.90 -36.22
CA PHE A 546 4.19 10.64 -34.78
C PHE A 546 4.02 9.16 -34.41
N PHE A 547 4.23 8.85 -33.12
CA PHE A 547 4.31 7.48 -32.59
C PHE A 547 3.08 6.63 -32.93
N SER A 548 3.31 5.37 -33.30
CA SER A 548 2.26 4.38 -33.59
C SER A 548 1.19 4.82 -34.60
N ALA A 549 1.50 5.80 -35.47
CA ALA A 549 0.59 6.31 -36.49
C ALA A 549 -0.03 5.22 -37.38
N PHE A 550 0.65 4.08 -37.56
CA PHE A 550 0.23 2.95 -38.38
C PHE A 550 0.11 1.61 -37.61
N SER A 551 -0.10 1.65 -36.30
CA SER A 551 -0.18 0.44 -35.46
C SER A 551 -1.49 -0.34 -35.71
N GLY A 552 -1.44 -1.68 -35.74
CA GLY A 552 -2.63 -2.52 -35.95
C GLY A 552 -3.22 -2.44 -37.35
N CYS A 553 -2.47 -1.90 -38.31
CA CYS A 553 -2.78 -1.88 -39.74
C CYS A 553 -2.44 -3.22 -40.41
N ASN A 554 -3.06 -4.31 -39.95
CA ASN A 554 -2.68 -5.69 -40.30
C ASN A 554 -2.68 -6.04 -41.81
N SER A 555 -3.35 -5.24 -42.66
CA SER A 555 -3.36 -5.42 -44.12
C SER A 555 -2.37 -4.53 -44.88
N LEU A 556 -1.61 -3.67 -44.19
CA LEU A 556 -0.78 -2.64 -44.81
C LEU A 556 0.44 -3.24 -45.48
N THR A 557 0.47 -3.18 -46.81
CA THR A 557 1.54 -3.75 -47.65
C THR A 557 2.61 -2.74 -48.05
N GLY A 558 2.36 -1.44 -47.87
CA GLY A 558 3.31 -0.40 -48.27
C GLY A 558 2.95 1.00 -47.81
N ILE A 559 3.95 1.71 -47.31
CA ILE A 559 3.94 3.15 -47.02
C ILE A 559 4.84 3.82 -48.06
N TRP A 560 4.26 4.60 -48.95
CA TRP A 560 4.94 5.20 -50.09
C TRP A 560 5.15 6.68 -49.88
N VAL A 561 6.39 7.17 -50.04
CA VAL A 561 6.69 8.60 -49.86
C VAL A 561 6.93 9.26 -51.21
N ASP A 562 6.35 10.44 -51.44
CA ASP A 562 6.63 11.24 -52.64
C ASP A 562 8.13 11.53 -52.77
N ALA A 563 8.67 11.40 -53.99
CA ALA A 563 10.09 11.60 -54.26
C ALA A 563 10.59 13.02 -53.91
N ALA A 564 9.70 14.01 -53.89
CA ALA A 564 9.99 15.39 -53.52
C ALA A 564 9.96 15.64 -52.00
N ASN A 565 9.44 14.72 -51.18
CA ASN A 565 9.46 14.85 -49.72
C ASN A 565 10.92 15.00 -49.22
N GLN A 566 11.18 15.98 -48.35
CA GLN A 566 12.52 16.31 -47.86
C GLN A 566 12.90 15.61 -46.53
N TYR A 567 11.95 14.95 -45.87
CA TYR A 567 12.07 14.43 -44.50
C TYR A 567 12.00 12.91 -44.42
N TYR A 568 11.18 12.31 -45.28
CA TYR A 568 10.96 10.88 -45.34
C TYR A 568 11.33 10.32 -46.70
N SER A 569 11.55 9.02 -46.72
CA SER A 569 11.65 8.26 -47.95
C SER A 569 11.08 6.86 -47.75
N SER A 570 10.56 6.26 -48.81
CA SER A 570 10.28 4.83 -48.84
C SER A 570 11.25 4.12 -49.77
N ASP A 571 11.45 2.83 -49.56
CA ASP A 571 12.12 1.98 -50.55
C ASP A 571 11.10 1.38 -51.55
N ALA A 572 11.58 0.49 -52.43
CA ALA A 572 10.73 -0.19 -53.40
C ALA A 572 9.78 -1.22 -52.78
N SER A 573 9.96 -1.53 -51.50
CA SER A 573 9.16 -2.45 -50.69
C SER A 573 8.07 -1.73 -49.89
N GLY A 574 8.06 -0.39 -49.88
CA GLY A 574 7.12 0.41 -49.11
C GLY A 574 7.48 0.53 -47.63
N VAL A 575 8.73 0.27 -47.26
CA VAL A 575 9.23 0.49 -45.89
C VAL A 575 9.58 1.95 -45.70
N LEU A 576 9.16 2.52 -44.57
CA LEU A 576 9.32 3.94 -44.24
C LEU A 576 10.64 4.21 -43.53
N PHE A 577 11.36 5.21 -44.02
CA PHE A 577 12.63 5.70 -43.50
C PHE A 577 12.59 7.22 -43.33
N ASN A 578 13.53 7.75 -42.57
CA ASN A 578 13.94 9.14 -42.73
C ASN A 578 14.52 9.38 -44.15
N LYS A 579 14.71 10.65 -44.52
CA LYS A 579 15.11 11.02 -45.89
C LYS A 579 16.43 10.38 -46.32
N GLU A 580 17.38 10.37 -45.40
CA GLU A 580 18.75 9.89 -45.63
C GLU A 580 18.87 8.37 -45.53
N LYS A 581 17.80 7.66 -45.15
CA LYS A 581 17.78 6.21 -44.88
C LYS A 581 18.81 5.79 -43.83
N THR A 582 19.00 6.61 -42.81
CA THR A 582 19.82 6.30 -41.64
C THR A 582 18.99 5.73 -40.49
N GLU A 583 17.68 5.94 -40.52
CA GLU A 583 16.73 5.43 -39.53
C GLU A 583 15.56 4.75 -40.24
N LEU A 584 15.24 3.52 -39.81
CA LEU A 584 14.04 2.79 -40.23
C LEU A 584 12.92 3.09 -39.23
N ILE A 585 11.83 3.67 -39.72
CA ILE A 585 10.73 4.19 -38.89
C ILE A 585 9.62 3.14 -38.74
N LYS A 586 9.13 2.58 -39.84
CA LYS A 586 8.07 1.56 -39.81
C LYS A 586 8.12 0.65 -41.04
N CYS A 587 8.08 -0.65 -40.80
CA CYS A 587 7.76 -1.66 -41.78
C CYS A 587 6.23 -1.85 -41.86
N PRO A 588 5.65 -1.95 -43.06
CA PRO A 588 4.24 -2.30 -43.23
C PRO A 588 3.94 -3.67 -42.59
N GLU A 589 2.88 -3.78 -41.79
CA GLU A 589 2.58 -4.99 -41.00
C GLU A 589 2.21 -6.20 -41.87
N ALA A 590 1.61 -5.98 -43.05
CA ALA A 590 1.38 -7.04 -44.03
C ALA A 590 2.57 -7.28 -44.97
N TYR A 591 3.75 -6.70 -44.69
CA TYR A 591 4.95 -6.97 -45.49
C TYR A 591 5.28 -8.47 -45.42
N SER A 592 5.26 -9.12 -46.58
CA SER A 592 5.48 -10.56 -46.68
C SER A 592 6.82 -10.87 -47.35
N GLY A 593 7.61 -11.76 -46.76
CA GLY A 593 8.85 -12.26 -47.37
C GLY A 593 10.11 -11.89 -46.59
N GLU A 594 11.23 -11.73 -47.30
CA GLU A 594 12.53 -11.43 -46.71
C GLU A 594 12.87 -9.96 -46.90
N TYR A 595 13.30 -9.29 -45.82
CA TYR A 595 13.72 -7.89 -45.85
C TYR A 595 15.20 -7.74 -45.49
N THR A 596 15.94 -6.99 -46.31
CA THR A 596 17.31 -6.59 -46.00
C THR A 596 17.31 -5.09 -45.74
N ILE A 597 17.56 -4.72 -44.49
CA ILE A 597 17.64 -3.32 -44.09
C ILE A 597 18.87 -2.70 -44.79
N PRO A 598 18.77 -1.52 -45.41
CA PRO A 598 19.89 -0.91 -46.14
C PRO A 598 21.12 -0.63 -45.26
N ASP A 599 22.33 -0.81 -45.83
CA ASP A 599 23.62 -0.54 -45.15
C ASP A 599 23.78 0.89 -44.60
N SER A 600 22.96 1.84 -45.06
CA SER A 600 22.96 3.22 -44.58
C SER A 600 22.29 3.39 -43.21
N VAL A 601 21.49 2.42 -42.77
CA VAL A 601 20.73 2.47 -41.52
C VAL A 601 21.64 2.23 -40.33
N ILE A 602 21.55 3.11 -39.33
CA ILE A 602 22.30 3.07 -38.07
C ILE A 602 21.38 2.92 -36.85
N SER A 603 20.09 3.22 -37.00
CA SER A 603 19.07 3.04 -35.96
C SER A 603 17.78 2.44 -36.53
N ILE A 604 17.11 1.63 -35.72
CA ILE A 604 15.79 1.06 -36.01
C ILE A 604 14.88 1.58 -34.91
N GLY A 605 13.81 2.28 -35.28
CA GLY A 605 12.89 2.86 -34.30
C GLY A 605 12.23 1.78 -33.43
N PRO A 606 11.82 2.10 -32.19
CA PRO A 606 11.04 1.19 -31.35
C PRO A 606 9.80 0.70 -32.09
N SER A 607 9.48 -0.59 -31.94
CA SER A 607 8.33 -1.22 -32.63
C SER A 607 8.29 -1.08 -34.16
N ALA A 608 9.41 -0.75 -34.82
CA ALA A 608 9.43 -0.50 -36.26
C ALA A 608 9.01 -1.72 -37.10
N PHE A 609 9.20 -2.94 -36.61
CA PHE A 609 8.68 -4.17 -37.21
C PHE A 609 7.58 -4.82 -36.38
N SER A 610 7.11 -4.19 -35.30
CA SER A 610 6.08 -4.79 -34.44
C SER A 610 4.85 -5.17 -35.26
N SER A 611 4.29 -6.35 -34.95
CA SER A 611 3.14 -6.97 -35.63
C SER A 611 3.33 -7.23 -37.12
N CYS A 612 4.58 -7.29 -37.63
CA CYS A 612 4.86 -7.72 -39.00
C CYS A 612 4.70 -9.24 -39.17
N ASP A 613 3.49 -9.73 -38.95
CA ASP A 613 3.15 -11.15 -38.91
C ASP A 613 3.61 -11.90 -40.16
N SER A 614 3.59 -11.27 -41.34
CA SER A 614 3.93 -11.93 -42.61
C SER A 614 5.43 -11.94 -42.96
N LEU A 615 6.26 -11.23 -42.18
CA LEU A 615 7.70 -11.15 -42.39
C LEU A 615 8.36 -12.50 -42.09
N LYS A 616 9.26 -12.98 -42.96
CA LYS A 616 9.91 -14.30 -42.83
C LYS A 616 11.38 -14.24 -42.46
N ARG A 617 12.09 -13.22 -42.89
CA ARG A 617 13.52 -13.02 -42.58
C ARG A 617 13.82 -11.54 -42.55
N VAL A 618 14.64 -11.12 -41.60
CA VAL A 618 15.23 -9.78 -41.58
C VAL A 618 16.75 -9.85 -41.45
N THR A 619 17.45 -9.00 -42.21
CA THR A 619 18.91 -8.80 -42.10
C THR A 619 19.18 -7.39 -41.62
N ILE A 620 19.81 -7.27 -40.44
CA ILE A 620 20.18 -6.01 -39.80
C ILE A 620 21.62 -5.64 -40.25
N PRO A 621 21.91 -4.37 -40.62
CA PRO A 621 23.21 -3.97 -41.16
C PRO A 621 24.21 -3.63 -40.05
N ASP A 622 25.51 -3.71 -40.37
CA ASP A 622 26.63 -3.43 -39.44
C ASP A 622 26.64 -1.99 -38.85
N GLY A 623 25.77 -1.10 -39.33
CA GLY A 623 25.60 0.25 -38.78
C GLY A 623 24.79 0.30 -37.49
N VAL A 624 23.97 -0.72 -37.21
CA VAL A 624 23.06 -0.76 -36.05
C VAL A 624 23.78 -1.31 -34.83
N THR A 625 23.72 -0.57 -33.71
CA THR A 625 24.38 -0.94 -32.45
C THR A 625 23.41 -1.41 -31.37
N ILE A 626 22.14 -1.07 -31.46
CA ILE A 626 21.11 -1.40 -30.47
C ILE A 626 19.89 -1.96 -31.21
N ILE A 627 19.34 -3.07 -30.71
CA ILE A 627 18.00 -3.53 -31.05
C ILE A 627 17.10 -3.12 -29.90
N ASP A 628 16.34 -2.05 -30.10
CA ASP A 628 15.51 -1.43 -29.05
C ASP A 628 14.32 -2.32 -28.64
N SER A 629 13.59 -1.88 -27.62
CA SER A 629 12.43 -2.58 -27.08
C SER A 629 11.34 -2.76 -28.14
N CYS A 630 10.71 -3.93 -28.11
CA CYS A 630 9.60 -4.31 -28.99
C CYS A 630 9.85 -4.24 -30.50
N VAL A 631 11.08 -4.05 -30.99
CA VAL A 631 11.36 -3.80 -32.42
C VAL A 631 10.72 -4.84 -33.34
N PHE A 632 10.81 -6.13 -33.01
CA PHE A 632 10.21 -7.25 -33.75
C PHE A 632 9.08 -7.95 -32.99
N SER A 633 8.51 -7.32 -31.96
CA SER A 633 7.45 -7.93 -31.16
C SER A 633 6.24 -8.32 -32.03
N GLY A 634 5.69 -9.52 -31.82
CA GLY A 634 4.56 -10.04 -32.59
C GLY A 634 4.87 -10.36 -34.06
N CYS A 635 6.13 -10.49 -34.46
CA CYS A 635 6.47 -10.97 -35.81
C CYS A 635 6.30 -12.49 -35.93
N SER A 636 5.06 -13.00 -35.81
CA SER A 636 4.78 -14.43 -35.63
C SER A 636 5.30 -15.37 -36.72
N ASN A 637 5.47 -14.93 -37.98
CA ASN A 637 6.08 -15.74 -39.06
C ASN A 637 7.58 -15.48 -39.31
N LEU A 638 8.26 -14.67 -38.49
CA LEU A 638 9.69 -14.38 -38.65
C LEU A 638 10.51 -15.63 -38.33
N MET A 639 11.14 -16.23 -39.34
CA MET A 639 11.86 -17.52 -39.20
C MET A 639 13.33 -17.36 -38.83
N GLU A 640 13.94 -16.24 -39.21
CA GLU A 640 15.37 -15.98 -39.06
C GLU A 640 15.65 -14.47 -38.96
N VAL A 641 16.45 -14.09 -37.96
CA VAL A 641 17.03 -12.75 -37.81
C VAL A 641 18.56 -12.86 -37.84
N ILE A 642 19.20 -12.03 -38.66
CA ILE A 642 20.67 -11.94 -38.72
C ILE A 642 21.10 -10.69 -37.94
N ILE A 643 21.58 -10.91 -36.71
CA ILE A 643 22.15 -9.87 -35.84
C ILE A 643 23.62 -9.65 -36.22
N PRO A 644 24.06 -8.43 -36.57
CA PRO A 644 25.44 -8.13 -36.94
C PRO A 644 26.34 -8.02 -35.72
N ASP A 645 27.67 -8.11 -35.95
CA ASP A 645 28.67 -7.98 -34.88
C ASP A 645 28.69 -6.57 -34.26
N SER A 646 28.06 -5.57 -34.87
CA SER A 646 27.96 -4.20 -34.33
C SER A 646 27.01 -4.03 -33.16
N VAL A 647 26.05 -4.96 -32.98
CA VAL A 647 25.03 -4.87 -31.92
C VAL A 647 25.65 -5.16 -30.55
N THR A 648 25.40 -4.27 -29.59
CA THR A 648 25.85 -4.37 -28.21
C THR A 648 24.72 -4.67 -27.22
N SER A 649 23.47 -4.33 -27.54
CA SER A 649 22.32 -4.49 -26.65
C SER A 649 21.06 -4.93 -27.39
N ILE A 650 20.25 -5.77 -26.73
CA ILE A 650 18.93 -6.23 -27.16
C ILE A 650 17.94 -5.90 -26.04
N GLY A 651 16.99 -5.00 -26.31
CA GLY A 651 16.05 -4.48 -25.32
C GLY A 651 14.88 -5.42 -24.99
N SER A 652 14.08 -5.00 -24.00
CA SER A 652 12.95 -5.76 -23.49
C SER A 652 11.93 -6.05 -24.58
N TYR A 653 11.42 -7.29 -24.61
CA TYR A 653 10.43 -7.76 -25.59
C TYR A 653 10.83 -7.57 -27.07
N ALA A 654 12.11 -7.35 -27.39
CA ALA A 654 12.59 -7.05 -28.74
C ALA A 654 12.13 -8.09 -29.80
N PHE A 655 12.02 -9.36 -29.41
CA PHE A 655 11.54 -10.47 -30.24
C PHE A 655 10.39 -11.25 -29.58
N ASN A 656 9.64 -10.63 -28.67
CA ASN A 656 8.49 -11.30 -28.03
C ASN A 656 7.47 -11.76 -29.09
N ASN A 657 6.80 -12.90 -28.88
CA ASN A 657 5.79 -13.46 -29.80
C ASN A 657 6.30 -13.62 -31.26
N CYS A 658 7.58 -13.98 -31.43
CA CYS A 658 8.16 -14.37 -32.72
C CYS A 658 8.04 -15.89 -32.94
N ASP A 659 6.81 -16.40 -32.99
CA ASP A 659 6.47 -17.83 -32.91
C ASP A 659 7.18 -18.74 -33.93
N SER A 660 7.59 -18.22 -35.08
CA SER A 660 8.27 -19.00 -36.13
C SER A 660 9.79 -18.93 -36.09
N LEU A 661 10.38 -18.14 -35.20
CA LEU A 661 11.81 -17.88 -35.16
C LEU A 661 12.55 -19.15 -34.73
N THR A 662 13.45 -19.68 -35.59
CA THR A 662 14.01 -21.04 -35.36
C THR A 662 15.37 -21.06 -34.67
N SER A 663 16.18 -20.02 -34.85
CA SER A 663 17.47 -19.86 -34.17
C SER A 663 17.92 -18.41 -34.13
N VAL A 664 18.56 -18.01 -33.04
CA VAL A 664 19.18 -16.68 -32.88
C VAL A 664 20.66 -16.86 -32.59
N THR A 665 21.51 -16.02 -33.20
CA THR A 665 22.95 -15.98 -32.90
C THR A 665 23.29 -14.73 -32.09
N ILE A 666 23.77 -14.92 -30.86
CA ILE A 666 24.33 -13.87 -30.02
C ILE A 666 25.78 -13.64 -30.46
N THR A 667 26.07 -12.44 -31.00
CA THR A 667 27.36 -12.10 -31.58
C THR A 667 28.41 -11.76 -30.52
N ALA A 668 29.67 -11.52 -30.91
CA ALA A 668 30.77 -11.37 -29.96
C ALA A 668 30.65 -10.12 -29.06
N ASN A 669 29.90 -9.10 -29.48
CA ASN A 669 29.87 -7.78 -28.85
C ASN A 669 28.58 -7.49 -28.06
N VAL A 670 27.59 -8.40 -28.06
CA VAL A 670 26.38 -8.26 -27.24
C VAL A 670 26.77 -8.35 -25.76
N THR A 671 26.52 -7.27 -25.03
CA THR A 671 26.83 -7.09 -23.61
C THR A 671 25.60 -7.11 -22.71
N SER A 672 24.41 -6.77 -23.23
CA SER A 672 23.14 -6.87 -22.50
C SER A 672 22.02 -7.45 -23.37
N ILE A 673 21.14 -8.20 -22.72
CA ILE A 673 19.88 -8.75 -23.22
C ILE A 673 18.90 -8.54 -22.08
N ASP A 674 17.90 -7.70 -22.28
CA ASP A 674 16.99 -7.28 -21.22
C ASP A 674 15.81 -8.26 -21.09
N THR A 675 15.02 -8.08 -20.02
CA THR A 675 13.95 -9.01 -19.60
C THR A 675 13.00 -9.36 -20.74
N SER A 676 12.70 -10.65 -20.88
CA SER A 676 11.73 -11.17 -21.86
C SER A 676 12.03 -10.80 -23.33
N ALA A 677 13.29 -10.48 -23.68
CA ALA A 677 13.68 -10.14 -25.05
C ALA A 677 13.27 -11.19 -26.11
N PHE A 678 13.14 -12.47 -25.71
CA PHE A 678 12.80 -13.59 -26.59
C PHE A 678 11.67 -14.47 -26.01
N SER A 679 10.80 -13.93 -25.16
CA SER A 679 9.66 -14.68 -24.62
C SER A 679 8.66 -15.05 -25.73
N ASP A 680 7.95 -16.17 -25.53
CA ASP A 680 6.90 -16.65 -26.43
C ASP A 680 7.37 -16.88 -27.89
N CYS A 681 8.64 -17.27 -28.07
CA CYS A 681 9.20 -17.68 -29.36
C CYS A 681 9.03 -19.19 -29.60
N ASP A 682 7.80 -19.64 -29.84
CA ASP A 682 7.39 -21.06 -29.88
C ASP A 682 8.21 -22.01 -30.75
N SER A 683 8.77 -21.55 -31.87
CA SER A 683 9.57 -22.37 -32.81
C SER A 683 11.08 -22.29 -32.56
N LEU A 684 11.54 -21.55 -31.54
CA LEU A 684 12.96 -21.33 -31.29
C LEU A 684 13.60 -22.61 -30.77
N THR A 685 14.49 -23.19 -31.58
CA THR A 685 15.14 -24.48 -31.27
C THR A 685 16.42 -24.33 -30.45
N GLY A 686 16.96 -23.11 -30.34
CA GLY A 686 18.19 -22.86 -29.59
C GLY A 686 18.88 -21.53 -29.92
N PHE A 687 19.58 -21.00 -28.92
CA PHE A 687 20.50 -19.88 -29.02
C PHE A 687 21.91 -20.36 -29.38
N ARG A 688 22.54 -19.69 -30.33
CA ARG A 688 23.95 -19.87 -30.67
C ARG A 688 24.73 -18.69 -30.15
N VAL A 689 25.70 -18.92 -29.28
CA VAL A 689 26.57 -17.84 -28.79
C VAL A 689 27.93 -17.93 -29.46
N ASN A 690 28.42 -16.80 -29.96
CA ASN A 690 29.77 -16.69 -30.51
C ASN A 690 30.81 -17.03 -29.42
N GLU A 691 31.78 -17.89 -29.71
CA GLU A 691 32.82 -18.30 -28.75
C GLU A 691 33.60 -17.10 -28.16
N ALA A 692 33.71 -16.01 -28.91
CA ALA A 692 34.38 -14.78 -28.47
C ALA A 692 33.52 -13.89 -27.55
N ASN A 693 32.20 -14.13 -27.44
CA ASN A 693 31.34 -13.37 -26.53
C ASN A 693 31.78 -13.60 -25.07
N GLN A 694 31.96 -12.51 -24.31
CA GLN A 694 32.46 -12.53 -22.93
C GLN A 694 31.35 -12.54 -21.86
N TYR A 695 30.08 -12.36 -22.26
CA TYR A 695 28.94 -12.12 -21.36
C TYR A 695 27.92 -13.25 -21.36
N TYR A 696 27.78 -13.97 -22.47
CA TYR A 696 26.78 -15.02 -22.64
C TYR A 696 27.42 -16.35 -23.06
N SER A 697 26.68 -17.43 -22.84
CA SER A 697 26.99 -18.76 -23.33
C SER A 697 25.70 -19.55 -23.60
N SER A 698 25.79 -20.62 -24.40
CA SER A 698 24.67 -21.57 -24.51
C SER A 698 25.13 -23.00 -24.25
N ASP A 699 24.20 -23.87 -23.87
CA ASP A 699 24.45 -25.29 -23.67
C ASP A 699 24.18 -26.12 -24.95
N ALA A 700 24.31 -27.44 -24.85
CA ALA A 700 24.07 -28.34 -25.99
C ALA A 700 22.58 -28.43 -26.40
N SER A 701 21.68 -28.01 -25.51
CA SER A 701 20.24 -27.91 -25.74
C SER A 701 19.84 -26.57 -26.37
N GLY A 702 20.76 -25.61 -26.44
CA GLY A 702 20.53 -24.29 -26.98
C GLY A 702 19.91 -23.31 -25.98
N VAL A 703 19.91 -23.62 -24.69
CA VAL A 703 19.45 -22.69 -23.63
C VAL A 703 20.50 -21.60 -23.42
N LEU A 704 20.05 -20.36 -23.25
CA LEU A 704 20.88 -19.18 -23.10
C LEU A 704 21.17 -18.88 -21.63
N PHE A 705 22.43 -18.62 -21.35
CA PHE A 705 22.94 -18.28 -20.03
C PHE A 705 23.85 -17.06 -20.10
N ASN A 706 24.13 -16.47 -18.94
CA ASN A 706 25.34 -15.67 -18.79
C ASN A 706 26.61 -16.52 -19.04
N LYS A 707 27.77 -15.87 -19.10
CA LYS A 707 29.03 -16.52 -19.50
C LYS A 707 29.43 -17.67 -18.58
N GLU A 708 29.23 -17.46 -17.29
CA GLU A 708 29.61 -18.38 -16.21
C GLU A 708 28.56 -19.46 -15.95
N LYS A 709 27.38 -19.40 -16.60
CA LYS A 709 26.24 -20.28 -16.39
C LYS A 709 25.71 -20.28 -14.96
N THR A 710 25.73 -19.11 -14.34
CA THR A 710 25.11 -18.87 -13.03
C THR A 710 23.70 -18.32 -13.16
N GLU A 711 23.34 -17.79 -14.32
CA GLU A 711 22.04 -17.21 -14.60
C GLU A 711 21.48 -17.75 -15.92
N LEU A 712 20.25 -18.24 -15.88
CA LEU A 712 19.50 -18.71 -17.04
C LEU A 712 18.66 -17.57 -17.59
N ILE A 713 19.04 -17.08 -18.77
CA ILE A 713 18.46 -15.89 -19.40
C ILE A 713 17.21 -16.26 -20.18
N GLN A 714 17.27 -17.30 -21.02
CA GLN A 714 16.12 -17.73 -21.82
C GLN A 714 16.23 -19.19 -22.28
N CYS A 715 15.15 -19.94 -22.08
CA CYS A 715 14.89 -21.24 -22.67
C CYS A 715 14.24 -21.08 -24.07
N PRO A 716 14.69 -21.82 -25.10
CA PRO A 716 14.08 -21.78 -26.43
C PRO A 716 12.65 -22.33 -26.42
N GLY A 717 11.67 -21.62 -26.99
CA GLY A 717 10.25 -22.02 -26.94
C GLY A 717 9.93 -23.38 -27.56
N ALA A 718 10.68 -23.82 -28.58
CA ALA A 718 10.51 -25.15 -29.19
C ALA A 718 11.20 -26.27 -28.43
N TYR A 719 11.91 -25.96 -27.34
CA TYR A 719 12.53 -26.99 -26.53
C TYR A 719 11.44 -27.92 -26.01
N SER A 720 11.44 -29.16 -26.48
CA SER A 720 10.47 -30.19 -26.09
C SER A 720 11.20 -31.37 -25.48
N GLY A 721 10.91 -31.68 -24.23
CA GLY A 721 11.53 -32.80 -23.51
C GLY A 721 11.82 -32.47 -22.06
N GLU A 722 12.64 -33.33 -21.45
CA GLU A 722 13.10 -33.15 -20.08
C GLU A 722 14.36 -32.27 -20.08
N TYR A 723 14.31 -31.15 -19.37
CA TYR A 723 15.45 -30.28 -19.17
C TYR A 723 15.96 -30.36 -17.73
N THR A 724 17.26 -30.58 -17.57
CA THR A 724 17.93 -30.43 -16.26
C THR A 724 18.74 -29.15 -16.30
N ILE A 725 18.33 -28.19 -15.49
CA ILE A 725 19.06 -26.94 -15.33
C ILE A 725 20.41 -27.27 -14.67
N PRO A 726 21.56 -26.76 -15.17
CA PRO A 726 22.87 -27.09 -14.62
C PRO A 726 23.05 -26.68 -13.16
N ASP A 727 23.75 -27.49 -12.37
CA ASP A 727 24.08 -27.23 -10.95
C ASP A 727 24.89 -25.93 -10.68
N SER A 728 25.35 -25.24 -11.73
CA SER A 728 26.01 -23.94 -11.60
C SER A 728 25.02 -22.78 -11.54
N VAL A 729 23.76 -22.98 -11.93
CA VAL A 729 22.74 -21.94 -12.04
C VAL A 729 22.17 -21.63 -10.66
N ILE A 730 22.17 -20.35 -10.30
CA ILE A 730 21.63 -19.83 -9.04
C ILE A 730 20.41 -18.91 -9.25
N ASN A 731 20.20 -18.44 -10.49
CA ASN A 731 19.11 -17.52 -10.84
C ASN A 731 18.45 -17.90 -12.18
N ILE A 732 17.13 -17.75 -12.26
CA ILE A 732 16.34 -17.83 -13.50
C ILE A 732 15.69 -16.47 -13.72
N ASP A 733 15.92 -15.86 -14.88
CA ASP A 733 15.33 -14.56 -15.22
C ASP A 733 13.80 -14.65 -15.33
N ALA A 734 13.11 -13.54 -15.04
CA ALA A 734 11.66 -13.45 -15.21
C ALA A 734 11.27 -13.73 -16.67
N GLY A 735 10.34 -14.66 -16.88
CA GLY A 735 9.91 -15.10 -18.21
C GLY A 735 10.91 -15.98 -18.97
N ALA A 736 11.99 -16.47 -18.34
CA ALA A 736 13.02 -17.27 -19.01
C ALA A 736 12.46 -18.56 -19.65
N PHE A 737 11.40 -19.15 -19.12
CA PHE A 737 10.69 -20.28 -19.75
C PHE A 737 9.31 -19.88 -20.28
N SER A 738 8.96 -18.59 -20.38
CA SER A 738 7.64 -18.16 -20.85
C SER A 738 7.30 -18.76 -22.22
N GLY A 739 6.15 -19.43 -22.32
CA GLY A 739 5.68 -20.07 -23.56
C GLY A 739 6.42 -21.37 -23.93
N CYS A 740 7.38 -21.83 -23.14
CA CYS A 740 8.24 -22.95 -23.50
C CYS A 740 7.51 -24.31 -23.53
N ASN A 741 7.80 -25.14 -24.53
CA ASN A 741 7.23 -26.48 -24.68
C ASN A 741 7.95 -27.58 -23.88
N VAL A 742 8.70 -27.20 -22.84
CA VAL A 742 9.39 -28.12 -21.96
C VAL A 742 8.39 -29.06 -21.29
N MET A 743 8.70 -30.36 -21.26
CA MET A 743 7.79 -31.38 -20.74
C MET A 743 8.04 -31.70 -19.27
N SER A 744 9.32 -31.70 -18.89
CA SER A 744 9.75 -31.83 -17.51
C SER A 744 10.93 -30.94 -17.24
N ILE A 745 10.99 -30.34 -16.07
CA ILE A 745 12.12 -29.52 -15.63
C ILE A 745 12.71 -30.13 -14.37
N VAL A 746 14.03 -30.16 -14.27
CA VAL A 746 14.76 -30.50 -13.04
C VAL A 746 15.53 -29.26 -12.62
N ILE A 747 15.11 -28.69 -11.49
CA ILE A 747 15.67 -27.52 -10.85
C ILE A 747 16.87 -28.00 -9.99
N PRO A 748 18.06 -27.35 -10.07
CA PRO A 748 19.26 -27.79 -9.37
C PRO A 748 19.25 -27.36 -7.89
N ASP A 749 19.94 -28.14 -7.07
CA ASP A 749 20.13 -27.89 -5.64
C ASP A 749 20.87 -26.56 -5.33
N SER A 750 21.41 -25.89 -6.35
CA SER A 750 22.10 -24.60 -6.24
C SER A 750 21.16 -23.40 -6.15
N MET A 751 19.85 -23.57 -6.41
CA MET A 751 18.86 -22.50 -6.32
C MET A 751 18.07 -22.57 -5.03
N THR A 752 17.74 -21.39 -4.49
CA THR A 752 16.93 -21.21 -3.27
C THR A 752 15.52 -20.68 -3.57
N SER A 753 15.33 -20.02 -4.71
CA SER A 753 14.03 -19.49 -5.13
C SER A 753 13.71 -19.80 -6.60
N ILE A 754 12.41 -19.73 -6.93
CA ILE A 754 11.90 -19.66 -8.30
C ILE A 754 11.23 -18.30 -8.46
N ASN A 755 11.77 -17.44 -9.34
CA ASN A 755 11.35 -16.04 -9.45
C ASN A 755 10.04 -15.83 -10.24
N ASP A 756 9.50 -14.62 -10.18
CA ASP A 756 8.26 -14.21 -10.86
C ASP A 756 8.23 -14.64 -12.34
N SER A 757 7.11 -15.27 -12.72
CA SER A 757 6.81 -15.65 -14.10
C SER A 757 7.87 -16.55 -14.76
N ALA A 758 8.77 -17.18 -13.99
CA ALA A 758 9.88 -17.98 -14.51
C ALA A 758 9.43 -19.07 -15.50
N PHE A 759 8.30 -19.74 -15.23
CA PHE A 759 7.68 -20.76 -16.08
C PHE A 759 6.26 -20.36 -16.54
N TYR A 760 5.99 -19.05 -16.67
CA TYR A 760 4.71 -18.52 -17.13
C TYR A 760 4.24 -19.20 -18.44
N PHE A 761 2.99 -19.65 -18.48
CA PHE A 761 2.38 -20.24 -19.68
C PHE A 761 3.26 -21.33 -20.34
N CYS A 762 3.76 -22.33 -19.60
CA CYS A 762 4.40 -23.51 -20.20
C CYS A 762 3.35 -24.57 -20.60
N PRO A 763 2.85 -24.62 -21.85
CA PRO A 763 1.68 -25.43 -22.20
C PRO A 763 1.95 -26.93 -22.16
N SER A 764 3.21 -27.37 -22.26
CA SER A 764 3.58 -28.79 -22.33
C SER A 764 4.16 -29.33 -21.03
N LEU A 765 4.36 -28.48 -20.02
CA LEU A 765 4.97 -28.88 -18.75
C LEU A 765 4.03 -29.82 -18.01
N THR A 766 4.46 -31.07 -17.86
CA THR A 766 3.70 -32.12 -17.14
C THR A 766 4.28 -32.41 -15.78
N SER A 767 5.59 -32.24 -15.62
CA SER A 767 6.27 -32.45 -14.36
C SER A 767 7.36 -31.45 -14.05
N VAL A 768 7.57 -31.15 -12.79
CA VAL A 768 8.74 -30.41 -12.32
C VAL A 768 9.38 -31.17 -11.18
N THR A 769 10.70 -31.30 -11.21
CA THR A 769 11.50 -31.77 -10.09
C THR A 769 12.05 -30.57 -9.36
N ILE A 770 11.59 -30.39 -8.13
CA ILE A 770 11.97 -29.27 -7.26
C ILE A 770 12.91 -29.83 -6.19
N PRO A 771 14.13 -29.29 -6.04
CA PRO A 771 15.07 -29.75 -5.04
C PRO A 771 14.68 -29.25 -3.66
N ASP A 772 15.16 -29.91 -2.62
CA ASP A 772 14.94 -29.52 -1.23
C ASP A 772 15.64 -28.22 -0.83
N SER A 773 16.52 -27.69 -1.68
CA SER A 773 17.11 -26.36 -1.55
C SER A 773 16.15 -25.21 -1.81
N ILE A 774 15.02 -25.44 -2.52
CA ILE A 774 14.04 -24.39 -2.81
C ILE A 774 13.23 -24.09 -1.56
N THR A 775 13.26 -22.82 -1.14
CA THR A 775 12.53 -22.29 0.03
C THR A 775 11.47 -21.25 -0.34
N ASN A 776 11.55 -20.65 -1.54
CA ASN A 776 10.58 -19.66 -2.05
C ASN A 776 10.18 -19.90 -3.52
N ILE A 777 8.91 -19.69 -3.86
CA ILE A 777 8.37 -19.70 -5.22
C ILE A 777 7.48 -18.46 -5.37
N GLU A 778 7.94 -17.50 -6.18
CA GLU A 778 7.34 -16.17 -6.33
C GLU A 778 6.07 -16.18 -7.21
N GLU A 779 5.37 -15.04 -7.26
CA GLU A 779 4.09 -14.87 -7.96
C GLU A 779 4.18 -15.30 -9.44
N PHE A 780 3.10 -15.88 -9.96
CA PHE A 780 2.99 -16.34 -11.36
C PHE A 780 4.05 -17.34 -11.86
N ALA A 781 4.97 -17.84 -11.03
CA ALA A 781 6.08 -18.69 -11.44
C ALA A 781 5.64 -19.90 -12.27
N PHE A 782 4.48 -20.51 -11.97
CA PHE A 782 3.87 -21.61 -12.74
C PHE A 782 2.46 -21.27 -13.26
N TYR A 783 2.15 -19.99 -13.46
CA TYR A 783 0.84 -19.55 -13.95
C TYR A 783 0.54 -20.10 -15.35
N LEU A 784 -0.72 -20.47 -15.61
CA LEU A 784 -1.21 -21.09 -16.86
C LEU A 784 -0.46 -22.36 -17.33
N CYS A 785 0.30 -23.03 -16.45
CA CYS A 785 0.88 -24.37 -16.70
C CYS A 785 -0.18 -25.49 -16.62
N HIS A 786 -1.24 -25.41 -17.42
CA HIS A 786 -2.45 -26.23 -17.26
C HIS A 786 -2.27 -27.76 -17.31
N ASN A 787 -1.14 -28.25 -17.86
CA ASN A 787 -0.83 -29.66 -17.95
C ASN A 787 0.07 -30.18 -16.83
N LEU A 788 0.52 -29.30 -15.92
CA LEU A 788 1.36 -29.67 -14.79
C LEU A 788 0.53 -30.52 -13.83
N ASN A 789 0.88 -31.80 -13.75
CA ASN A 789 0.14 -32.80 -12.99
C ASN A 789 1.00 -33.60 -12.03
N HIS A 790 2.32 -33.46 -12.12
CA HIS A 790 3.27 -34.13 -11.26
C HIS A 790 4.35 -33.18 -10.74
N VAL A 791 4.58 -33.18 -9.44
CA VAL A 791 5.71 -32.50 -8.82
C VAL A 791 6.57 -33.55 -8.14
N PHE A 792 7.84 -33.64 -8.51
CA PHE A 792 8.82 -34.54 -7.91
C PHE A 792 9.69 -33.73 -6.97
N TYR A 793 9.36 -33.73 -5.70
CA TYR A 793 10.16 -33.01 -4.73
C TYR A 793 11.26 -33.94 -4.19
N THR A 794 12.53 -33.53 -4.25
CA THR A 794 13.66 -34.36 -3.76
C THR A 794 13.69 -34.39 -2.24
N GLY A 795 13.13 -33.37 -1.59
CA GLY A 795 12.91 -33.36 -0.16
C GLY A 795 11.72 -34.20 0.25
N THR A 796 11.46 -34.18 1.55
CA THR A 796 10.31 -34.86 2.14
C THR A 796 9.06 -33.98 2.09
N GLU A 797 7.86 -34.57 2.19
CA GLU A 797 6.59 -33.82 2.10
C GLU A 797 6.52 -32.63 3.07
N GLU A 798 6.89 -32.86 4.31
CA GLU A 798 7.43 -31.87 5.24
C GLU A 798 8.11 -30.61 4.71
N GLN A 799 9.25 -30.77 4.02
CA GLN A 799 10.11 -29.71 3.54
C GLN A 799 9.39 -29.01 2.39
N TRP A 800 8.59 -29.74 1.60
CA TRP A 800 7.72 -29.16 0.58
C TRP A 800 6.69 -28.20 1.19
N ASN A 801 6.07 -28.59 2.30
CA ASN A 801 5.10 -27.74 2.98
C ASN A 801 5.74 -26.55 3.70
N SER A 802 7.08 -26.51 3.73
CA SER A 802 7.85 -25.39 4.26
C SER A 802 8.25 -24.33 3.25
N ILE A 803 8.06 -24.63 1.96
CA ILE A 803 8.32 -23.70 0.86
C ILE A 803 7.26 -22.59 0.91
N GLN A 804 7.71 -21.34 0.86
CA GLN A 804 6.87 -20.16 0.66
C GLN A 804 6.43 -20.13 -0.80
N ILE A 805 5.13 -20.13 -1.06
CA ILE A 805 4.58 -20.15 -2.42
C ILE A 805 3.60 -18.98 -2.52
N ASP A 806 4.01 -17.93 -3.22
CA ASP A 806 3.22 -16.70 -3.43
C ASP A 806 2.02 -16.95 -4.37
N SER A 807 1.14 -15.94 -4.52
CA SER A 807 -0.11 -15.98 -5.28
C SER A 807 0.04 -16.54 -6.71
N ASP A 808 -1.08 -17.02 -7.27
CA ASP A 808 -1.19 -17.48 -8.65
C ASP A 808 -0.35 -18.70 -9.09
N ASN A 809 0.20 -19.45 -8.14
CA ASN A 809 0.83 -20.77 -8.35
C ASN A 809 -0.12 -21.97 -8.13
N HIS A 810 -1.43 -21.75 -8.19
CA HIS A 810 -2.47 -22.74 -7.87
C HIS A 810 -2.36 -24.07 -8.65
N LEU A 811 -1.79 -24.06 -9.87
CA LEU A 811 -1.58 -25.27 -10.67
C LEU A 811 -0.40 -26.12 -10.17
N LEU A 812 0.64 -25.49 -9.62
CA LEU A 812 1.76 -26.18 -8.97
C LEU A 812 1.27 -26.89 -7.71
N THR A 813 0.47 -26.20 -6.88
CA THR A 813 -0.05 -26.74 -5.62
C THR A 813 -1.15 -27.79 -5.83
N ALA A 814 -1.83 -27.77 -6.99
CA ALA A 814 -2.83 -28.79 -7.36
C ALA A 814 -2.23 -30.08 -7.97
N ALA A 815 -0.97 -30.07 -8.40
CA ALA A 815 -0.33 -31.22 -9.04
C ALA A 815 -0.04 -32.37 -8.04
N VAL A 816 -0.04 -33.62 -8.53
CA VAL A 816 0.26 -34.81 -7.71
C VAL A 816 1.73 -34.78 -7.30
N ARG A 817 1.98 -34.68 -6.01
CA ARG A 817 3.33 -34.66 -5.46
C ARG A 817 3.88 -36.06 -5.26
N HIS A 818 5.17 -36.20 -5.53
CA HIS A 818 5.95 -37.40 -5.31
C HIS A 818 7.21 -37.02 -4.54
N TYR A 819 7.57 -37.83 -3.55
CA TYR A 819 8.69 -37.59 -2.66
C TYR A 819 9.72 -38.71 -2.80
N GLU A 820 11.00 -38.39 -2.62
CA GLU A 820 12.08 -39.38 -2.68
C GLU A 820 11.98 -40.37 -1.50
N VAL A 821 12.21 -41.66 -1.74
CA VAL A 821 12.13 -42.72 -0.73
C VAL A 821 13.51 -43.33 -0.47
N ASP A 822 13.98 -43.27 0.78
CA ASP A 822 15.13 -44.04 1.28
C ASP A 822 16.45 -43.91 0.48
N GLY A 823 16.77 -42.71 -0.05
CA GLY A 823 18.09 -42.38 -0.62
C GLY A 823 18.50 -43.16 -1.88
N ASP A 824 17.55 -43.87 -2.50
CA ASP A 824 17.63 -44.38 -3.86
C ASP A 824 16.67 -43.49 -4.68
N LYS A 825 17.10 -42.94 -5.83
CA LYS A 825 16.35 -41.97 -6.68
C LYS A 825 15.06 -42.56 -7.28
N THR A 826 14.18 -43.06 -6.43
CA THR A 826 12.91 -43.71 -6.72
C THR A 826 11.84 -42.98 -5.94
N PHE A 827 10.98 -42.26 -6.67
CA PHE A 827 9.89 -41.49 -6.11
C PHE A 827 8.70 -42.40 -5.80
N ALA A 828 8.12 -42.29 -4.59
CA ALA A 828 6.83 -42.90 -4.31
C ALA A 828 5.72 -41.97 -4.78
N SER A 829 4.84 -42.50 -5.63
CA SER A 829 3.61 -41.82 -6.01
C SER A 829 2.51 -42.09 -4.99
N GLU A 830 1.72 -41.08 -4.67
CA GLU A 830 0.39 -41.29 -4.09
C GLU A 830 -0.56 -41.91 -5.14
N THR A 831 -0.48 -43.22 -5.36
CA THR A 831 -1.65 -44.00 -5.82
C THR A 831 -1.66 -45.40 -5.21
N CYS A 832 -2.67 -45.67 -4.38
CA CYS A 832 -3.01 -47.01 -3.94
C CYS A 832 -3.35 -47.94 -5.13
N CYS A 833 -2.79 -49.15 -5.10
CA CYS A 833 -2.86 -50.20 -6.13
C CYS A 833 -4.26 -50.61 -6.63
N GLY A 834 -4.38 -50.96 -7.91
CA GLY A 834 -5.52 -51.69 -8.46
C GLY A 834 -5.28 -53.20 -8.59
N VAL A 835 -6.24 -54.05 -8.21
CA VAL A 835 -6.41 -55.40 -8.80
C VAL A 835 -7.89 -55.82 -8.87
N VAL A 836 -8.42 -55.83 -10.10
CA VAL A 836 -9.50 -56.66 -10.68
C VAL A 836 -10.71 -57.04 -9.81
N THR A 837 -11.78 -56.26 -10.02
CA THR A 837 -13.23 -56.57 -9.99
C THR A 837 -13.82 -57.34 -8.80
N SER A 838 -14.64 -56.59 -8.06
CA SER A 838 -15.69 -56.97 -7.09
C SER A 838 -15.25 -57.30 -5.66
N CYS A 839 -15.00 -56.25 -4.86
CA CYS A 839 -15.17 -56.31 -3.41
C CYS A 839 -15.56 -54.92 -2.85
N LYS A 840 -16.49 -54.91 -1.90
CA LYS A 840 -17.03 -53.75 -1.19
C LYS A 840 -15.94 -53.06 -0.36
N ILE A 841 -15.93 -51.73 -0.37
CA ILE A 841 -15.38 -50.74 0.58
C ILE A 841 -14.81 -49.61 -0.28
N CYS A 842 -15.69 -48.67 -0.63
CA CYS A 842 -15.38 -47.36 -1.16
C CYS A 842 -16.35 -46.42 -0.45
N ASP A 843 -15.82 -45.73 0.56
CA ASP A 843 -16.40 -44.58 1.27
C ASP A 843 -15.37 -44.19 2.34
N MET A 844 -14.54 -43.16 2.09
CA MET A 844 -13.91 -42.34 3.12
C MET A 844 -13.44 -41.02 2.51
N THR A 845 -14.23 -40.00 2.82
CA THR A 845 -14.02 -38.57 2.68
C THR A 845 -12.96 -38.11 3.70
N ILE A 846 -12.19 -37.07 3.37
CA ILE A 846 -11.28 -36.36 4.28
C ILE A 846 -12.08 -35.93 5.53
N SER A 847 -11.61 -36.29 6.73
CA SER A 847 -12.17 -35.82 8.00
C SER A 847 -11.19 -34.87 8.67
N TYR A 848 -11.61 -33.63 8.90
CA TYR A 848 -11.05 -32.79 9.96
C TYR A 848 -11.33 -33.47 11.31
N GLN A 849 -10.30 -33.80 12.08
CA GLN A 849 -10.46 -34.06 13.51
C GLN A 849 -9.94 -32.85 14.28
N THR A 850 -10.84 -32.02 14.77
CA THR A 850 -10.59 -31.22 15.97
C THR A 850 -10.51 -32.20 17.13
N VAL A 851 -9.34 -32.34 17.76
CA VAL A 851 -9.25 -32.97 19.08
C VAL A 851 -9.78 -31.97 20.09
N GLU A 852 -11.09 -31.99 20.36
CA GLU A 852 -11.58 -31.57 21.67
C GLU A 852 -12.36 -32.70 22.36
N ASN A 853 -11.91 -32.98 23.59
CA ASN A 853 -12.52 -33.83 24.62
C ASN A 853 -12.24 -35.33 24.56
N ALA A 854 -11.00 -35.70 24.88
CA ALA A 854 -10.81 -36.69 25.93
C ALA A 854 -10.18 -35.98 27.14
N MET A 855 -10.71 -36.22 28.35
CA MET A 855 -10.08 -35.82 29.60
C MET A 855 -8.61 -36.27 29.59
N HIS A 856 -7.66 -35.35 29.48
CA HIS A 856 -6.23 -35.63 29.59
C HIS A 856 -5.72 -34.97 30.87
N ASP A 857 -5.13 -35.79 31.75
CA ASP A 857 -4.47 -35.30 32.95
C ASP A 857 -3.14 -34.64 32.53
N PHE A 858 -3.01 -33.34 32.78
CA PHE A 858 -1.76 -32.61 32.59
C PHE A 858 -0.92 -32.72 33.86
N VAL A 859 0.36 -33.07 33.72
CA VAL A 859 1.34 -33.05 34.82
C VAL A 859 2.44 -32.10 34.39
N ASP A 860 2.67 -31.04 35.15
CA ASP A 860 3.69 -30.01 34.90
C ASP A 860 3.60 -29.32 33.50
N GLY A 861 2.39 -29.14 32.97
CA GLY A 861 2.15 -28.38 31.73
C GLY A 861 2.28 -29.17 30.42
N ILE A 862 2.55 -30.48 30.51
CA ILE A 862 2.68 -31.39 29.35
C ILE A 862 1.53 -32.40 29.35
N CYS A 863 0.96 -32.63 28.17
CA CYS A 863 -0.08 -33.63 27.95
C CYS A 863 0.44 -35.05 28.23
N ALA A 864 0.00 -35.72 29.30
CA ALA A 864 0.51 -37.05 29.69
C ALA A 864 0.19 -38.21 28.71
N LYS A 865 -0.44 -37.92 27.57
CA LYS A 865 -0.84 -38.89 26.54
C LYS A 865 -0.25 -38.61 25.16
N CYS A 866 0.11 -37.36 24.89
CA CYS A 866 0.54 -36.85 23.59
C CYS A 866 1.91 -36.14 23.65
N ASP A 867 2.45 -35.93 24.86
CA ASP A 867 3.73 -35.26 25.16
C ASP A 867 3.89 -33.84 24.61
N VAL A 868 2.76 -33.21 24.24
CA VAL A 868 2.74 -31.83 23.70
C VAL A 868 2.69 -30.81 24.84
N PRO A 869 3.53 -29.76 24.79
CA PRO A 869 3.39 -28.58 25.65
C PRO A 869 2.04 -27.90 25.41
N SER A 870 1.34 -27.52 26.48
CA SER A 870 -0.02 -26.98 26.39
C SER A 870 -0.19 -25.68 25.58
N TYR A 871 0.91 -25.05 25.18
CA TYR A 871 0.96 -23.76 24.49
C TYR A 871 1.28 -23.87 22.98
N LEU A 872 1.50 -25.07 22.42
CA LEU A 872 1.80 -25.26 20.98
C LEU A 872 0.57 -25.80 20.23
N GLU A 873 0.23 -25.15 19.11
CA GLU A 873 -0.74 -25.63 18.14
C GLU A 873 -0.01 -26.29 16.97
N TYR A 874 -0.48 -27.46 16.57
CA TYR A 874 0.16 -28.25 15.52
C TYR A 874 -0.87 -29.01 14.70
N GLU A 875 -0.56 -29.22 13.43
CA GLU A 875 -1.28 -30.14 12.55
C GLU A 875 -0.42 -31.34 12.16
N ILE A 876 -1.06 -32.47 11.94
CA ILE A 876 -0.41 -33.67 11.40
C ILE A 876 -0.81 -33.76 9.94
N SER A 877 0.13 -33.56 9.02
CA SER A 877 -0.10 -33.68 7.59
C SER A 877 -0.35 -35.12 7.15
N SER A 878 -0.85 -35.30 5.92
CA SER A 878 -1.21 -36.58 5.31
C SER A 878 -0.11 -37.65 5.35
N ASP A 879 1.15 -37.23 5.41
CA ASP A 879 2.37 -38.04 5.56
C ASP A 879 2.78 -38.38 6.99
N ALA A 880 1.96 -38.06 7.99
CA ALA A 880 2.25 -38.28 9.42
C ALA A 880 3.45 -37.47 9.93
N LYS A 881 3.44 -36.16 9.66
CA LYS A 881 4.47 -35.21 10.07
C LYS A 881 3.87 -34.01 10.77
N VAL A 882 4.58 -33.43 11.74
CA VAL A 882 4.01 -32.40 12.62
C VAL A 882 4.44 -30.99 12.23
N ARG A 883 3.49 -30.21 11.74
CA ARG A 883 3.68 -28.79 11.45
C ARG A 883 3.21 -27.98 12.65
N VAL A 884 4.09 -27.15 13.22
CA VAL A 884 3.69 -26.17 14.23
C VAL A 884 3.03 -25.01 13.50
N ILE A 885 1.75 -24.78 13.81
CA ILE A 885 0.88 -23.81 13.12
C ILE A 885 0.36 -22.72 14.05
N GLY A 886 0.75 -22.75 15.33
CA GLY A 886 0.51 -21.64 16.26
C GLY A 886 1.18 -21.87 17.61
N CYS A 887 1.24 -20.82 18.41
CA CYS A 887 1.48 -20.94 19.84
C CYS A 887 0.68 -19.88 20.61
N ASP A 888 0.47 -20.10 21.91
CA ASP A 888 -0.27 -19.18 22.78
C ASP A 888 0.43 -17.81 22.82
N GLU A 889 -0.28 -16.74 22.42
CA GLU A 889 0.22 -15.36 22.35
C GLU A 889 0.74 -14.79 23.68
N SER A 890 0.47 -15.45 24.82
CA SER A 890 0.94 -15.04 26.15
C SER A 890 2.33 -15.58 26.54
N VAL A 891 2.97 -16.42 25.71
CA VAL A 891 4.26 -17.03 26.02
C VAL A 891 5.44 -16.08 25.81
N THR A 892 6.40 -16.11 26.74
CA THR A 892 7.67 -15.36 26.64
C THR A 892 8.82 -16.21 26.13
N GLU A 893 8.72 -17.53 26.26
CA GLU A 893 9.69 -18.50 25.77
C GLU A 893 8.96 -19.73 25.22
N VAL A 894 9.42 -20.25 24.09
CA VAL A 894 8.87 -21.46 23.45
C VAL A 894 9.95 -22.52 23.38
N LEU A 895 9.60 -23.77 23.70
CA LEU A 895 10.45 -24.93 23.43
C LEU A 895 9.82 -25.78 22.32
N ILE A 896 10.51 -25.90 21.19
CA ILE A 896 10.12 -26.75 20.06
C ILE A 896 10.70 -28.15 20.29
N PRO A 897 9.88 -29.19 20.51
CA PRO A 897 10.35 -30.55 20.77
C PRO A 897 10.83 -31.25 19.48
N ASP A 898 11.58 -32.34 19.60
CA ASP A 898 11.95 -33.19 18.44
C ASP A 898 10.73 -33.89 17.81
N THR A 899 9.78 -34.32 18.65
CA THR A 899 8.57 -35.03 18.19
C THR A 899 7.33 -34.59 18.96
N ILE A 900 6.18 -34.67 18.30
CA ILE A 900 4.83 -34.49 18.88
C ILE A 900 4.01 -35.72 18.50
N GLU A 901 3.35 -36.36 19.49
CA GLU A 901 2.68 -37.66 19.32
C GLU A 901 3.55 -38.79 18.72
N GLY A 902 4.88 -38.69 18.87
CA GLY A 902 5.85 -39.64 18.31
C GLY A 902 6.12 -39.46 16.81
N LEU A 903 5.67 -38.36 16.22
CA LEU A 903 5.93 -37.92 14.86
C LEU A 903 6.87 -36.70 14.89
N PRO A 904 7.83 -36.58 13.95
CA PRO A 904 8.84 -35.52 14.00
C PRO A 904 8.21 -34.14 13.79
N VAL A 905 8.72 -33.13 14.50
CA VAL A 905 8.40 -31.70 14.31
C VAL A 905 9.40 -31.07 13.37
N VAL A 906 8.87 -30.41 12.36
CA VAL A 906 9.50 -30.49 11.07
C VAL A 906 9.27 -29.28 10.16
N TYR A 907 8.16 -28.61 10.41
CA TYR A 907 7.83 -27.36 9.79
C TYR A 907 7.25 -26.44 10.86
N ILE A 908 7.58 -25.15 10.74
CA ILE A 908 7.10 -24.07 11.58
C ILE A 908 6.60 -23.01 10.59
N ASN A 909 5.30 -22.75 10.60
CA ASN A 909 4.71 -21.76 9.69
C ASN A 909 5.06 -20.33 10.13
N ILE A 910 5.83 -19.58 9.36
CA ILE A 910 6.25 -18.22 9.75
C ILE A 910 5.63 -17.08 8.91
N GLU A 911 4.87 -17.39 7.85
CA GLU A 911 4.31 -16.38 6.94
C GLU A 911 2.84 -16.07 7.19
N GLU A 912 2.52 -14.77 7.16
CA GLU A 912 1.21 -14.08 7.18
C GLU A 912 0.10 -14.60 8.11
N ASN A 913 0.34 -15.64 8.92
CA ASN A 913 -0.56 -16.10 9.97
C ASN A 913 0.13 -17.02 11.00
N ARG A 914 0.32 -16.46 12.21
CA ARG A 914 0.19 -17.07 13.55
C ARG A 914 1.31 -17.79 14.32
N VAL A 915 2.51 -18.14 13.84
CA VAL A 915 3.39 -18.97 14.73
C VAL A 915 4.38 -18.22 15.61
N PHE A 916 5.11 -17.20 15.15
CA PHE A 916 5.99 -16.41 16.04
C PHE A 916 6.11 -14.93 15.62
N THR A 917 5.36 -14.53 14.60
CA THR A 917 5.50 -13.26 13.87
C THR A 917 4.80 -12.08 14.56
N TRP A 918 3.83 -12.38 15.44
CA TRP A 918 2.98 -11.39 16.12
C TRP A 918 3.06 -11.44 17.66
N ILE A 919 4.06 -12.12 18.22
CA ILE A 919 4.24 -12.28 19.67
C ILE A 919 5.34 -11.35 20.18
N ASP A 920 5.00 -10.08 20.42
CA ASP A 920 5.94 -9.02 20.84
C ASP A 920 6.66 -9.32 22.16
N ASN A 921 6.10 -10.19 23.00
CA ASN A 921 6.67 -10.58 24.29
C ASN A 921 7.55 -11.84 24.22
N LEU A 922 7.65 -12.51 23.07
CA LEU A 922 8.47 -13.70 22.89
C LEU A 922 9.94 -13.30 22.87
N THR A 923 10.68 -13.62 23.92
CA THR A 923 12.10 -13.25 24.07
C THR A 923 13.06 -14.34 23.60
N ALA A 924 12.59 -15.59 23.49
CA ALA A 924 13.41 -16.71 23.03
C ALA A 924 12.56 -17.86 22.44
N ILE A 925 13.05 -18.44 21.35
CA ILE A 925 12.56 -19.69 20.75
C ILE A 925 13.69 -20.71 20.92
N TYR A 926 13.51 -21.65 21.83
CA TYR A 926 14.45 -22.75 22.05
C TYR A 926 14.01 -23.99 21.29
N VAL A 927 14.98 -24.73 20.76
CA VAL A 927 14.74 -26.02 20.12
C VAL A 927 15.41 -27.13 20.94
N GLU A 928 14.69 -28.22 21.16
CA GLU A 928 15.23 -29.40 21.84
C GLU A 928 16.45 -29.95 21.08
N GLU A 929 17.52 -30.31 21.80
CA GLU A 929 18.79 -30.73 21.20
C GLU A 929 18.62 -31.92 20.21
N ALA A 930 17.65 -32.79 20.50
CA ALA A 930 17.30 -33.94 19.67
C ALA A 930 16.56 -33.57 18.37
N ASN A 931 15.99 -32.36 18.23
CA ASN A 931 15.24 -31.95 17.04
C ASN A 931 16.12 -32.04 15.80
N HIS A 932 15.63 -32.73 14.77
CA HIS A 932 16.41 -33.05 13.58
C HIS A 932 16.42 -31.94 12.51
N TYR A 933 15.55 -30.94 12.62
CA TYR A 933 15.26 -29.98 11.54
C TYR A 933 15.54 -28.53 11.91
N PHE A 934 15.41 -28.20 13.19
CA PHE A 934 15.61 -26.86 13.70
C PHE A 934 16.71 -26.84 14.76
N SER A 935 17.28 -25.67 14.96
CA SER A 935 18.13 -25.38 16.11
C SER A 935 17.86 -23.98 16.61
N SER A 936 18.27 -23.69 17.84
CA SER A 936 18.31 -22.33 18.35
C SER A 936 19.72 -21.98 18.82
N ASP A 937 20.04 -20.70 18.86
CA ASP A 937 21.24 -20.23 19.56
C ASP A 937 20.98 -19.95 21.05
N ALA A 938 21.99 -19.46 21.76
CA ALA A 938 21.88 -19.12 23.17
C ALA A 938 20.94 -17.91 23.42
N ASN A 939 20.67 -17.12 22.39
CA ASN A 939 19.79 -15.96 22.40
C ASN A 939 18.33 -16.33 22.06
N GLY A 940 18.06 -17.60 21.73
CA GLY A 940 16.74 -18.06 21.36
C GLY A 940 16.31 -17.63 19.96
N VAL A 941 17.26 -17.34 19.06
CA VAL A 941 16.98 -17.13 17.63
C VAL A 941 16.88 -18.50 16.97
N LEU A 942 15.83 -18.67 16.15
CA LEU A 942 15.49 -19.91 15.46
C LEU A 942 16.21 -20.00 14.12
N PHE A 943 16.84 -21.16 13.91
CA PHE A 943 17.57 -21.53 12.72
C PHE A 943 17.10 -22.88 12.19
N ASP A 944 17.49 -23.19 10.97
CA ASP A 944 17.62 -24.58 10.54
C ASP A 944 18.59 -25.35 11.44
N LYS A 945 18.60 -26.68 11.34
CA LYS A 945 19.43 -27.53 12.19
C LYS A 945 20.92 -27.17 12.13
N GLU A 946 21.41 -26.80 10.95
CA GLU A 946 22.82 -26.55 10.68
C GLU A 946 23.23 -25.08 10.87
N LYS A 947 22.29 -24.17 11.20
CA LYS A 947 22.51 -22.72 11.34
C LYS A 947 23.04 -22.06 10.07
N THR A 948 22.54 -22.51 8.92
CA THR A 948 22.82 -21.95 7.60
C THR A 948 21.74 -20.99 7.11
N GLU A 949 20.53 -21.07 7.65
CA GLU A 949 19.42 -20.16 7.40
C GLU A 949 18.87 -19.60 8.71
N LEU A 950 18.76 -18.27 8.82
CA LEU A 950 18.06 -17.63 9.93
C LEU A 950 16.57 -17.61 9.63
N ILE A 951 15.80 -18.40 10.38
CA ILE A 951 14.36 -18.61 10.18
C ILE A 951 13.56 -17.53 10.90
N ARG A 952 13.85 -17.29 12.18
CA ARG A 952 13.10 -16.31 12.98
C ARG A 952 13.87 -15.79 14.20
N CYS A 953 13.98 -14.49 14.31
CA CYS A 953 14.32 -13.79 15.54
C CYS A 953 13.05 -13.58 16.39
N PRO A 954 13.08 -13.79 17.72
CA PRO A 954 11.95 -13.49 18.58
C PRO A 954 11.56 -12.00 18.50
N GLY A 955 10.27 -11.68 18.37
CA GLY A 955 9.81 -10.28 18.30
C GLY A 955 10.18 -9.45 19.53
N GLY A 956 10.28 -10.11 20.70
CA GLY A 956 10.70 -9.50 21.96
C GLY A 956 12.21 -9.50 22.22
N TYR A 957 13.05 -9.99 21.30
CA TYR A 957 14.50 -9.95 21.43
C TYR A 957 14.99 -8.50 21.50
N SER A 958 15.72 -8.16 22.57
CA SER A 958 16.16 -6.79 22.82
C SER A 958 17.67 -6.64 22.77
N GLY A 959 18.15 -5.64 22.03
CA GLY A 959 19.58 -5.30 21.93
C GLY A 959 20.18 -5.63 20.57
N SER A 960 21.50 -5.80 20.53
CA SER A 960 22.22 -6.10 19.29
C SER A 960 22.25 -7.60 19.00
N TYR A 961 22.13 -7.97 17.73
CA TYR A 961 22.28 -9.36 17.29
C TYR A 961 23.38 -9.49 16.23
N ALA A 962 24.36 -10.35 16.48
CA ALA A 962 25.33 -10.73 15.46
C ALA A 962 24.92 -12.07 14.87
N ILE A 963 24.50 -12.06 13.60
CA ILE A 963 24.13 -13.28 12.90
C ILE A 963 25.39 -14.15 12.74
N PRO A 964 25.34 -15.45 13.08
CA PRO A 964 26.52 -16.31 13.01
C PRO A 964 27.12 -16.39 11.59
N ASP A 965 28.45 -16.48 11.49
CA ASP A 965 29.17 -16.60 10.20
C ASP A 965 28.77 -17.84 9.37
N SER A 966 28.10 -18.82 9.97
CA SER A 966 27.57 -20.00 9.28
C SER A 966 26.32 -19.71 8.45
N VAL A 967 25.64 -18.60 8.70
CA VAL A 967 24.39 -18.23 8.02
C VAL A 967 24.70 -17.66 6.63
N THR A 968 24.03 -18.22 5.62
CA THR A 968 24.16 -17.83 4.21
C THR A 968 22.87 -17.25 3.63
N SER A 969 21.73 -17.45 4.29
CA SER A 969 20.44 -16.84 3.92
C SER A 969 19.68 -16.31 5.14
N ILE A 970 19.01 -15.18 4.97
CA ILE A 970 18.07 -14.60 5.93
C ILE A 970 16.68 -14.74 5.30
N ARG A 971 15.79 -15.49 5.95
CA ARG A 971 14.47 -15.81 5.40
C ARG A 971 13.56 -14.56 5.37
N ARG A 972 12.59 -14.54 4.44
CA ARG A 972 11.50 -13.55 4.45
C ARG A 972 10.85 -13.51 5.84
N PHE A 973 10.62 -12.30 6.34
CA PHE A 973 10.13 -12.02 7.69
C PHE A 973 11.02 -12.47 8.87
N ALA A 974 12.28 -12.84 8.67
CA ALA A 974 13.11 -13.41 9.74
C ALA A 974 13.28 -12.48 10.96
N PHE A 975 13.33 -11.16 10.77
CA PHE A 975 13.33 -10.14 11.81
C PHE A 975 12.07 -9.26 11.78
N TYR A 976 11.03 -9.65 11.05
CA TYR A 976 9.78 -8.87 10.97
C TYR A 976 9.20 -8.57 12.36
N ASN A 977 8.78 -7.35 12.64
CA ASN A 977 8.30 -6.94 13.97
C ASN A 977 9.33 -7.13 15.13
N CYS A 978 10.64 -7.21 14.86
CA CYS A 978 11.66 -7.24 15.93
C CYS A 978 11.88 -5.83 16.51
N ASN A 979 10.82 -5.26 17.07
CA ASN A 979 10.71 -3.88 17.52
C ASN A 979 11.63 -3.49 18.69
N ARG A 980 12.39 -4.43 19.27
CA ARG A 980 13.35 -4.19 20.36
C ARG A 980 14.81 -4.44 19.93
N LEU A 981 15.03 -4.90 18.71
CA LEU A 981 16.35 -5.08 18.11
C LEU A 981 16.97 -3.70 17.85
N THR A 982 18.18 -3.46 18.34
CA THR A 982 18.83 -2.13 18.23
C THR A 982 19.91 -2.06 17.17
N SER A 983 20.57 -3.19 16.87
CA SER A 983 21.50 -3.29 15.75
C SER A 983 21.63 -4.73 15.28
N VAL A 984 21.97 -4.93 14.02
CA VAL A 984 22.23 -6.26 13.45
C VAL A 984 23.53 -6.29 12.65
N THR A 985 24.29 -7.36 12.80
CA THR A 985 25.49 -7.64 11.98
C THR A 985 25.16 -8.76 11.00
N ILE A 986 25.23 -8.47 9.71
CA ILE A 986 25.06 -9.44 8.62
C ILE A 986 26.43 -10.03 8.27
N PRO A 987 26.57 -11.37 8.17
CA PRO A 987 27.87 -12.01 7.94
C PRO A 987 28.19 -12.08 6.45
N ASP A 988 29.48 -12.18 6.10
CA ASP A 988 29.97 -12.22 4.71
C ASP A 988 29.34 -13.34 3.85
N GLY A 989 28.76 -14.37 4.48
CA GLY A 989 28.08 -15.47 3.79
C GLY A 989 26.74 -15.09 3.14
N VAL A 990 26.13 -13.96 3.51
CA VAL A 990 24.83 -13.52 3.01
C VAL A 990 25.01 -12.64 1.77
N ILE A 991 24.53 -13.11 0.62
CA ILE A 991 24.67 -12.44 -0.69
C ILE A 991 23.43 -11.63 -1.12
N SER A 992 22.27 -11.92 -0.53
CA SER A 992 21.00 -11.21 -0.73
C SER A 992 20.16 -11.21 0.55
N ILE A 993 19.33 -10.19 0.74
CA ILE A 993 18.36 -10.10 1.85
C ILE A 993 16.95 -10.12 1.24
N ALA A 994 16.12 -11.06 1.69
CA ALA A 994 14.78 -11.31 1.16
C ALA A 994 13.75 -10.24 1.59
N ASN A 995 12.62 -10.17 0.86
CA ASN A 995 11.53 -9.23 1.13
C ASN A 995 11.14 -9.19 2.62
N TYR A 996 10.81 -8.01 3.14
CA TYR A 996 10.32 -7.81 4.53
C TYR A 996 11.21 -8.37 5.66
N SER A 997 12.46 -8.77 5.40
CA SER A 997 13.28 -9.49 6.39
C SER A 997 13.50 -8.69 7.68
N PHE A 998 13.64 -7.37 7.58
CA PHE A 998 13.79 -6.45 8.71
C PHE A 998 12.60 -5.49 8.85
N SER A 999 11.51 -5.74 8.12
CA SER A 999 10.37 -4.82 8.10
C SER A 999 9.75 -4.67 9.50
N ASN A 1000 9.35 -3.45 9.84
CA ASN A 1000 8.86 -3.07 11.16
C ASN A 1000 9.83 -3.41 12.30
N CYS A 1001 11.14 -3.18 12.09
CA CYS A 1001 12.16 -3.19 13.15
C CYS A 1001 12.36 -1.78 13.71
N SER A 1002 11.32 -1.19 14.31
CA SER A 1002 11.32 0.23 14.69
C SER A 1002 12.42 0.68 15.66
N SER A 1003 13.05 -0.21 16.44
CA SER A 1003 14.18 0.15 17.32
C SER A 1003 15.57 0.01 16.66
N LEU A 1004 15.63 -0.46 15.40
CA LEU A 1004 16.87 -0.75 14.72
C LEU A 1004 17.58 0.56 14.37
N THR A 1005 18.74 0.80 14.98
CA THR A 1005 19.49 2.06 14.80
C THR A 1005 20.66 1.94 13.85
N SER A 1006 21.24 0.73 13.75
CA SER A 1006 22.34 0.48 12.83
C SER A 1006 22.37 -0.94 12.29
N VAL A 1007 22.87 -1.07 11.07
CA VAL A 1007 23.07 -2.35 10.38
C VAL A 1007 24.51 -2.41 9.88
N ILE A 1008 25.19 -3.52 10.12
CA ILE A 1008 26.50 -3.79 9.52
C ILE A 1008 26.27 -4.71 8.31
N ILE A 1009 26.62 -4.23 7.12
CA ILE A 1009 26.40 -4.91 5.83
C ILE A 1009 27.75 -5.32 5.22
N PRO A 1010 27.93 -6.60 4.82
CA PRO A 1010 29.17 -7.07 4.22
C PRO A 1010 29.28 -6.67 2.73
N ASP A 1011 30.50 -6.57 2.21
CA ASP A 1011 30.77 -6.23 0.80
C ASP A 1011 30.45 -7.35 -0.19
N SER A 1012 30.11 -8.53 0.33
CA SER A 1012 29.58 -9.66 -0.42
C SER A 1012 28.10 -9.51 -0.78
N LEU A 1013 27.37 -8.57 -0.16
CA LEU A 1013 25.96 -8.36 -0.44
C LEU A 1013 25.77 -7.74 -1.84
N THR A 1014 24.92 -8.35 -2.66
CA THR A 1014 24.65 -7.94 -4.04
C THR A 1014 23.22 -7.45 -4.27
N ARG A 1015 22.29 -7.78 -3.37
CA ARG A 1015 20.86 -7.47 -3.54
C ARG A 1015 20.14 -7.27 -2.20
N ILE A 1016 19.24 -6.29 -2.18
CA ILE A 1016 18.27 -6.02 -1.12
C ILE A 1016 16.89 -5.99 -1.78
N ASP A 1017 16.01 -6.91 -1.39
CA ASP A 1017 14.69 -7.09 -2.00
C ASP A 1017 13.64 -6.09 -1.49
N MET A 1018 12.44 -6.13 -2.07
CA MET A 1018 11.41 -5.11 -1.83
C MET A 1018 11.02 -5.06 -0.35
N TRP A 1019 10.78 -3.86 0.17
CA TRP A 1019 10.29 -3.66 1.55
C TRP A 1019 11.17 -4.27 2.66
N THR A 1020 12.44 -4.60 2.38
CA THR A 1020 13.32 -5.32 3.32
C THR A 1020 13.53 -4.56 4.63
N PHE A 1021 13.74 -3.24 4.56
CA PHE A 1021 13.93 -2.35 5.71
C PHE A 1021 12.78 -1.36 5.91
N SER A 1022 11.61 -1.65 5.31
CA SER A 1022 10.41 -0.83 5.52
C SER A 1022 10.07 -0.70 7.00
N ASP A 1023 9.63 0.48 7.42
CA ASP A 1023 9.25 0.78 8.81
C ASP A 1023 10.41 0.56 9.82
N CYS A 1024 11.65 0.75 9.37
CA CYS A 1024 12.86 0.80 10.22
C CYS A 1024 13.21 2.25 10.59
N ASP A 1025 12.24 3.05 11.03
CA ASP A 1025 12.31 4.52 11.15
C ASP A 1025 13.51 5.07 11.94
N ASN A 1026 14.09 4.25 12.84
CA ASN A 1026 15.24 4.66 13.65
C ASN A 1026 16.61 4.31 13.04
N LEU A 1027 16.66 3.71 11.85
CA LEU A 1027 17.88 3.30 11.18
C LEU A 1027 18.67 4.53 10.74
N LYS A 1028 19.78 4.80 11.43
CA LYS A 1028 20.58 6.03 11.23
C LYS A 1028 21.93 5.77 10.61
N ASP A 1029 22.52 4.60 10.88
CA ASP A 1029 23.87 4.28 10.47
C ASP A 1029 23.92 2.92 9.78
N ILE A 1030 24.40 2.91 8.54
CA ILE A 1030 24.75 1.69 7.81
C ILE A 1030 26.27 1.58 7.78
N TYR A 1031 26.81 0.50 8.32
CA TYR A 1031 28.24 0.22 8.29
C TYR A 1031 28.53 -0.80 7.20
N TYR A 1032 28.90 -0.32 6.01
CA TYR A 1032 29.17 -1.18 4.86
C TYR A 1032 30.67 -1.48 4.77
N SER A 1033 31.05 -2.76 4.77
CA SER A 1033 32.47 -3.14 4.73
C SER A 1033 33.14 -2.87 3.37
N GLY A 1034 32.35 -2.65 2.32
CA GLY A 1034 32.81 -2.37 0.96
C GLY A 1034 32.97 -0.88 0.61
N THR A 1035 33.44 -0.62 -0.61
CA THR A 1035 33.58 0.75 -1.15
C THR A 1035 32.23 1.33 -1.61
N GLU A 1036 32.13 2.65 -1.70
CA GLU A 1036 30.97 3.34 -2.29
C GLU A 1036 30.63 2.87 -3.72
N GLU A 1037 31.65 2.53 -4.54
CA GLU A 1037 31.44 1.98 -5.88
C GLU A 1037 30.82 0.56 -5.84
N ALA A 1038 31.09 -0.21 -4.79
CA ALA A 1038 30.49 -1.52 -4.60
C ALA A 1038 29.05 -1.40 -4.08
N TRP A 1039 28.79 -0.44 -3.19
CA TRP A 1039 27.44 -0.12 -2.70
C TRP A 1039 26.49 0.26 -3.85
N ASN A 1040 26.92 1.14 -4.74
CA ASN A 1040 26.11 1.57 -5.89
C ASN A 1040 25.86 0.47 -6.94
N LYS A 1041 26.44 -0.73 -6.76
CA LYS A 1041 26.19 -1.93 -7.59
C LYS A 1041 25.23 -2.91 -6.90
N ILE A 1042 24.88 -2.69 -5.64
CA ILE A 1042 23.86 -3.46 -4.95
C ILE A 1042 22.53 -3.09 -5.59
N LEU A 1043 21.78 -4.10 -6.03
CA LEU A 1043 20.41 -3.90 -6.47
C LEU A 1043 19.53 -3.69 -5.23
N ILE A 1044 19.02 -2.48 -5.04
CA ILE A 1044 18.07 -2.14 -3.97
C ILE A 1044 16.69 -1.99 -4.61
N CYS A 1045 15.77 -2.90 -4.28
CA CYS A 1045 14.41 -2.90 -4.82
C CYS A 1045 13.50 -1.89 -4.06
N ALA A 1046 12.32 -1.60 -4.60
CA ALA A 1046 11.39 -0.60 -4.06
C ALA A 1046 10.97 -0.86 -2.59
N GLY A 1047 10.67 0.21 -1.83
CA GLY A 1047 10.22 0.12 -0.43
C GLY A 1047 11.35 0.02 0.62
N ASN A 1048 12.56 0.49 0.30
CA ASN A 1048 13.70 0.50 1.23
C ASN A 1048 14.21 1.93 1.48
N ASP A 1049 13.30 2.88 1.59
CA ASP A 1049 13.60 4.31 1.66
C ASP A 1049 14.47 4.65 2.89
N GLU A 1050 14.34 3.87 3.95
CA GLU A 1050 15.11 3.93 5.20
C GLU A 1050 16.61 3.71 4.97
N LEU A 1051 16.99 2.91 3.97
CA LEU A 1051 18.41 2.72 3.61
C LEU A 1051 19.02 3.96 2.98
N PHE A 1052 18.22 4.72 2.24
CA PHE A 1052 18.67 5.96 1.60
C PHE A 1052 18.69 7.14 2.59
N ASN A 1053 17.91 7.04 3.68
CA ASN A 1053 17.87 8.01 4.76
C ASN A 1053 18.99 7.80 5.81
N ALA A 1054 19.56 6.60 5.89
CA ALA A 1054 20.66 6.29 6.82
C ALA A 1054 22.02 6.79 6.31
N THR A 1055 22.90 7.20 7.23
CA THR A 1055 24.29 7.55 6.91
C THR A 1055 25.09 6.28 6.64
N ILE A 1056 25.62 6.14 5.42
CA ILE A 1056 26.42 4.98 5.02
C ILE A 1056 27.92 5.26 5.30
N HIS A 1057 28.52 4.40 6.11
CA HIS A 1057 29.94 4.37 6.43
C HIS A 1057 30.63 3.28 5.60
N PHE A 1058 31.34 3.70 4.55
CA PHE A 1058 32.06 2.78 3.64
C PHE A 1058 33.41 2.33 4.19
N ASN A 1059 33.88 1.15 3.74
CA ASN A 1059 35.14 0.51 4.15
C ASN A 1059 35.20 0.28 5.66
N TYR A 1060 34.07 -0.08 6.24
CA TYR A 1060 33.98 -0.38 7.66
C TYR A 1060 34.74 -1.68 8.00
N GLU A 1061 35.79 -1.60 8.81
CA GLU A 1061 36.49 -2.75 9.38
C GLU A 1061 36.01 -2.98 10.83
N PRO A 1062 35.34 -4.09 11.14
CA PRO A 1062 34.99 -4.43 12.52
C PRO A 1062 36.28 -4.60 13.35
N SER A 1063 36.43 -3.88 14.45
CA SER A 1063 37.61 -4.03 15.31
C SER A 1063 37.61 -5.40 16.01
N GLU A 1064 38.59 -6.26 15.71
CA GLU A 1064 38.79 -7.55 16.37
C GLU A 1064 38.99 -7.39 17.89
N GLU A 1065 38.13 -8.02 18.71
CA GLU A 1065 38.34 -8.23 20.14
C GLU A 1065 38.80 -9.68 20.43
N PRO A 1066 39.52 -9.91 21.53
CA PRO A 1066 40.59 -10.91 21.62
C PRO A 1066 40.10 -12.35 21.87
N SER A 1067 40.75 -13.28 21.17
CA SER A 1067 40.60 -14.73 21.28
C SER A 1067 40.78 -15.30 22.70
N GLU A 1068 39.87 -16.21 23.06
CA GLU A 1068 39.74 -16.99 24.31
C GLU A 1068 41.01 -17.67 24.85
N PRO A 1069 41.05 -18.00 26.16
CA PRO A 1069 41.91 -19.04 26.69
C PRO A 1069 41.16 -20.36 27.00
N SER A 1070 41.85 -21.45 26.64
CA SER A 1070 41.53 -22.87 26.78
C SER A 1070 41.29 -23.41 28.20
N GLU A 1071 40.47 -24.48 28.30
CA GLU A 1071 40.23 -25.33 29.48
C GLU A 1071 41.47 -26.04 30.06
N GLU A 1072 41.59 -26.08 31.40
CA GLU A 1072 42.02 -27.29 32.15
C GLU A 1072 41.67 -27.21 33.66
N THR A 1073 40.79 -28.11 34.11
CA THR A 1073 40.78 -28.86 35.38
C THR A 1073 40.48 -28.22 36.78
N THR A 1074 39.32 -28.65 37.31
CA THR A 1074 39.02 -29.20 38.67
C THR A 1074 39.09 -28.35 39.95
N GLU A 1075 37.87 -28.06 40.47
CA GLU A 1075 37.34 -28.30 41.85
C GLU A 1075 37.83 -27.46 43.07
N PRO A 1076 37.08 -27.40 44.21
CA PRO A 1076 36.32 -26.21 44.65
C PRO A 1076 36.72 -25.68 46.05
N SER A 1077 36.32 -24.45 46.41
CA SER A 1077 36.16 -24.07 47.84
C SER A 1077 35.47 -22.72 48.06
N GLU A 1078 34.30 -22.80 48.71
CA GLU A 1078 33.77 -22.00 49.84
C GLU A 1078 34.00 -20.48 49.92
N GLU A 1079 32.86 -19.76 50.00
CA GLU A 1079 32.60 -18.53 50.80
C GLU A 1079 33.35 -18.51 52.18
N PRO A 1080 33.46 -17.38 52.94
CA PRO A 1080 32.66 -16.13 52.88
C PRO A 1080 33.42 -14.79 53.17
N SER A 1081 32.70 -13.68 52.98
CA SER A 1081 32.65 -12.41 53.77
C SER A 1081 33.92 -11.57 54.10
N GLU A 1082 33.79 -10.26 53.79
CA GLU A 1082 34.26 -9.00 54.45
C GLU A 1082 34.77 -9.03 55.92
N PRO A 1083 35.30 -7.93 56.52
CA PRO A 1083 35.77 -6.61 55.99
C PRO A 1083 37.11 -6.12 56.66
N SER A 1084 37.63 -4.92 56.34
CA SER A 1084 38.51 -4.18 57.29
C SER A 1084 38.67 -2.66 57.03
N GLU A 1085 38.70 -1.94 58.15
CA GLU A 1085 38.73 -0.49 58.44
C GLU A 1085 40.09 0.24 58.25
N GLU A 1086 40.02 1.57 58.00
CA GLU A 1086 40.74 2.80 58.52
C GLU A 1086 42.08 2.71 59.36
N PRO A 1087 42.78 3.82 59.84
CA PRO A 1087 42.55 5.30 59.83
C PRO A 1087 43.79 6.28 59.73
N SER A 1088 43.48 7.60 59.66
CA SER A 1088 44.03 8.83 60.34
C SER A 1088 45.42 9.52 60.08
N GLU A 1089 45.34 10.80 59.62
CA GLU A 1089 45.85 12.14 60.11
C GLU A 1089 47.18 12.36 60.91
N PRO A 1090 47.84 13.59 60.93
CA PRO A 1090 47.26 14.92 61.34
C PRO A 1090 47.84 16.29 60.80
N SER A 1091 47.03 17.37 60.99
CA SER A 1091 47.23 18.84 61.34
C SER A 1091 48.50 19.65 60.97
N GLU A 1092 48.59 21.00 60.83
CA GLU A 1092 47.77 22.26 60.77
C GLU A 1092 48.78 23.40 60.41
N GLU A 1093 48.45 24.53 59.73
CA GLU A 1093 48.05 25.87 60.26
C GLU A 1093 48.13 26.93 59.06
N PRO A 1094 47.70 28.22 59.14
CA PRO A 1094 46.40 28.72 58.65
C PRO A 1094 46.42 30.04 57.80
N SER A 1095 45.27 30.45 57.23
CA SER A 1095 44.70 31.83 57.23
C SER A 1095 43.48 32.00 56.29
N GLU A 1096 42.51 32.83 56.72
CA GLU A 1096 41.27 33.30 56.05
C GLU A 1096 41.19 34.85 56.22
N PRO A 1097 40.26 35.68 55.63
CA PRO A 1097 38.91 35.35 55.08
C PRO A 1097 38.38 36.17 53.84
N SER A 1098 37.12 35.90 53.44
CA SER A 1098 36.10 36.68 52.66
C SER A 1098 36.15 36.65 51.11
N GLU A 1099 35.06 36.58 50.32
CA GLU A 1099 33.58 36.51 50.50
C GLU A 1099 32.91 36.13 49.13
N GLU A 1100 31.65 35.64 49.18
CA GLU A 1100 30.59 35.50 48.15
C GLU A 1100 30.33 34.13 47.43
N PRO A 1101 29.04 33.77 47.21
CA PRO A 1101 28.53 32.49 47.68
C PRO A 1101 28.05 31.53 46.57
N SER A 1102 28.30 30.25 46.80
CA SER A 1102 27.69 29.12 46.08
C SER A 1102 26.58 28.52 46.96
N GLU A 1103 25.34 28.46 46.47
CA GLU A 1103 24.23 27.71 47.09
C GLU A 1103 23.90 26.42 46.32
N PRO A 1104 23.26 25.43 46.97
CA PRO A 1104 23.29 24.02 46.60
C PRO A 1104 22.08 23.60 45.75
N SER A 1105 22.26 22.60 44.88
CA SER A 1105 21.16 21.87 44.26
C SER A 1105 21.19 20.40 44.71
N GLU A 1106 20.43 20.12 45.78
CA GLU A 1106 19.76 18.83 45.92
C GLU A 1106 18.65 18.79 44.86
N GLU A 1107 18.69 17.84 43.93
CA GLU A 1107 17.54 17.55 43.07
C GLU A 1107 16.49 16.79 43.88
N PRO A 1108 15.25 17.29 43.98
CA PRO A 1108 14.14 16.53 44.52
C PRO A 1108 13.63 15.56 43.45
N SER A 1109 13.36 14.33 43.87
CA SER A 1109 12.54 13.34 43.15
C SER A 1109 11.29 13.97 42.54
N GLU A 1110 11.01 13.62 41.27
CA GLU A 1110 9.80 14.02 40.55
C GLU A 1110 8.51 13.70 41.34
N PRO A 1111 7.52 14.61 41.36
CA PRO A 1111 6.23 14.34 41.98
C PRO A 1111 5.40 13.41 41.08
N SER A 1112 4.95 12.30 41.63
CA SER A 1112 3.90 11.44 41.05
C SER A 1112 2.70 12.26 40.57
N GLU A 1113 2.16 11.91 39.40
CA GLU A 1113 0.95 12.50 38.83
C GLU A 1113 -0.24 12.41 39.83
N PRO A 1114 -1.10 13.43 39.95
CA PRO A 1114 -2.14 13.44 40.97
C PRO A 1114 -3.27 12.49 40.58
N GLU A 1115 -3.40 11.38 41.31
CA GLU A 1115 -4.54 10.47 41.18
C GLU A 1115 -5.86 11.21 41.44
N ILE A 1116 -6.90 10.94 40.64
CA ILE A 1116 -8.27 11.36 40.97
C ILE A 1116 -8.62 10.77 42.34
N PRO A 1117 -9.02 11.56 43.35
CA PRO A 1117 -9.23 11.05 44.70
C PRO A 1117 -10.22 9.88 44.69
N THR A 1118 -9.76 8.70 45.14
CA THR A 1118 -10.58 7.48 45.22
C THR A 1118 -11.75 7.60 46.21
N GLU A 1119 -11.69 8.57 47.13
CA GLU A 1119 -12.80 8.99 47.98
C GLU A 1119 -13.01 10.51 47.90
N ASN A 1120 -14.27 10.95 47.88
CA ASN A 1120 -14.62 12.37 47.86
C ASN A 1120 -14.22 13.07 49.18
N PRO A 1121 -13.24 14.00 49.16
CA PRO A 1121 -12.75 14.64 50.38
C PRO A 1121 -13.69 15.75 50.89
N PHE A 1122 -14.64 16.21 50.08
CA PHE A 1122 -15.47 17.37 50.38
C PHE A 1122 -16.80 16.97 51.03
N THR A 1123 -17.01 17.45 52.25
CA THR A 1123 -18.24 17.17 53.03
C THR A 1123 -19.49 17.87 52.49
N ASP A 1124 -19.31 18.89 51.65
CA ASP A 1124 -20.35 19.71 51.03
C ASP A 1124 -20.60 19.40 49.55
N VAL A 1125 -19.95 18.36 49.02
CA VAL A 1125 -20.21 17.76 47.70
C VAL A 1125 -20.72 16.36 47.95
N LYS A 1126 -21.98 16.05 47.62
CA LYS A 1126 -22.52 14.70 47.78
C LYS A 1126 -22.42 13.96 46.47
N GLU A 1127 -22.21 12.65 46.52
CA GLU A 1127 -22.16 11.78 45.33
C GLU A 1127 -23.40 11.91 44.42
N SER A 1128 -24.56 12.26 45.00
CA SER A 1128 -25.80 12.51 44.26
C SER A 1128 -25.90 13.88 43.58
N ASP A 1129 -24.97 14.80 43.86
CA ASP A 1129 -25.00 16.16 43.30
C ASP A 1129 -24.51 16.11 41.84
N TYR A 1130 -25.19 16.84 40.95
CA TYR A 1130 -24.88 16.81 39.52
C TYR A 1130 -23.46 17.31 39.18
N PHE A 1131 -22.82 18.04 40.10
CA PHE A 1131 -21.45 18.55 39.98
C PHE A 1131 -20.42 17.68 40.71
N ALA A 1132 -20.80 16.57 41.34
CA ALA A 1132 -19.87 15.75 42.14
C ALA A 1132 -18.70 15.22 41.30
N THR A 1133 -18.99 14.56 40.18
CA THR A 1133 -17.96 14.04 39.26
C THR A 1133 -17.10 15.16 38.65
N PRO A 1134 -17.65 16.26 38.11
CA PRO A 1134 -16.84 17.39 37.64
C PRO A 1134 -15.93 18.00 38.72
N VAL A 1135 -16.39 18.09 39.97
CA VAL A 1135 -15.57 18.63 41.07
C VAL A 1135 -14.39 17.73 41.38
N LEU A 1136 -14.60 16.41 41.47
CA LEU A 1136 -13.53 15.45 41.75
C LEU A 1136 -12.53 15.37 40.59
N TRP A 1137 -13.01 15.45 39.35
CA TRP A 1137 -12.17 15.55 38.16
C TRP A 1137 -11.29 16.81 38.19
N ALA A 1138 -11.87 17.97 38.49
CA ALA A 1138 -11.12 19.24 38.54
C ALA A 1138 -10.06 19.25 39.66
N VAL A 1139 -10.29 18.50 40.74
CA VAL A 1139 -9.31 18.32 41.81
C VAL A 1139 -8.20 17.37 41.39
N GLY A 1140 -8.54 16.23 40.76
CA GLY A 1140 -7.54 15.30 40.23
C GLY A 1140 -6.62 15.94 39.18
N LYS A 1141 -7.16 16.81 38.32
CA LYS A 1141 -6.35 17.56 37.33
C LYS A 1141 -5.68 18.83 37.89
N ASN A 1142 -5.61 19.00 39.21
CA ASN A 1142 -5.00 20.16 39.89
C ASN A 1142 -5.55 21.55 39.46
N ILE A 1143 -6.76 21.61 38.90
CA ILE A 1143 -7.39 22.87 38.51
C ILE A 1143 -7.78 23.65 39.77
N THR A 1144 -8.25 22.95 40.81
CA THR A 1144 -8.62 23.54 42.11
C THR A 1144 -8.42 22.54 43.25
N ASN A 1145 -8.16 23.05 44.46
CA ASN A 1145 -8.03 22.22 45.67
C ASN A 1145 -9.24 22.36 46.61
N GLY A 1146 -10.32 22.98 46.14
CA GLY A 1146 -11.44 23.40 46.98
C GLY A 1146 -11.10 24.59 47.89
N MET A 1147 -12.04 24.98 48.74
CA MET A 1147 -11.87 26.11 49.68
C MET A 1147 -11.06 25.70 50.93
N SER A 1148 -11.05 24.41 51.25
CA SER A 1148 -10.23 23.78 52.29
C SER A 1148 -10.10 22.29 51.99
N ALA A 1149 -9.30 21.57 52.78
CA ALA A 1149 -9.13 20.12 52.65
C ALA A 1149 -10.43 19.29 52.75
N THR A 1150 -11.54 19.86 53.25
CA THR A 1150 -12.81 19.12 53.42
C THR A 1150 -14.07 19.88 52.97
N SER A 1151 -13.91 21.04 52.32
CA SER A 1151 -15.03 21.82 51.80
C SER A 1151 -14.67 22.46 50.46
N PHE A 1152 -15.55 22.27 49.47
CA PHE A 1152 -15.45 22.82 48.13
C PHE A 1152 -16.24 24.13 47.96
N ALA A 1153 -17.34 24.29 48.70
CA ALA A 1153 -18.30 25.38 48.62
C ALA A 1153 -18.96 25.55 47.22
N PRO A 1154 -19.63 24.51 46.68
CA PRO A 1154 -20.12 24.48 45.29
C PRO A 1154 -21.21 25.52 44.95
N ASN A 1155 -21.80 26.17 45.95
CA ASN A 1155 -22.86 27.17 45.78
C ASN A 1155 -22.37 28.61 46.05
N GLU A 1156 -21.08 28.81 46.32
CA GLU A 1156 -20.51 30.15 46.50
C GLU A 1156 -20.13 30.78 45.16
N ASN A 1157 -20.20 32.11 45.12
CA ASN A 1157 -19.90 32.87 43.91
C ASN A 1157 -18.39 32.85 43.60
N CYS A 1158 -18.02 32.50 42.36
CA CYS A 1158 -16.63 32.58 41.91
C CYS A 1158 -16.24 34.02 41.54
N THR A 1159 -15.01 34.41 41.87
CA THR A 1159 -14.44 35.70 41.48
C THR A 1159 -13.78 35.63 40.10
N ARG A 1160 -13.56 36.78 39.47
CA ARG A 1160 -12.87 36.89 38.17
C ARG A 1160 -11.45 36.32 38.22
N GLY A 1161 -10.74 36.50 39.33
CA GLY A 1161 -9.41 35.92 39.55
C GLY A 1161 -9.46 34.40 39.58
N GLN A 1162 -10.44 33.81 40.29
CA GLN A 1162 -10.62 32.36 40.36
C GLN A 1162 -10.91 31.75 38.99
N ILE A 1163 -11.86 32.33 38.24
CA ILE A 1163 -12.24 31.80 36.91
C ILE A 1163 -11.05 31.78 35.94
N VAL A 1164 -10.28 32.87 35.88
CA VAL A 1164 -9.10 32.93 35.00
C VAL A 1164 -8.01 31.98 35.47
N THR A 1165 -7.83 31.78 36.78
CA THR A 1165 -6.89 30.78 37.30
C THR A 1165 -7.33 29.35 36.98
N PHE A 1166 -8.62 29.03 37.06
CA PHE A 1166 -9.12 27.72 36.67
C PHE A 1166 -8.87 27.46 35.19
N LEU A 1167 -9.15 28.43 34.32
CA LEU A 1167 -8.87 28.32 32.88
C LEU A 1167 -7.39 28.13 32.59
N TRP A 1168 -6.54 28.96 33.19
CA TRP A 1168 -5.10 28.87 33.02
C TRP A 1168 -4.56 27.50 33.42
N ARG A 1169 -5.04 26.94 34.53
CA ARG A 1169 -4.66 25.60 34.99
C ARG A 1169 -5.21 24.49 34.11
N ALA A 1170 -6.45 24.62 33.64
CA ALA A 1170 -7.03 23.69 32.68
C ALA A 1170 -6.23 23.64 31.36
N CYS A 1171 -5.55 24.74 31.00
CA CYS A 1171 -4.63 24.82 29.87
C CYS A 1171 -3.18 24.40 30.20
N GLY A 1172 -2.93 23.74 31.33
CA GLY A 1172 -1.58 23.28 31.72
C GLY A 1172 -0.72 24.33 32.43
N SER A 1173 -1.31 25.44 32.89
CA SER A 1173 -0.60 26.55 33.57
C SER A 1173 0.58 27.15 32.78
N PRO A 1174 0.41 27.50 31.49
CA PRO A 1174 1.50 27.99 30.65
C PRO A 1174 2.13 29.28 31.19
N GLU A 1175 3.45 29.36 31.20
CA GLU A 1175 4.15 30.54 31.71
C GLU A 1175 3.94 31.74 30.75
N PRO A 1176 3.46 32.91 31.24
CA PRO A 1176 3.20 34.06 30.37
C PRO A 1176 4.51 34.67 29.86
N THR A 1177 4.58 34.96 28.56
CA THR A 1177 5.78 35.49 27.90
C THR A 1177 5.93 37.00 28.09
N LYS A 1178 4.83 37.70 28.37
CA LYS A 1178 4.81 39.15 28.65
C LYS A 1178 4.69 39.44 30.15
N SER A 1179 5.59 40.26 30.68
CA SER A 1179 5.59 40.66 32.10
C SER A 1179 4.82 41.95 32.40
N ASP A 1180 4.32 42.63 31.38
CA ASP A 1180 3.58 43.89 31.52
C ASP A 1180 2.16 43.63 32.05
N ASN A 1181 1.96 43.87 33.36
CA ASN A 1181 0.64 43.88 33.97
C ASN A 1181 -0.09 45.22 33.74
N PRO A 1182 -1.14 45.28 32.92
CA PRO A 1182 -1.87 46.53 32.67
C PRO A 1182 -2.80 46.93 33.82
N PHE A 1183 -3.03 46.05 34.81
CA PHE A 1183 -4.03 46.22 35.85
C PHE A 1183 -3.43 46.57 37.20
N THR A 1184 -3.76 47.76 37.70
CA THR A 1184 -3.23 48.32 38.95
C THR A 1184 -3.67 47.56 40.21
N ASP A 1185 -4.75 46.77 40.12
CA ASP A 1185 -5.33 45.99 41.21
C ASP A 1185 -4.93 44.50 41.19
N VAL A 1186 -4.08 44.10 40.25
CA VAL A 1186 -3.47 42.77 40.17
C VAL A 1186 -2.05 42.89 40.73
N LYS A 1187 -1.77 42.25 41.86
CA LYS A 1187 -0.46 42.34 42.53
C LYS A 1187 0.43 41.15 42.15
N ALA A 1188 1.73 41.37 42.03
CA ALA A 1188 2.72 40.36 41.64
C ALA A 1188 2.77 39.13 42.56
N ASP A 1189 2.39 39.30 43.83
CA ASP A 1189 2.34 38.23 44.84
C ASP A 1189 0.99 37.50 44.91
N ALA A 1190 0.01 37.86 44.08
CA ALA A 1190 -1.30 37.21 44.07
C ALA A 1190 -1.26 35.86 43.33
N TYR A 1191 -2.00 34.86 43.84
CA TYR A 1191 -2.07 33.52 43.23
C TYR A 1191 -2.55 33.52 41.77
N TYR A 1192 -3.35 34.52 41.39
CA TYR A 1192 -3.89 34.70 40.04
C TYR A 1192 -3.00 35.56 39.13
N TYR A 1193 -1.85 36.06 39.61
CA TYR A 1193 -1.02 37.02 38.87
C TYR A 1193 -0.61 36.48 37.49
N LYS A 1194 0.00 35.30 37.44
CA LYS A 1194 0.44 34.66 36.19
C LYS A 1194 -0.74 34.35 35.26
N ALA A 1195 -1.83 33.81 35.82
CA ALA A 1195 -3.04 33.52 35.06
C ALA A 1195 -3.64 34.78 34.42
N VAL A 1196 -3.62 35.92 35.11
CA VAL A 1196 -4.12 37.19 34.56
C VAL A 1196 -3.20 37.72 33.45
N LEU A 1197 -1.87 37.62 33.61
CA LEU A 1197 -0.94 37.98 32.54
C LEU A 1197 -1.15 37.13 31.29
N TRP A 1198 -1.25 35.82 31.46
CA TRP A 1198 -1.56 34.87 30.38
C TRP A 1198 -2.88 35.22 29.69
N ALA A 1199 -3.92 35.54 30.45
CA ALA A 1199 -5.22 35.90 29.91
C ALA A 1199 -5.23 37.26 29.18
N VAL A 1200 -4.35 38.20 29.55
CA VAL A 1200 -4.15 39.45 28.81
C VAL A 1200 -3.40 39.19 27.51
N GLU A 1201 -2.32 38.40 27.58
CA GLU A 1201 -1.49 38.05 26.43
C GLU A 1201 -2.30 37.36 25.33
N ASN A 1202 -3.21 36.46 25.72
CA ASN A 1202 -4.07 35.69 24.82
C ASN A 1202 -5.41 36.37 24.52
N GLY A 1203 -5.59 37.65 24.90
CA GLY A 1203 -6.82 38.40 24.60
C GLY A 1203 -8.09 37.93 25.32
N ILE A 1204 -7.99 37.00 26.28
CA ILE A 1204 -9.12 36.43 27.03
C ILE A 1204 -9.83 37.51 27.86
N THR A 1205 -9.08 38.47 28.41
CA THR A 1205 -9.64 39.56 29.21
C THR A 1205 -9.06 40.92 28.85
N THR A 1206 -9.93 41.94 28.85
CA THR A 1206 -9.56 43.35 28.74
C THR A 1206 -9.69 44.10 30.08
N GLY A 1207 -10.01 43.38 31.17
CA GLY A 1207 -10.34 43.96 32.48
C GLY A 1207 -11.74 44.58 32.55
N LEU A 1208 -12.12 45.04 33.75
CA LEU A 1208 -13.32 45.86 33.94
C LEU A 1208 -13.13 47.28 33.38
N SER A 1209 -11.87 47.72 33.32
CA SER A 1209 -11.41 48.90 32.59
C SER A 1209 -9.97 48.68 32.13
N ALA A 1210 -9.42 49.61 31.35
CA ALA A 1210 -8.05 49.55 30.86
C ALA A 1210 -6.97 49.41 31.95
N THR A 1211 -7.27 49.77 33.20
CA THR A 1211 -6.32 49.73 34.32
C THR A 1211 -6.79 48.92 35.53
N THR A 1212 -7.93 48.22 35.43
CA THR A 1212 -8.54 47.51 36.56
C THR A 1212 -9.13 46.18 36.10
N PHE A 1213 -8.65 45.07 36.66
CA PHE A 1213 -9.16 43.72 36.37
C PHE A 1213 -10.34 43.33 37.25
N GLY A 1214 -10.35 43.78 38.51
CA GLY A 1214 -11.31 43.40 39.54
C GLY A 1214 -11.20 41.93 39.97
N PRO A 1215 -10.03 41.43 40.43
CA PRO A 1215 -9.82 40.01 40.68
C PRO A 1215 -10.75 39.42 41.74
N ASN A 1216 -11.19 40.22 42.71
CA ASN A 1216 -12.11 39.81 43.77
C ASN A 1216 -13.59 40.09 43.44
N ALA A 1217 -13.88 40.69 42.27
CA ALA A 1217 -15.26 40.90 41.86
C ALA A 1217 -15.87 39.56 41.41
N THR A 1218 -17.11 39.32 41.81
CA THR A 1218 -17.89 38.16 41.37
C THR A 1218 -18.03 38.15 39.85
N CYS A 1219 -17.80 36.99 39.24
CA CYS A 1219 -17.96 36.79 37.81
C CYS A 1219 -19.42 36.44 37.49
N THR A 1220 -20.00 37.07 36.47
CA THR A 1220 -21.36 36.74 36.01
C THR A 1220 -21.34 35.63 34.97
N ARG A 1221 -22.45 34.91 34.78
CA ARG A 1221 -22.60 33.83 33.77
C ARG A 1221 -22.20 34.27 32.36
N GLY A 1222 -22.58 35.49 31.94
CA GLY A 1222 -22.18 36.04 30.64
C GLY A 1222 -20.68 36.30 30.50
N GLN A 1223 -20.02 36.71 31.60
CA GLN A 1223 -18.57 36.89 31.63
C GLN A 1223 -17.83 35.57 31.59
N VAL A 1224 -18.30 34.54 32.32
CA VAL A 1224 -17.72 33.19 32.29
C VAL A 1224 -17.79 32.61 30.88
N ALA A 1225 -18.95 32.68 30.21
CA ALA A 1225 -19.10 32.23 28.83
C ALA A 1225 -18.14 32.98 27.87
N THR A 1226 -17.96 34.29 28.08
CA THR A 1226 -17.04 35.10 27.26
C THR A 1226 -15.58 34.71 27.47
N PHE A 1227 -15.16 34.41 28.71
CA PHE A 1227 -13.80 33.95 28.99
C PHE A 1227 -13.52 32.58 28.39
N LEU A 1228 -14.47 31.65 28.48
CA LEU A 1228 -14.37 30.33 27.85
C LEU A 1228 -14.26 30.46 26.32
N TRP A 1229 -15.20 31.17 25.70
CA TRP A 1229 -15.21 31.38 24.25
C TRP A 1229 -13.91 32.01 23.72
N ARG A 1230 -13.38 33.01 24.43
CA ARG A 1230 -12.10 33.63 24.08
C ARG A 1230 -10.90 32.73 24.28
N SER A 1231 -10.92 31.90 25.32
CA SER A 1231 -9.86 30.91 25.53
C SER A 1231 -9.78 29.88 24.39
N GLN A 1232 -10.85 29.72 23.62
CA GLN A 1232 -10.93 28.88 22.43
C GLN A 1232 -10.65 29.63 21.13
N GLY A 1233 -10.17 30.89 21.20
CA GLY A 1233 -9.82 31.69 20.02
C GLY A 1233 -10.98 32.47 19.38
N GLU A 1234 -12.07 32.71 20.11
CA GLU A 1234 -13.27 33.41 19.62
C GLU A 1234 -13.93 32.77 18.37
N PRO A 1235 -14.16 31.44 18.33
CA PRO A 1235 -14.74 30.77 17.16
C PRO A 1235 -16.13 31.33 16.82
N GLU A 1236 -16.41 31.56 15.54
CA GLU A 1236 -17.71 32.08 15.09
C GLU A 1236 -18.79 30.99 15.24
N PRO A 1237 -19.90 31.25 15.96
CA PRO A 1237 -20.97 30.28 16.11
C PRO A 1237 -21.69 30.02 14.78
N THR A 1238 -21.94 28.75 14.50
CA THR A 1238 -22.55 28.26 13.24
C THR A 1238 -24.07 28.46 13.22
N SER A 1239 -24.70 28.51 14.39
CA SER A 1239 -26.14 28.72 14.56
C SER A 1239 -26.46 30.18 14.83
N THR A 1240 -27.47 30.68 14.14
CA THR A 1240 -28.09 31.99 14.46
C THR A 1240 -29.27 31.85 15.42
N ASN A 1241 -29.61 30.63 15.83
CA ASN A 1241 -30.77 30.34 16.66
C ASN A 1241 -30.44 30.51 18.14
N ASN A 1242 -30.79 31.67 18.70
CA ASN A 1242 -30.63 31.95 20.13
C ASN A 1242 -31.77 31.31 20.95
N PRO A 1243 -31.50 30.27 21.77
CA PRO A 1243 -32.53 29.59 22.57
C PRO A 1243 -32.94 30.37 23.83
N PHE A 1244 -32.26 31.47 24.16
CA PHE A 1244 -32.44 32.21 25.40
C PHE A 1244 -33.05 33.59 25.18
N SER A 1245 -34.26 33.77 25.72
CA SER A 1245 -35.06 35.00 25.59
C SER A 1245 -34.44 36.24 26.24
N ASP A 1246 -33.51 36.05 27.17
CA ASP A 1246 -32.84 37.09 27.95
C ASP A 1246 -31.40 37.41 27.47
N VAL A 1247 -30.96 36.79 26.38
CA VAL A 1247 -29.70 37.09 25.69
C VAL A 1247 -30.07 37.80 24.38
N LYS A 1248 -29.55 39.00 24.14
CA LYS A 1248 -29.88 39.80 22.94
C LYS A 1248 -28.69 39.83 21.99
N THR A 1249 -28.97 39.94 20.69
CA THR A 1249 -27.93 40.08 19.65
C THR A 1249 -27.00 41.28 19.86
N SER A 1250 -27.43 42.29 20.62
CA SER A 1250 -26.62 43.46 20.99
C SER A 1250 -25.71 43.25 22.20
N ASP A 1251 -25.84 42.14 22.92
CA ASP A 1251 -25.06 41.89 24.14
C ASP A 1251 -23.65 41.40 23.76
N TYR A 1252 -22.64 41.86 24.50
CA TYR A 1252 -21.23 41.52 24.19
C TYR A 1252 -20.94 40.01 24.30
N TYR A 1253 -21.73 39.28 25.09
CA TYR A 1253 -21.63 37.83 25.27
C TYR A 1253 -22.52 37.04 24.31
N PHE A 1254 -23.23 37.68 23.38
CA PHE A 1254 -24.20 37.00 22.50
C PHE A 1254 -23.57 35.83 21.73
N LYS A 1255 -22.44 36.09 21.04
CA LYS A 1255 -21.72 35.06 20.28
C LYS A 1255 -21.16 33.97 21.19
N ALA A 1256 -20.58 34.36 22.32
CA ALA A 1256 -20.06 33.44 23.31
C ALA A 1256 -21.14 32.49 23.86
N VAL A 1257 -22.37 32.98 24.05
CA VAL A 1257 -23.49 32.15 24.52
C VAL A 1257 -24.00 31.22 23.42
N LEU A 1258 -24.07 31.67 22.16
CA LEU A 1258 -24.42 30.78 21.04
C LEU A 1258 -23.40 29.64 20.90
N TRP A 1259 -22.11 29.99 20.92
CA TRP A 1259 -21.02 29.02 20.91
C TRP A 1259 -21.13 28.04 22.08
N ALA A 1260 -21.40 28.53 23.29
CA ALA A 1260 -21.55 27.68 24.48
C ALA A 1260 -22.78 26.75 24.42
N VAL A 1261 -23.82 27.09 23.65
CA VAL A 1261 -24.96 26.20 23.41
C VAL A 1261 -24.61 25.15 22.36
N GLU A 1262 -24.00 25.56 21.25
CA GLU A 1262 -23.57 24.66 20.17
C GLU A 1262 -22.63 23.56 20.67
N ASN A 1263 -21.76 23.90 21.62
CA ASN A 1263 -20.76 22.98 22.20
C ASN A 1263 -21.25 22.35 23.52
N GLU A 1264 -22.55 22.40 23.80
CA GLU A 1264 -23.19 21.82 25.00
C GLU A 1264 -22.63 22.29 26.36
N VAL A 1265 -21.81 23.34 26.39
CA VAL A 1265 -21.23 23.94 27.61
C VAL A 1265 -22.32 24.48 28.54
N THR A 1266 -23.47 24.89 28.00
CA THR A 1266 -24.60 25.33 28.83
C THR A 1266 -25.97 25.02 28.23
N GLN A 1267 -26.89 24.60 29.10
CA GLN A 1267 -28.33 24.46 28.78
C GLN A 1267 -29.18 25.63 29.32
N GLY A 1268 -28.54 26.67 29.88
CA GLY A 1268 -29.21 27.77 30.56
C GLY A 1268 -29.75 27.39 31.95
N VAL A 1269 -30.60 28.24 32.53
CA VAL A 1269 -31.21 28.04 33.86
C VAL A 1269 -32.62 27.44 33.81
N GLY A 1270 -33.01 26.93 32.63
CA GLY A 1270 -34.35 26.45 32.35
C GLY A 1270 -35.36 27.54 31.96
N GLY A 1271 -36.48 27.14 31.34
CA GLY A 1271 -37.54 28.06 30.92
C GLY A 1271 -37.17 29.01 29.77
N GLY A 1272 -36.19 28.64 28.94
CA GLY A 1272 -35.72 29.46 27.80
C GLY A 1272 -34.94 30.70 28.22
N LYS A 1273 -34.16 30.60 29.32
CA LYS A 1273 -33.34 31.69 29.86
C LYS A 1273 -31.91 31.24 30.17
N PHE A 1274 -30.96 32.14 29.97
CA PHE A 1274 -29.56 31.96 30.33
C PHE A 1274 -29.19 32.63 31.66
N ALA A 1275 -29.89 33.70 32.04
CA ALA A 1275 -29.61 34.57 33.18
C ALA A 1275 -28.18 35.15 33.18
N PRO A 1276 -27.78 35.94 32.15
CA PRO A 1276 -26.39 36.35 31.95
C PRO A 1276 -25.79 37.23 33.06
N ASN A 1277 -26.64 37.90 33.86
CA ASN A 1277 -26.22 38.79 34.94
C ASN A 1277 -26.18 38.10 36.31
N ASP A 1278 -26.63 36.84 36.41
CA ASP A 1278 -26.53 36.08 37.65
C ASP A 1278 -25.06 35.72 37.90
N SER A 1279 -24.68 35.74 39.17
CA SER A 1279 -23.36 35.39 39.67
C SER A 1279 -23.11 33.89 39.71
#